data_AF-A0A2E9RQQ0-F1
#
_entry.id   AF-A0A2E9RQQ0-F1
#
_cell.length_a   1.000
_cell.length_b   1.000
_cell.length_c   1.000
_cell.angle_alpha   90.00
_cell.angle_beta   90.00
_cell.angle_gamma   90.00
#
_symmetry.space_group_name_H-M   'P 1'
#
loop_
_entity.id
_entity.type
_entity.pdbx_description
1 polymer ?
#
loop_
_entity_poly.entity_id
_entity_poly.type
_entity_poly.pdbx_seq_one_letter_code
_entity_poly.pdbx_strand_id
1 'polypeptide(L)'
;MNFMIKLQTLLLTLLVAKSCVLKAAEIVFEQKEVLGKDWPRKLLSYEVEFGKGEARGDQFSLKDSAGNLVPVQVDPLDVHSDDSIRKAIVRFYAELPVGTTMRFVLHTNTEGDPAPKRATHAVMENDESVAITNSFTSVLFPKSQPRLKKPKPLHEVPGPLKRFRLANKKMTGGSRFPRSDNVPESTHVKGFETRVVSTGPLYAEVSVRYELFGGGHIETRVGLEAEAPVILMNEEIDTKLIGSPLLFVEYLLSGDSPSSWQPDIVYTRSGRPAYESDAVLEEQFAKAGIELPKARQGSQKVSAMEVGNQFNLNVASRWSTASIFGGFVRKKDLSASPEERPFVGVVPLHAGKWRNGQHQEGFAFTINQLPNKQLAVRLPLTAPPRRGSYLHTGEYDSTLPASMVRRNWGIAVGPIPESFQALWDLRMHHGYLTLDDYKDWQLEWKEDPKVSYPRLFFTKQDLIKAKQHSSKNPYKEELLALDYLNEDPTLAQKLAEKAIKGSRYPRGYASHLLTRGGYMGLPWVSGFHQANYVVRWTMPAEIALTNLKLEPELRKQVRQQLAALAYAASEPDLTRRGCGVHQGNPNMPIRRFLALPFLAALIPDHPSAKEWLTVCAQFMEWKLQTMVAPKGDWGEPGRYLNASLPYFIQAAIILENAGYLSEKIARQCGAVAYEHSNFLTPPDPRFEGRRIVPSLGHGSQIDYFYAFANAILLRNQDPEKAKDLAWVWHAMGKPTGANKKSHREGYELYKYFLPVYGHLLGDEKIVESAKLRDRVVNSRWHPGWGAVLRAHAGDPNETYMAYRQGFMVSHADPNQGDFVIHAKGAPLTPSSKAHYLLHNKGRGDWGGPEGLYATQGDHFCRIRFGKPEYYGGQPGGGSESNVNEYFTGESVDYLRGWGAYNDTNKWATPKAEWTSGSEGGSIHWDRQVLFLKGKTASGPNYFVLRDTFSGNTKQDKFWHLRTAVHPDKIKKSHRGFTVHAENGTRLHATFLLPKKVQAKVITGRDLDTVSTSVQIKAGSSQTEYFSVLYPSVPNEKQPKLDKVTDGVLKSQTSEGTDYAFLGGENTLVYQDEGLAFKGRSGAIRITPKAIHFVLSTADGEGSLTYKGLTYVGVAPFEKVVPIEMVNKTVTVQVPAPKYSIQYYDRKLKQSGEGIVFEGTSGGVEVAGKNSARLVLGPGRGKVGFNGFQVWGEGPFEIKIVDDGVEGVTEGRERFIYMKRPSTLKGIPALWIDGVGSAPGYQGNLAIPVFAGKHEIKVGEAKQPDLFR
;
A
#
# COMPACT_ATOMS: atom_id res chain seq x y z
N MET A 1 59.78 37.08 -59.58
CA MET A 1 59.13 37.06 -60.91
C MET A 1 57.70 36.60 -60.69
N ASN A 2 56.84 37.52 -60.24
CA ASN A 2 56.02 38.39 -61.09
C ASN A 2 54.79 37.63 -61.60
N PHE A 3 53.55 38.08 -61.50
CA PHE A 3 52.91 39.23 -60.84
C PHE A 3 51.39 39.04 -61.15
N MET A 4 50.53 39.41 -60.21
CA MET A 4 49.23 40.10 -60.36
C MET A 4 48.37 39.92 -61.66
N ILE A 5 47.12 39.42 -61.55
CA ILE A 5 45.83 40.18 -61.40
C ILE A 5 45.24 40.78 -62.69
N LYS A 6 43.99 40.36 -63.04
CA LYS A 6 42.74 41.17 -63.28
C LYS A 6 41.75 40.40 -64.19
N LEU A 7 40.58 39.98 -63.66
CA LEU A 7 39.25 40.64 -63.62
C LEU A 7 38.40 40.25 -64.86
N GLN A 8 37.38 39.40 -64.73
CA GLN A 8 35.96 39.65 -64.37
C GLN A 8 35.02 39.71 -65.59
N THR A 9 33.91 38.95 -65.47
CA THR A 9 32.61 39.03 -66.19
C THR A 9 32.58 38.60 -67.68
N LEU A 10 31.68 37.76 -68.21
CA LEU A 10 30.30 37.40 -67.81
C LEU A 10 29.77 36.17 -68.64
N LEU A 11 28.99 35.30 -67.97
CA LEU A 11 27.81 34.51 -68.42
C LEU A 11 27.89 33.18 -69.24
N LEU A 12 27.25 32.14 -68.62
CA LEU A 12 26.39 31.05 -69.16
C LEU A 12 27.05 29.99 -70.10
N THR A 13 26.89 28.65 -70.00
CA THR A 13 25.86 27.77 -69.40
C THR A 13 26.37 26.31 -69.47
N LEU A 14 26.25 25.52 -68.40
CA LEU A 14 25.90 24.07 -68.37
C LEU A 14 26.18 23.48 -66.98
N LEU A 15 25.41 23.97 -65.99
CA LEU A 15 25.09 23.19 -64.81
C LEU A 15 24.09 22.11 -65.23
N VAL A 16 24.51 20.85 -65.26
CA VAL A 16 23.57 19.74 -65.04
C VAL A 16 23.34 19.68 -63.53
N ALA A 17 22.46 20.57 -63.06
CA ALA A 17 21.84 20.38 -61.76
C ALA A 17 20.93 19.15 -61.89
N LYS A 18 21.32 18.04 -61.27
CA LYS A 18 20.36 16.98 -60.95
C LYS A 18 19.32 17.62 -60.04
N SER A 19 18.16 17.96 -60.59
CA SER A 19 16.96 18.25 -59.83
C SER A 19 16.61 16.99 -59.05
N CYS A 20 17.00 16.98 -57.77
CA CYS A 20 16.46 16.02 -56.82
C CYS A 20 15.01 16.43 -56.61
N VAL A 21 14.09 15.80 -57.34
CA VAL A 21 12.65 15.94 -57.08
C VAL A 21 12.41 15.45 -55.65
N LEU A 22 12.11 16.38 -54.73
CA LEU A 22 11.73 16.05 -53.35
C LEU A 22 10.48 15.17 -53.42
N LYS A 23 10.52 14.00 -52.79
CA LYS A 23 9.32 13.17 -52.59
C LYS A 23 8.48 13.85 -51.50
N ALA A 24 7.28 14.31 -51.84
CA ALA A 24 6.33 14.81 -50.85
C ALA A 24 5.98 13.67 -49.89
N ALA A 25 6.16 13.88 -48.60
CA ALA A 25 5.55 13.06 -47.57
C ALA A 25 4.20 13.69 -47.18
N GLU A 26 3.19 12.82 -47.07
CA GLU A 26 1.90 13.16 -46.47
C GLU A 26 1.74 12.35 -45.19
N ILE A 27 1.57 13.04 -44.07
CA ILE A 27 1.36 12.42 -42.76
C ILE A 27 0.00 12.83 -42.23
N VAL A 28 -0.78 11.84 -41.84
CA VAL A 28 -2.14 12.03 -41.34
C VAL A 28 -2.13 11.88 -39.82
N PHE A 29 -2.60 12.91 -39.13
CA PHE A 29 -2.91 12.87 -37.71
C PHE A 29 -4.42 12.70 -37.55
N GLU A 30 -4.88 11.57 -37.05
CA GLU A 30 -6.30 11.29 -36.85
C GLU A 30 -6.53 10.65 -35.49
N GLN A 31 -7.56 11.11 -34.78
CA GLN A 31 -7.99 10.52 -33.52
C GLN A 31 -9.49 10.69 -33.33
N LYS A 32 -10.17 9.61 -32.95
CA LYS A 32 -11.60 9.59 -32.64
C LYS A 32 -11.84 9.70 -31.13
N GLU A 33 -12.83 10.46 -30.71
CA GLU A 33 -13.26 10.53 -29.31
C GLU A 33 -14.16 9.34 -28.96
N VAL A 34 -13.79 8.57 -27.93
CA VAL A 34 -14.54 7.37 -27.51
C VAL A 34 -14.85 7.31 -26.00
N LEU A 35 -14.43 8.29 -25.21
CA LEU A 35 -14.63 8.31 -23.76
C LEU A 35 -15.87 9.10 -23.34
N GLY A 36 -16.47 9.87 -24.24
CA GLY A 36 -17.53 10.82 -23.89
C GLY A 36 -17.01 12.01 -23.08
N LYS A 37 -15.77 12.44 -23.35
CA LYS A 37 -15.15 13.64 -22.79
C LYS A 37 -14.95 14.68 -23.88
N ASP A 38 -15.34 15.92 -23.60
CA ASP A 38 -14.94 17.06 -24.43
C ASP A 38 -13.48 17.39 -24.15
N TRP A 39 -12.65 17.28 -25.18
CA TRP A 39 -11.26 17.68 -25.13
C TRP A 39 -11.14 19.10 -25.66
N PRO A 40 -10.89 20.09 -24.78
CA PRO A 40 -10.79 21.46 -25.21
C PRO A 40 -9.52 21.67 -26.04
N ARG A 41 -9.50 22.80 -26.72
CA ARG A 41 -8.37 23.26 -27.52
C ARG A 41 -7.05 23.16 -26.75
N LYS A 42 -6.13 22.36 -27.30
CA LYS A 42 -4.82 22.05 -26.70
C LYS A 42 -3.75 21.99 -27.79
N LEU A 43 -2.54 22.44 -27.46
CA LEU A 43 -1.38 22.26 -28.30
C LEU A 43 -0.98 20.79 -28.30
N LEU A 44 -1.01 20.15 -29.47
CA LEU A 44 -0.59 18.78 -29.67
C LEU A 44 0.88 18.74 -30.10
N SER A 45 1.62 17.72 -29.68
CA SER A 45 3.01 17.46 -30.04
C SER A 45 3.19 16.03 -30.53
N TYR A 46 3.36 15.85 -31.84
CA TYR A 46 3.61 14.55 -32.46
C TYR A 46 5.09 14.38 -32.78
N GLU A 47 5.67 13.26 -32.39
CA GLU A 47 6.97 12.84 -32.89
C GLU A 47 6.80 12.15 -34.25
N VAL A 48 7.51 12.64 -35.26
CA VAL A 48 7.37 12.21 -36.65
C VAL A 48 8.74 11.87 -37.22
N GLU A 49 8.83 10.76 -37.93
CA GLU A 49 10.00 10.37 -38.71
C GLU A 49 9.75 10.56 -40.21
N PHE A 50 10.79 11.00 -40.92
CA PHE A 50 10.76 11.23 -42.36
C PHE A 50 11.87 10.43 -43.04
N GLY A 51 11.57 9.93 -44.24
CA GLY A 51 12.56 9.32 -45.12
C GLY A 51 13.62 10.34 -45.58
N LYS A 52 14.78 9.82 -46.00
CA LYS A 52 15.86 10.65 -46.51
C LYS A 52 15.39 11.49 -47.70
N GLY A 53 15.50 12.81 -47.59
CA GLY A 53 15.10 13.77 -48.61
C GLY A 53 13.59 14.04 -48.70
N GLU A 54 12.77 13.61 -47.73
CA GLU A 54 11.31 13.86 -47.73
C GLU A 54 10.92 15.17 -47.02
N ALA A 55 11.75 15.65 -46.09
CA ALA A 55 11.50 16.87 -45.33
C ALA A 55 12.79 17.69 -45.17
N ARG A 56 12.77 18.97 -45.56
CA ARG A 56 13.89 19.91 -45.44
C ARG A 56 13.37 21.30 -45.05
N GLY A 57 14.03 21.95 -44.10
CA GLY A 57 13.76 23.36 -43.77
C GLY A 57 12.36 23.63 -43.21
N ASP A 58 11.78 24.77 -43.59
CA ASP A 58 10.50 25.35 -43.13
C ASP A 58 9.31 25.03 -44.06
N GLN A 59 9.45 24.05 -44.95
CA GLN A 59 8.49 23.72 -46.00
C GLN A 59 7.39 22.77 -45.52
N PHE A 60 6.58 23.23 -44.56
CA PHE A 60 5.47 22.45 -44.01
C PHE A 60 4.15 23.20 -44.12
N SER A 61 3.11 22.50 -44.58
CA SER A 61 1.72 22.97 -44.47
C SER A 61 0.88 21.90 -43.80
N LEU A 62 -0.05 22.34 -42.95
CA LEU A 62 -0.97 21.46 -42.24
C LEU A 62 -2.39 21.87 -42.60
N LYS A 63 -3.20 20.91 -43.00
CA LYS A 63 -4.62 21.12 -43.35
C LYS A 63 -5.52 20.40 -42.36
N ASP A 64 -6.62 21.03 -41.97
CA ASP A 64 -7.68 20.41 -41.17
C ASP A 64 -8.63 19.55 -42.04
N SER A 65 -9.65 18.96 -41.43
CA SER A 65 -10.65 18.11 -42.11
C SER A 65 -11.50 18.86 -43.13
N ALA A 66 -11.58 20.19 -43.07
CA ALA A 66 -12.26 21.04 -44.04
C ALA A 66 -11.30 21.54 -45.15
N GLY A 67 -10.02 21.16 -45.10
CA GLY A 67 -8.99 21.55 -46.06
C GLY A 67 -8.38 22.92 -45.79
N ASN A 68 -8.71 23.57 -44.66
CA ASN A 68 -8.17 24.89 -44.32
C ASN A 68 -6.73 24.76 -43.81
N LEU A 69 -5.88 25.73 -44.17
CA LEU A 69 -4.53 25.83 -43.62
C LEU A 69 -4.58 26.21 -42.13
N VAL A 70 -3.92 25.41 -41.30
CA VAL A 70 -3.75 25.68 -39.87
C VAL A 70 -2.28 25.94 -39.53
N PRO A 71 -1.99 26.80 -38.54
CA PRO A 71 -0.63 27.00 -38.06
C PRO A 71 0.01 25.69 -37.62
N VAL A 72 1.25 25.46 -38.07
CA VAL A 72 2.07 24.31 -37.70
C VAL A 72 3.47 24.78 -37.32
N GLN A 73 4.10 24.09 -36.36
CA GLN A 73 5.49 24.27 -36.00
C GLN A 73 6.19 22.92 -36.04
N VAL A 74 7.35 22.87 -36.69
CA VAL A 74 8.17 21.66 -36.79
C VAL A 74 9.54 21.92 -36.18
N ASP A 75 9.88 21.21 -35.11
CA ASP A 75 11.16 21.31 -34.44
C ASP A 75 12.00 20.05 -34.76
N PRO A 76 13.07 20.15 -35.58
CA PRO A 76 13.94 19.02 -35.88
C PRO A 76 14.62 18.45 -34.62
N LEU A 77 14.58 17.13 -34.46
CA LEU A 77 15.27 16.37 -33.41
C LEU A 77 16.53 15.66 -33.92
N ASP A 78 16.48 15.15 -35.14
CA ASP A 78 17.57 14.44 -35.80
C ASP A 78 17.55 14.71 -37.32
N VAL A 79 18.72 14.65 -37.95
CA VAL A 79 18.88 14.87 -39.39
C VAL A 79 19.62 13.71 -40.04
N HIS A 80 19.27 13.41 -41.28
CA HIS A 80 20.00 12.47 -42.12
C HIS A 80 21.37 13.05 -42.52
N SER A 81 22.25 12.18 -43.03
CA SER A 81 23.55 12.54 -43.62
C SER A 81 23.53 13.62 -44.72
N ASP A 82 22.37 13.90 -45.31
CA ASP A 82 22.17 14.89 -46.37
C ASP A 82 21.47 16.18 -45.89
N ASP A 83 21.42 16.38 -44.56
CA ASP A 83 20.74 17.49 -43.87
C ASP A 83 19.21 17.51 -44.00
N SER A 84 18.59 16.48 -44.57
CA SER A 84 17.15 16.33 -44.48
C SER A 84 16.73 15.94 -43.06
N ILE A 85 15.57 16.41 -42.61
CA ILE A 85 15.05 16.08 -41.29
C ILE A 85 14.77 14.59 -41.26
N ARG A 86 15.34 13.88 -40.30
CA ARG A 86 15.05 12.47 -40.05
C ARG A 86 13.91 12.32 -39.05
N LYS A 87 13.90 13.17 -38.03
CA LYS A 87 12.96 13.12 -36.92
C LYS A 87 12.65 14.52 -36.43
N ALA A 88 11.40 14.83 -36.14
CA ALA A 88 10.98 16.13 -35.62
C ALA A 88 9.77 16.02 -34.69
N ILE A 89 9.57 17.07 -33.88
CA ILE A 89 8.29 17.30 -33.20
C ILE A 89 7.44 18.25 -34.03
N VAL A 90 6.28 17.79 -34.46
CA VAL A 90 5.25 18.57 -35.16
C VAL A 90 4.20 19.03 -34.16
N ARG A 91 3.91 20.34 -34.12
CA ARG A 91 2.93 20.93 -33.22
C ARG A 91 1.86 21.72 -33.94
N PHE A 92 0.64 21.61 -33.43
CA PHE A 92 -0.54 22.37 -33.86
C PHE A 92 -1.61 22.33 -32.78
N TYR A 93 -2.51 23.32 -32.77
CA TYR A 93 -3.65 23.31 -31.86
C TYR A 93 -4.80 22.49 -32.43
N ALA A 94 -5.38 21.63 -31.61
CA ALA A 94 -6.59 20.91 -31.94
C ALA A 94 -7.53 20.86 -30.74
N GLU A 95 -8.81 20.65 -31.02
CA GLU A 95 -9.83 20.29 -30.04
C GLU A 95 -10.55 19.04 -30.54
N LEU A 96 -11.15 18.30 -29.63
CA LEU A 96 -11.85 17.06 -29.96
C LEU A 96 -13.15 16.99 -29.13
N PRO A 97 -14.26 17.55 -29.66
CA PRO A 97 -15.58 17.44 -29.05
C PRO A 97 -16.05 16.00 -28.93
N VAL A 98 -16.93 15.73 -27.95
CA VAL A 98 -17.49 14.38 -27.71
C VAL A 98 -18.04 13.75 -28.98
N GLY A 99 -17.64 12.50 -29.22
CA GLY A 99 -18.12 11.69 -30.34
C GLY A 99 -17.66 12.12 -31.73
N THR A 100 -16.76 13.10 -31.85
CA THR A 100 -16.20 13.56 -33.13
C THR A 100 -14.86 12.87 -33.45
N THR A 101 -14.30 13.18 -34.63
CA THR A 101 -12.96 12.73 -35.05
C THR A 101 -12.18 13.96 -35.48
N MET A 102 -10.98 14.13 -34.94
CA MET A 102 -10.03 15.13 -35.43
C MET A 102 -9.20 14.51 -36.54
N ARG A 103 -8.96 15.27 -37.62
CA ARG A 103 -8.11 14.85 -38.74
C ARG A 103 -7.31 16.03 -39.27
N PHE A 104 -6.00 15.86 -39.38
CA PHE A 104 -5.07 16.81 -39.95
C PHE A 104 -4.10 16.13 -40.90
N VAL A 105 -3.70 16.80 -41.99
CA VAL A 105 -2.75 16.26 -42.97
C VAL A 105 -1.58 17.23 -43.13
N LEU A 106 -0.38 16.74 -42.79
CA LEU A 106 0.89 17.43 -42.96
C LEU A 106 1.47 17.10 -44.33
N HIS A 107 1.80 18.13 -45.10
CA HIS A 107 2.48 18.01 -46.38
C HIS A 107 3.88 18.63 -46.30
N THR A 108 4.89 17.97 -46.88
CA THR A 108 6.32 18.37 -46.79
C THR A 108 6.92 19.03 -48.04
N ASN A 109 6.14 19.40 -49.05
CA ASN A 109 6.67 19.84 -50.35
C ASN A 109 6.30 21.26 -50.80
N THR A 110 7.36 21.96 -51.25
CA THR A 110 7.51 22.99 -52.30
C THR A 110 6.27 23.47 -53.08
N GLU A 111 6.14 24.81 -53.18
CA GLU A 111 5.12 25.64 -53.88
C GLU A 111 3.68 25.58 -53.35
N GLY A 112 3.50 25.46 -52.04
CA GLY A 112 2.22 25.73 -51.36
C GLY A 112 2.28 27.01 -50.52
N ASP A 113 1.20 27.79 -50.51
CA ASP A 113 1.08 29.03 -49.72
C ASP A 113 1.55 28.80 -48.27
N PRO A 114 2.50 29.61 -47.76
CA PRO A 114 3.06 29.44 -46.43
C PRO A 114 1.94 29.52 -45.39
N ALA A 115 2.06 28.70 -44.33
CA ALA A 115 1.12 28.70 -43.22
C ALA A 115 0.85 30.15 -42.73
N PRO A 116 -0.39 30.50 -42.35
CA PRO A 116 -0.72 31.86 -41.95
C PRO A 116 0.20 32.32 -40.81
N LYS A 117 1.03 33.34 -41.09
CA LYS A 117 1.95 33.94 -40.11
C LYS A 117 1.14 34.64 -39.02
N ARG A 118 0.83 33.96 -37.92
CA ARG A 118 0.55 34.63 -36.64
C ARG A 118 1.85 35.12 -36.03
N ALA A 119 1.77 36.22 -35.26
CA ALA A 119 2.92 36.86 -34.62
C ALA A 119 3.83 35.82 -33.95
N THR A 120 5.05 35.71 -34.46
CA THR A 120 6.11 34.84 -33.96
C THR A 120 6.35 35.11 -32.48
N HIS A 121 6.50 34.04 -31.67
CA HIS A 121 7.18 34.17 -30.39
C HIS A 121 8.53 34.86 -30.64
N ALA A 122 8.73 36.02 -30.04
CA ALA A 122 10.00 36.71 -30.15
C ALA A 122 10.98 36.06 -29.18
N VAL A 123 11.95 35.32 -29.72
CA VAL A 123 13.18 35.03 -29.00
C VAL A 123 14.08 36.25 -29.18
N MET A 124 14.40 36.92 -28.08
CA MET A 124 15.37 38.01 -28.08
C MET A 124 16.56 37.57 -27.25
N GLU A 125 17.72 37.50 -27.89
CA GLU A 125 19.00 37.31 -27.22
C GLU A 125 19.76 38.65 -27.27
N ASN A 126 20.20 39.11 -26.11
CA ASN A 126 21.09 40.27 -26.01
C ASN A 126 22.31 39.91 -25.17
N ASP A 127 23.23 40.86 -24.98
CA ASP A 127 24.49 40.59 -24.30
C ASP A 127 24.34 40.14 -22.83
N GLU A 128 23.16 40.28 -22.21
CA GLU A 128 22.92 40.04 -20.79
C GLU A 128 21.87 38.96 -20.46
N SER A 129 21.04 38.55 -21.42
CA SER A 129 19.91 37.64 -21.21
C SER A 129 19.37 37.01 -22.49
N VAL A 130 18.73 35.86 -22.32
CA VAL A 130 17.85 35.25 -23.33
C VAL A 130 16.40 35.50 -22.90
N ALA A 131 15.52 35.81 -23.85
CA ALA A 131 14.10 36.04 -23.58
C ALA A 131 13.21 35.23 -24.53
N ILE A 132 12.08 34.72 -24.01
CA ILE A 132 10.97 34.22 -24.84
C ILE A 132 9.70 35.01 -24.52
N THR A 133 8.89 35.31 -25.53
CA THR A 133 7.71 36.17 -25.40
C THR A 133 6.51 35.62 -26.17
N ASN A 134 5.34 35.62 -25.54
CA ASN A 134 4.03 35.47 -26.21
C ASN A 134 3.17 36.73 -25.98
N SER A 135 1.90 36.69 -26.39
CA SER A 135 0.96 37.81 -26.21
C SER A 135 0.73 38.17 -24.73
N PHE A 136 0.78 37.18 -23.84
CA PHE A 136 0.49 37.33 -22.41
C PHE A 136 1.70 37.82 -21.61
N THR A 137 2.88 37.22 -21.81
CA THR A 137 4.07 37.44 -20.98
C THR A 137 5.38 37.40 -21.77
N SER A 138 6.45 37.79 -21.11
CA SER A 138 7.84 37.68 -21.56
C SER A 138 8.65 37.14 -20.40
N VAL A 139 9.52 36.17 -20.65
CA VAL A 139 10.34 35.50 -19.64
C VAL A 139 11.81 35.75 -19.94
N LEU A 140 12.56 36.23 -18.94
CA LEU A 140 13.99 36.49 -19.03
C LEU A 140 14.80 35.40 -18.31
N PHE A 141 15.86 34.93 -18.94
CA PHE A 141 16.80 33.93 -18.45
C PHE A 141 18.20 34.52 -18.22
N PRO A 142 19.02 33.94 -17.33
CA PRO A 142 20.43 34.28 -17.26
C PRO A 142 21.13 33.95 -18.59
N LYS A 143 22.20 34.67 -18.91
CA LYS A 143 23.06 34.32 -20.05
C LYS A 143 23.99 33.18 -19.68
N SER A 144 24.23 32.26 -20.61
CA SER A 144 25.11 31.10 -20.44
C SER A 144 26.48 31.50 -19.87
N GLN A 145 26.95 30.73 -18.88
CA GLN A 145 28.34 30.71 -18.44
C GLN A 145 28.80 29.26 -18.36
N PRO A 146 29.11 28.62 -19.51
CA PRO A 146 29.36 27.17 -19.57
C PRO A 146 30.53 26.70 -18.70
N ARG A 147 31.46 27.61 -18.37
CA ARG A 147 32.58 27.34 -17.46
C ARG A 147 32.83 28.51 -16.52
N LEU A 148 32.75 28.26 -15.23
CA LEU A 148 33.16 29.18 -14.17
C LEU A 148 34.66 29.02 -13.88
N LYS A 149 35.32 30.11 -13.48
CA LYS A 149 36.76 30.11 -13.14
C LYS A 149 37.10 29.14 -12.00
N LYS A 150 36.19 29.00 -11.04
CA LYS A 150 36.21 28.03 -9.94
C LYS A 150 34.77 27.55 -9.69
N PRO A 151 34.56 26.31 -9.24
CA PRO A 151 33.24 25.87 -8.81
C PRO A 151 32.69 26.79 -7.72
N LYS A 152 31.42 27.18 -7.83
CA LYS A 152 30.77 28.09 -6.87
C LYS A 152 29.60 27.43 -6.14
N PRO A 153 29.34 27.78 -4.87
CA PRO A 153 28.10 27.40 -4.20
C PRO A 153 26.87 27.86 -4.99
N LEU A 154 25.76 27.11 -4.92
CA LEU A 154 24.52 27.42 -5.64
C LEU A 154 24.01 28.86 -5.39
N HIS A 155 24.11 29.36 -4.15
CA HIS A 155 23.63 30.70 -3.80
C HIS A 155 24.47 31.86 -4.39
N GLU A 156 25.62 31.57 -5.00
CA GLU A 156 26.48 32.56 -5.66
C GLU A 156 26.33 32.57 -7.19
N VAL A 157 25.46 31.72 -7.75
CA VAL A 157 25.10 31.72 -9.18
C VAL A 157 23.64 32.20 -9.35
N PRO A 158 23.27 32.77 -10.51
CA PRO A 158 21.88 33.14 -10.76
C PRO A 158 20.95 31.93 -10.70
N GLY A 159 19.67 32.14 -10.38
CA GLY A 159 18.63 31.13 -10.53
C GLY A 159 18.20 30.94 -11.99
N PRO A 160 17.45 29.86 -12.31
CA PRO A 160 17.05 29.53 -13.70
C PRO A 160 16.20 30.59 -14.40
N LEU A 161 15.51 31.44 -13.65
CA LEU A 161 14.63 32.50 -14.13
C LEU A 161 15.10 33.86 -13.59
N LYS A 162 15.31 34.86 -14.45
CA LYS A 162 15.66 36.24 -14.03
C LYS A 162 14.42 37.03 -13.61
N ARG A 163 13.45 37.19 -14.51
CA ARG A 163 12.20 37.97 -14.33
C ARG A 163 11.13 37.50 -15.32
N PHE A 164 9.87 37.83 -15.09
CA PHE A 164 8.78 37.66 -16.07
C PHE A 164 7.89 38.92 -16.16
N ARG A 165 7.19 39.10 -17.28
CA ARG A 165 6.34 40.26 -17.57
C ARG A 165 4.90 40.04 -17.12
N LEU A 166 4.33 41.02 -16.41
CA LEU A 166 2.93 41.07 -16.02
C LEU A 166 2.05 41.66 -17.15
N ALA A 167 0.71 41.57 -16.99
CA ALA A 167 -0.27 42.13 -17.92
C ALA A 167 -0.07 43.63 -18.18
N ASN A 168 0.20 44.39 -17.11
CA ASN A 168 0.55 45.83 -17.16
C ASN A 168 1.94 46.13 -17.76
N LYS A 169 2.54 45.16 -18.47
CA LYS A 169 3.84 45.24 -19.16
C LYS A 169 5.06 45.45 -18.25
N LYS A 170 4.93 45.43 -16.93
CA LYS A 170 6.06 45.55 -15.99
C LYS A 170 6.73 44.19 -15.73
N MET A 171 8.04 44.19 -15.55
CA MET A 171 8.80 42.99 -15.14
C MET A 171 8.73 42.78 -13.62
N THR A 172 8.62 41.52 -13.19
CA THR A 172 8.57 41.12 -11.78
C THR A 172 9.19 39.73 -11.56
N GLY A 173 9.21 39.28 -10.30
CA GLY A 173 9.49 37.89 -9.95
C GLY A 173 10.91 37.42 -10.26
N GLY A 174 11.10 36.15 -10.61
CA GLY A 174 12.40 35.56 -10.91
C GLY A 174 12.68 34.28 -10.13
N SER A 175 13.95 33.97 -9.90
CA SER A 175 14.36 32.85 -9.07
C SER A 175 15.75 33.05 -8.47
N ARG A 176 16.04 32.31 -7.40
CA ARG A 176 17.35 32.24 -6.77
C ARG A 176 17.56 30.92 -6.05
N PHE A 177 18.82 30.60 -5.76
CA PHE A 177 19.17 29.55 -4.80
C PHE A 177 19.44 30.20 -3.44
N PRO A 178 18.60 29.98 -2.40
CA PRO A 178 18.93 30.46 -1.07
C PRO A 178 20.16 29.74 -0.51
N ARG A 179 20.85 30.38 0.45
CA ARG A 179 21.95 29.75 1.18
C ARG A 179 21.43 28.57 2.01
N SER A 180 22.12 27.43 1.90
CA SER A 180 21.89 26.24 2.71
C SER A 180 23.11 25.94 3.58
N ASP A 181 22.89 25.34 4.75
CA ASP A 181 23.95 24.98 5.68
C ASP A 181 24.54 23.60 5.35
N ASN A 182 25.82 23.39 5.71
CA ASN A 182 26.53 22.11 5.58
C ASN A 182 26.53 21.51 4.15
N VAL A 183 26.62 22.36 3.13
CA VAL A 183 26.54 21.96 1.72
C VAL A 183 27.91 21.44 1.23
N PRO A 184 28.00 20.22 0.67
CA PRO A 184 29.27 19.66 0.21
C PRO A 184 29.76 20.30 -1.09
N GLU A 185 31.08 20.33 -1.29
CA GLU A 185 31.74 20.83 -2.52
C GLU A 185 31.24 20.14 -3.80
N SER A 186 30.83 18.87 -3.70
CA SER A 186 30.25 18.11 -4.80
C SER A 186 29.00 18.75 -5.43
N THR A 187 28.32 19.65 -4.72
CA THR A 187 27.14 20.37 -5.23
C THR A 187 27.44 21.77 -5.76
N HIS A 188 28.72 22.16 -5.79
CA HIS A 188 29.12 23.44 -6.37
C HIS A 188 28.95 23.39 -7.89
N VAL A 189 28.54 24.51 -8.48
CA VAL A 189 28.29 24.64 -9.92
C VAL A 189 29.63 24.87 -10.63
N LYS A 190 29.93 24.05 -11.64
CA LYS A 190 31.09 24.20 -12.54
C LYS A 190 30.84 25.20 -13.66
N GLY A 191 29.59 25.31 -14.08
CA GLY A 191 29.12 26.12 -15.19
C GLY A 191 27.62 25.91 -15.38
N PHE A 192 27.00 26.80 -16.14
CA PHE A 192 25.61 26.65 -16.53
C PHE A 192 25.38 27.15 -17.96
N GLU A 193 24.46 26.50 -18.65
CA GLU A 193 24.10 26.78 -20.03
C GLU A 193 22.63 27.17 -20.11
N THR A 194 22.34 28.20 -20.90
CA THR A 194 21.01 28.63 -21.29
C THR A 194 20.88 28.42 -22.79
N ARG A 195 19.96 27.54 -23.19
CA ARG A 195 19.77 27.13 -24.58
C ARG A 195 18.30 27.31 -24.98
N VAL A 196 18.08 27.96 -26.11
CA VAL A 196 16.78 27.93 -26.80
C VAL A 196 16.60 26.51 -27.37
N VAL A 197 15.63 25.78 -26.83
CA VAL A 197 15.34 24.40 -27.21
C VAL A 197 14.37 24.36 -28.39
N SER A 198 13.37 25.24 -28.36
CA SER A 198 12.33 25.35 -29.38
C SER A 198 11.98 26.82 -29.59
N THR A 199 11.75 27.20 -30.85
CA THR A 199 11.27 28.52 -31.21
C THR A 199 10.41 28.45 -32.46
N GLY A 200 9.17 28.93 -32.37
CA GLY A 200 8.29 29.01 -33.51
C GLY A 200 6.99 29.72 -33.19
N PRO A 201 6.01 29.72 -34.11
CA PRO A 201 4.77 30.48 -33.96
C PRO A 201 3.82 29.93 -32.88
N LEU A 202 4.00 28.68 -32.43
CA LEU A 202 3.07 28.00 -31.51
C LEU A 202 3.65 27.75 -30.14
N TYR A 203 4.96 27.53 -30.06
CA TYR A 203 5.65 27.19 -28.84
C TYR A 203 7.09 27.71 -28.86
N ALA A 204 7.54 28.17 -27.69
CA ALA A 204 8.95 28.46 -27.45
C ALA A 204 9.38 27.84 -26.11
N GLU A 205 10.57 27.28 -26.05
CA GLU A 205 11.14 26.68 -24.83
C GLU A 205 12.61 27.06 -24.69
N VAL A 206 13.01 27.39 -23.45
CA VAL A 206 14.41 27.59 -23.07
C VAL A 206 14.76 26.63 -21.94
N SER A 207 15.90 25.97 -22.05
CA SER A 207 16.50 25.16 -20.98
C SER A 207 17.60 25.96 -20.28
N VAL A 208 17.60 25.96 -18.94
CA VAL A 208 18.72 26.42 -18.11
C VAL A 208 19.25 25.25 -17.31
N ARG A 209 20.48 24.84 -17.60
CA ARG A 209 21.12 23.65 -17.03
C ARG A 209 22.40 24.00 -16.29
N TYR A 210 22.49 23.59 -15.03
CA TYR A 210 23.64 23.74 -14.15
C TYR A 210 24.35 22.39 -14.00
N GLU A 211 25.66 22.37 -14.23
CA GLU A 211 26.50 21.19 -14.04
C GLU A 211 27.20 21.24 -12.67
N LEU A 212 27.01 20.19 -11.86
CA LEU A 212 27.54 20.14 -10.51
C LEU A 212 28.92 19.45 -10.46
N PHE A 213 29.73 19.86 -9.50
CA PHE A 213 31.11 19.40 -9.39
C PHE A 213 31.23 17.87 -9.24
N GLY A 214 30.34 17.27 -8.45
CA GLY A 214 30.25 15.83 -8.18
C GLY A 214 29.52 14.99 -9.24
N GLY A 215 29.25 15.53 -10.43
CA GLY A 215 28.65 14.78 -11.54
C GLY A 215 27.11 14.69 -11.51
N GLY A 216 26.46 15.64 -10.84
CA GLY A 216 25.00 15.84 -10.86
C GLY A 216 24.60 17.06 -11.70
N HIS A 217 23.30 17.30 -11.86
CA HIS A 217 22.78 18.46 -12.61
C HIS A 217 21.49 19.03 -12.01
N ILE A 218 21.21 20.28 -12.36
CA ILE A 218 19.90 20.93 -12.15
C ILE A 218 19.49 21.49 -13.51
N GLU A 219 18.39 21.02 -14.09
CA GLU A 219 17.85 21.53 -15.34
C GLU A 219 16.42 22.04 -15.13
N THR A 220 16.16 23.26 -15.60
CA THR A 220 14.84 23.86 -15.65
C THR A 220 14.54 24.26 -17.08
N ARG A 221 13.54 23.62 -17.68
CA ARG A 221 12.98 24.00 -18.96
C ARG A 221 11.74 24.85 -18.76
N VAL A 222 11.69 25.96 -19.47
CA VAL A 222 10.63 26.95 -19.36
C VAL A 222 10.02 27.17 -20.73
N GLY A 223 8.74 26.80 -20.86
CA GLY A 223 7.99 26.85 -22.10
C GLY A 223 6.87 27.90 -22.07
N LEU A 224 6.62 28.52 -23.22
CA LEU A 224 5.44 29.35 -23.49
C LEU A 224 4.68 28.78 -24.69
N GLU A 225 3.38 28.53 -24.50
CA GLU A 225 2.45 28.26 -25.60
C GLU A 225 1.86 29.60 -26.13
N ALA A 226 1.52 29.67 -27.42
CA ALA A 226 0.98 30.90 -28.03
C ALA A 226 -0.35 31.36 -27.40
N GLU A 227 -1.24 30.39 -27.11
CA GLU A 227 -2.61 30.64 -26.67
C GLU A 227 -2.83 30.41 -25.17
N ALA A 228 -1.77 30.20 -24.37
CA ALA A 228 -1.90 29.92 -22.94
C ALA A 228 -1.23 31.00 -22.05
N PRO A 229 -1.93 31.54 -21.03
CA PRO A 229 -1.40 32.53 -20.08
C PRO A 229 -0.62 31.86 -18.94
N VAL A 230 0.28 30.93 -19.26
CA VAL A 230 1.04 30.15 -18.28
C VAL A 230 2.50 30.00 -18.71
N ILE A 231 3.39 30.23 -17.77
CA ILE A 231 4.81 29.87 -17.88
C ILE A 231 4.92 28.41 -17.43
N LEU A 232 5.17 27.50 -18.37
CA LEU A 232 5.29 26.07 -18.10
C LEU A 232 6.69 25.77 -17.57
N MET A 233 6.78 25.12 -16.42
CA MET A 233 8.02 24.77 -15.73
C MET A 233 8.17 23.25 -15.72
N ASN A 234 9.26 22.74 -16.30
CA ASN A 234 9.67 21.35 -16.23
C ASN A 234 11.07 21.27 -15.63
N GLU A 235 11.19 20.62 -14.48
CA GLU A 235 12.44 20.51 -13.74
C GLU A 235 12.91 19.06 -13.69
N GLU A 236 14.19 18.85 -14.02
CA GLU A 236 14.91 17.60 -13.80
C GLU A 236 16.18 17.87 -13.01
N ILE A 237 16.30 17.25 -11.83
CA ILE A 237 17.34 17.56 -10.86
C ILE A 237 17.94 16.26 -10.34
N ASP A 238 19.26 16.12 -10.41
CA ASP A 238 19.99 15.06 -9.73
C ASP A 238 21.21 15.64 -9.02
N THR A 239 21.05 15.98 -7.74
CA THR A 239 22.13 16.51 -6.91
C THR A 239 23.04 15.41 -6.33
N LYS A 240 22.74 14.12 -6.60
CA LYS A 240 23.32 12.94 -5.92
C LYS A 240 23.09 12.89 -4.40
N LEU A 241 22.28 13.80 -3.86
CA LEU A 241 21.95 13.87 -2.44
C LEU A 241 20.57 13.25 -2.15
N ILE A 242 20.46 12.59 -0.99
CA ILE A 242 19.20 12.04 -0.47
C ILE A 242 19.06 12.46 0.99
N GLY A 243 17.95 13.12 1.31
CA GLY A 243 17.53 13.52 2.66
C GLY A 243 18.26 14.71 3.28
N SER A 244 19.59 14.78 3.21
CA SER A 244 20.38 15.88 3.80
C SER A 244 21.73 16.06 3.09
N PRO A 245 22.29 17.28 2.99
CA PRO A 245 21.66 18.56 3.33
C PRO A 245 20.49 18.89 2.39
N LEU A 246 19.57 19.73 2.87
CA LEU A 246 18.46 20.22 2.06
C LEU A 246 18.91 21.44 1.23
N LEU A 247 18.91 21.24 -0.08
CA LEU A 247 19.10 22.32 -1.06
C LEU A 247 17.74 22.81 -1.53
N PHE A 248 17.64 24.09 -1.90
CA PHE A 248 16.38 24.68 -2.36
C PHE A 248 16.59 25.57 -3.57
N VAL A 249 15.51 25.75 -4.32
CA VAL A 249 15.30 26.85 -5.27
C VAL A 249 14.09 27.65 -4.81
N GLU A 250 14.18 28.97 -4.91
CA GLU A 250 13.09 29.90 -4.64
C GLU A 250 12.68 30.57 -5.95
N TYR A 251 11.45 30.33 -6.41
CA TYR A 251 10.85 31.07 -7.52
C TYR A 251 10.07 32.25 -6.95
N LEU A 252 10.53 33.46 -7.23
CA LEU A 252 9.99 34.71 -6.73
C LEU A 252 8.74 35.09 -7.54
N LEU A 253 7.62 35.27 -6.87
CA LEU A 253 6.32 35.59 -7.46
C LEU A 253 6.04 37.10 -7.50
N SER A 254 6.77 37.89 -6.71
CA SER A 254 6.64 39.34 -6.63
C SER A 254 8.01 40.03 -6.73
N GLY A 255 8.03 41.34 -6.98
CA GLY A 255 9.28 42.11 -7.08
C GLY A 255 9.95 42.29 -5.70
N ASP A 256 11.12 42.90 -5.61
CA ASP A 256 11.97 42.92 -4.39
C ASP A 256 11.87 44.21 -3.56
N SER A 257 11.05 45.17 -4.02
CA SER A 257 10.86 46.47 -3.37
C SER A 257 9.38 46.86 -3.27
N PRO A 258 9.01 47.82 -2.39
CA PRO A 258 7.65 48.36 -2.34
C PRO A 258 7.22 49.10 -3.63
N SER A 259 8.17 49.59 -4.43
CA SER A 259 7.89 50.26 -5.71
C SER A 259 7.59 49.28 -6.85
N SER A 260 7.98 48.01 -6.68
CA SER A 260 7.67 46.91 -7.59
C SER A 260 6.25 46.34 -7.36
N TRP A 261 5.80 45.40 -8.21
CA TRP A 261 4.52 44.75 -7.99
C TRP A 261 4.60 43.78 -6.79
N GLN A 262 3.78 44.06 -5.77
CA GLN A 262 3.60 43.24 -4.57
C GLN A 262 2.12 42.92 -4.40
N PRO A 263 1.72 41.65 -4.29
CA PRO A 263 0.35 41.31 -3.98
C PRO A 263 0.05 41.65 -2.52
N ASP A 264 -1.15 42.18 -2.27
CA ASP A 264 -1.69 42.41 -0.93
C ASP A 264 -2.85 41.44 -0.62
N ILE A 265 -3.25 40.63 -1.60
CA ILE A 265 -4.31 39.63 -1.50
C ILE A 265 -3.81 38.29 -2.03
N VAL A 266 -4.09 37.23 -1.29
CA VAL A 266 -4.07 35.86 -1.79
C VAL A 266 -5.48 35.28 -1.75
N TYR A 267 -5.79 34.44 -2.72
CA TYR A 267 -6.91 33.54 -2.63
C TYR A 267 -6.43 32.11 -2.88
N THR A 268 -7.07 31.18 -2.17
CA THR A 268 -6.76 29.77 -2.28
C THR A 268 -8.04 28.96 -2.32
N ARG A 269 -7.96 27.79 -2.95
CA ARG A 269 -9.03 26.79 -2.92
C ARG A 269 -8.48 25.54 -2.27
N SER A 270 -9.23 24.91 -1.37
CA SER A 270 -8.81 23.71 -0.65
C SER A 270 -9.75 22.54 -0.88
N GLY A 271 -9.26 21.32 -0.66
CA GLY A 271 -10.09 20.11 -0.75
C GLY A 271 -11.10 19.98 0.41
N ARG A 272 -10.83 20.61 1.55
CA ARG A 272 -11.66 20.66 2.77
C ARG A 272 -12.02 22.11 3.10
N PRO A 273 -13.10 22.39 3.86
CA PRO A 273 -13.41 23.76 4.29
C PRO A 273 -12.22 24.31 5.09
N ALA A 274 -11.64 25.43 4.69
CA ALA A 274 -10.62 26.11 5.47
C ALA A 274 -10.65 27.62 5.19
N TYR A 275 -10.45 28.37 6.28
CA TYR A 275 -10.27 29.81 6.42
C TYR A 275 -11.54 30.67 6.35
N GLU A 276 -11.63 31.64 7.26
CA GLU A 276 -12.61 32.74 7.22
C GLU A 276 -12.40 33.53 5.93
N SER A 277 -13.46 33.78 5.17
CA SER A 277 -13.40 34.66 4.02
C SER A 277 -13.55 36.12 4.44
N ASP A 278 -12.80 37.02 3.78
CA ASP A 278 -12.93 38.46 3.97
C ASP A 278 -14.08 38.96 3.07
N ALA A 279 -15.28 39.14 3.64
CA ALA A 279 -16.47 39.58 2.91
C ALA A 279 -16.28 40.93 2.17
N VAL A 280 -15.44 41.82 2.71
CA VAL A 280 -15.14 43.12 2.09
C VAL A 280 -14.29 42.94 0.82
N LEU A 281 -13.44 41.92 0.81
CA LEU A 281 -12.65 41.53 -0.35
C LEU A 281 -13.52 40.85 -1.41
N GLU A 282 -14.44 39.97 -1.02
CA GLU A 282 -15.38 39.32 -1.95
C GLU A 282 -16.29 40.36 -2.65
N GLU A 283 -16.76 41.37 -1.91
CA GLU A 283 -17.52 42.49 -2.48
C GLU A 283 -16.69 43.30 -3.49
N GLN A 284 -15.40 43.50 -3.22
CA GLN A 284 -14.50 44.21 -4.13
C GLN A 284 -14.24 43.43 -5.42
N PHE A 285 -14.10 42.11 -5.34
CA PHE A 285 -14.00 41.27 -6.53
C PHE A 285 -15.28 41.30 -7.36
N ALA A 286 -16.45 41.22 -6.70
CA ALA A 286 -17.74 41.34 -7.38
C ALA A 286 -17.88 42.69 -8.10
N LYS A 287 -17.50 43.81 -7.46
CA LYS A 287 -17.49 45.15 -8.08
C LYS A 287 -16.51 45.27 -9.24
N ALA A 288 -15.41 44.51 -9.22
CA ALA A 288 -14.45 44.45 -10.30
C ALA A 288 -14.88 43.50 -11.45
N GLY A 289 -16.07 42.87 -11.35
CA GLY A 289 -16.59 41.94 -12.35
C GLY A 289 -15.96 40.55 -12.27
N ILE A 290 -15.46 40.14 -11.10
CA ILE A 290 -14.75 38.87 -10.94
C ILE A 290 -15.59 37.91 -10.08
N GLU A 291 -16.00 36.78 -10.67
CA GLU A 291 -16.91 35.83 -10.01
C GLU A 291 -16.20 34.76 -9.17
N LEU A 292 -16.52 34.72 -7.86
CA LEU A 292 -16.04 33.71 -6.90
C LEU A 292 -16.99 32.50 -6.80
N PRO A 293 -16.52 31.25 -6.94
CA PRO A 293 -17.36 30.08 -6.68
C PRO A 293 -17.73 29.93 -5.18
N LYS A 294 -18.96 29.51 -4.85
CA LYS A 294 -19.47 29.57 -3.46
C LYS A 294 -18.94 28.52 -2.45
N ALA A 295 -18.03 27.61 -2.82
CA ALA A 295 -17.68 26.44 -1.96
C ALA A 295 -16.17 26.16 -1.83
N ARG A 296 -15.71 25.92 -0.58
CA ARG A 296 -14.34 25.50 -0.17
C ARG A 296 -13.22 26.44 -0.62
N GLN A 297 -13.41 27.73 -0.36
CA GLN A 297 -12.48 28.81 -0.71
C GLN A 297 -12.07 29.59 0.52
N GLY A 298 -10.91 30.25 0.43
CA GLY A 298 -10.47 31.24 1.40
C GLY A 298 -9.70 32.36 0.71
N SER A 299 -9.91 33.59 1.16
CA SER A 299 -9.20 34.77 0.69
C SER A 299 -8.71 35.60 1.88
N GLN A 300 -7.45 36.00 1.87
CA GLN A 300 -6.83 36.72 2.99
C GLN A 300 -5.84 37.78 2.50
N LYS A 301 -5.58 38.76 3.35
CA LYS A 301 -4.54 39.77 3.10
C LYS A 301 -3.16 39.15 3.22
N VAL A 302 -2.28 39.43 2.26
CA VAL A 302 -0.86 39.03 2.30
C VAL A 302 -0.11 39.75 3.43
N SER A 303 -0.61 40.87 3.96
CA SER A 303 -0.01 41.52 5.13
C SER A 303 -0.30 40.83 6.46
N ALA A 304 -1.30 39.94 6.51
CA ALA A 304 -1.61 39.14 7.70
C ALA A 304 -0.73 37.88 7.81
N MET A 305 0.17 37.68 6.84
CA MET A 305 1.12 36.58 6.73
C MET A 305 2.41 36.89 7.49
N GLU A 306 2.92 35.96 8.28
CA GLU A 306 4.20 36.11 9.00
C GLU A 306 5.38 35.72 8.12
N VAL A 307 6.58 36.28 8.30
CA VAL A 307 7.77 35.82 7.54
C VAL A 307 7.98 34.32 7.74
N GLY A 308 8.08 33.55 6.65
CA GLY A 308 8.14 32.09 6.68
C GLY A 308 7.08 31.42 5.81
N ASN A 309 6.69 30.20 6.16
CA ASN A 309 5.70 29.40 5.42
C ASN A 309 4.28 29.95 5.63
N GLN A 310 3.60 30.29 4.54
CA GLN A 310 2.23 30.79 4.54
C GLN A 310 1.21 29.68 4.44
N PHE A 311 1.35 28.88 3.38
CA PHE A 311 0.50 27.76 3.10
C PHE A 311 1.20 26.84 2.11
N ASN A 312 0.72 25.60 2.07
CA ASN A 312 1.19 24.63 1.10
C ASN A 312 0.19 24.48 -0.05
N LEU A 313 0.67 24.25 -1.26
CA LEU A 313 -0.15 23.79 -2.39
C LEU A 313 0.05 22.31 -2.62
N ASN A 314 -1.02 21.56 -2.78
CA ASN A 314 -1.01 20.13 -2.92
C ASN A 314 -1.27 19.69 -4.37
N VAL A 315 -0.36 18.85 -4.88
CA VAL A 315 -0.40 18.36 -6.26
C VAL A 315 -1.29 17.13 -6.40
N ALA A 316 -1.42 16.31 -5.37
CA ALA A 316 -2.04 14.98 -5.55
C ALA A 316 -2.66 14.33 -4.30
N SER A 317 -2.37 14.79 -3.09
CA SER A 317 -2.87 14.14 -1.88
C SER A 317 -4.36 14.42 -1.69
N ARG A 318 -5.13 13.41 -1.33
CA ARG A 318 -6.56 13.59 -0.98
C ARG A 318 -6.78 13.87 0.51
N TRP A 319 -5.74 13.67 1.32
CA TRP A 319 -5.83 13.73 2.78
C TRP A 319 -5.27 15.03 3.35
N SER A 320 -4.56 15.79 2.52
CA SER A 320 -4.03 17.09 2.91
C SER A 320 -5.15 18.14 3.00
N THR A 321 -5.04 19.01 4.00
CA THR A 321 -5.83 20.25 4.12
C THR A 321 -5.26 21.38 3.26
N ALA A 322 -4.09 21.18 2.65
CA ALA A 322 -3.42 22.16 1.81
C ALA A 322 -4.27 22.57 0.60
N SER A 323 -4.03 23.79 0.13
CA SER A 323 -4.72 24.37 -1.00
C SER A 323 -4.32 23.67 -2.31
N ILE A 324 -5.18 23.66 -3.32
CA ILE A 324 -4.91 23.02 -4.62
C ILE A 324 -4.25 23.98 -5.62
N PHE A 325 -4.45 25.29 -5.44
CA PHE A 325 -3.76 26.36 -6.15
C PHE A 325 -3.81 27.64 -5.30
N GLY A 326 -2.95 28.61 -5.63
CA GLY A 326 -2.92 29.92 -4.99
C GLY A 326 -2.78 31.01 -6.05
N GLY A 327 -3.65 32.02 -5.97
CA GLY A 327 -3.61 33.20 -6.84
C GLY A 327 -3.36 34.47 -6.05
N PHE A 328 -2.57 35.37 -6.61
CA PHE A 328 -2.06 36.57 -5.97
C PHE A 328 -2.43 37.79 -6.79
N VAL A 329 -3.04 38.77 -6.13
CA VAL A 329 -3.45 40.05 -6.74
C VAL A 329 -3.12 41.21 -5.82
N ARG A 330 -3.16 42.42 -6.38
CA ARG A 330 -2.96 43.65 -5.63
C ARG A 330 -4.23 44.51 -5.74
N LYS A 331 -4.80 44.89 -4.60
CA LYS A 331 -6.11 45.55 -4.48
C LYS A 331 -6.23 46.79 -5.37
N LYS A 332 -5.18 47.63 -5.41
CA LYS A 332 -5.20 48.86 -6.23
C LYS A 332 -5.27 48.60 -7.74
N ASP A 333 -4.95 47.38 -8.19
CA ASP A 333 -5.02 47.02 -9.60
C ASP A 333 -6.44 46.61 -10.03
N LEU A 334 -7.37 46.39 -9.09
CA LEU A 334 -8.76 46.03 -9.40
C LEU A 334 -9.52 47.15 -10.13
N SER A 335 -9.08 48.41 -9.97
CA SER A 335 -9.65 49.56 -10.69
C SER A 335 -9.04 49.79 -12.07
N ALA A 336 -7.99 49.05 -12.46
CA ALA A 336 -7.44 49.13 -13.81
C ALA A 336 -8.35 48.42 -14.82
N SER A 337 -8.16 48.69 -16.11
CA SER A 337 -8.86 47.98 -17.18
C SER A 337 -8.57 46.47 -17.11
N PRO A 338 -9.58 45.59 -17.30
CA PRO A 338 -9.45 44.14 -17.13
C PRO A 338 -8.19 43.52 -17.75
N GLU A 339 -7.85 43.93 -18.97
CA GLU A 339 -6.72 43.47 -19.77
C GLU A 339 -5.33 43.84 -19.22
N GLU A 340 -5.25 44.84 -18.33
CA GLU A 340 -3.99 45.30 -17.72
C GLU A 340 -3.81 44.82 -16.27
N ARG A 341 -4.84 44.25 -15.64
CA ARG A 341 -4.83 43.88 -14.22
C ARG A 341 -3.81 42.77 -13.95
N PRO A 342 -2.71 43.01 -13.22
CA PRO A 342 -1.72 41.97 -13.02
C PRO A 342 -2.22 40.82 -12.14
N PHE A 343 -1.94 39.60 -12.58
CA PHE A 343 -2.21 38.39 -11.85
C PHE A 343 -1.00 37.45 -11.87
N VAL A 344 -0.74 36.80 -10.73
CA VAL A 344 0.23 35.70 -10.61
C VAL A 344 -0.44 34.55 -9.90
N GLY A 345 -0.42 33.36 -10.49
CA GLY A 345 -0.90 32.14 -9.86
C GLY A 345 0.13 31.01 -9.92
N VAL A 346 0.09 30.09 -8.96
CA VAL A 346 0.93 28.89 -8.95
C VAL A 346 0.05 27.66 -9.11
N VAL A 347 0.33 26.87 -10.16
CA VAL A 347 -0.49 25.71 -10.53
C VAL A 347 0.37 24.45 -10.65
N PRO A 348 0.12 23.43 -9.81
CA PRO A 348 0.70 22.11 -10.00
C PRO A 348 0.19 21.44 -11.28
N LEU A 349 1.08 20.82 -12.07
CA LEU A 349 0.72 20.14 -13.32
C LEU A 349 1.25 18.70 -13.34
N HIS A 350 0.53 17.79 -13.99
CA HIS A 350 0.94 16.41 -14.28
C HIS A 350 1.59 15.67 -13.10
N ALA A 351 0.83 15.46 -12.02
CA ALA A 351 1.30 14.81 -10.80
C ALA A 351 2.01 13.46 -11.04
N GLY A 352 1.60 12.73 -12.08
CA GLY A 352 2.17 11.47 -12.55
C GLY A 352 3.57 11.58 -13.14
N LYS A 353 3.97 12.77 -13.59
CA LYS A 353 5.32 13.07 -14.12
C LYS A 353 6.29 13.48 -12.99
N TRP A 354 5.80 13.71 -11.78
CA TRP A 354 6.64 14.07 -10.65
C TRP A 354 7.43 12.88 -10.14
N ARG A 355 8.66 13.12 -9.66
CA ARG A 355 9.48 12.15 -8.93
C ARG A 355 10.08 12.86 -7.73
N ASN A 356 9.93 12.30 -6.53
CA ASN A 356 10.61 12.80 -5.33
C ASN A 356 10.36 14.29 -4.97
N GLY A 357 9.25 14.90 -5.42
CA GLY A 357 8.95 16.35 -5.32
C GLY A 357 8.46 16.93 -3.98
N GLN A 358 8.67 16.22 -2.86
CA GLN A 358 8.50 16.60 -1.44
C GLN A 358 7.12 16.52 -0.72
N HIS A 359 7.23 16.13 0.56
CA HIS A 359 6.26 15.77 1.63
C HIS A 359 5.85 14.28 1.69
N GLN A 360 5.87 13.70 2.90
CA GLN A 360 5.72 12.24 3.13
C GLN A 360 4.27 11.75 2.96
N GLU A 361 3.32 12.67 2.82
CA GLU A 361 1.88 12.42 2.66
C GLU A 361 1.29 13.00 1.35
N GLY A 362 2.14 13.53 0.47
CA GLY A 362 1.73 14.23 -0.76
C GLY A 362 2.86 15.08 -1.33
N PHE A 363 2.72 15.52 -2.58
CA PHE A 363 3.58 16.58 -3.13
C PHE A 363 3.09 17.95 -2.68
N ALA A 364 3.98 18.79 -2.16
CA ALA A 364 3.63 20.15 -1.75
C ALA A 364 4.58 21.23 -2.29
N PHE A 365 4.00 22.33 -2.77
CA PHE A 365 4.70 23.60 -2.88
C PHE A 365 4.60 24.33 -1.55
N THR A 366 5.70 24.85 -1.03
CA THR A 366 5.66 25.74 0.12
C THR A 366 5.69 27.18 -0.37
N ILE A 367 4.60 27.92 -0.12
CA ILE A 367 4.53 29.35 -0.42
C ILE A 367 5.07 30.10 0.79
N ASN A 368 6.20 30.78 0.61
CA ASN A 368 6.85 31.55 1.64
C ASN A 368 6.70 33.04 1.41
N GLN A 369 6.61 33.79 2.51
CA GLN A 369 6.93 35.21 2.52
C GLN A 369 8.35 35.38 3.06
N LEU A 370 9.21 36.01 2.28
CA LEU A 370 10.61 36.27 2.60
C LEU A 370 10.73 37.51 3.53
N PRO A 371 11.86 37.71 4.23
CA PRO A 371 12.06 38.86 5.12
C PRO A 371 11.86 40.23 4.45
N ASN A 372 12.13 40.33 3.15
CA ASN A 372 11.87 41.52 2.33
C ASN A 372 10.42 41.60 1.80
N LYS A 373 9.50 40.83 2.37
CA LYS A 373 8.07 40.71 2.01
C LYS A 373 7.78 40.12 0.63
N GLN A 374 8.79 39.64 -0.10
CA GLN A 374 8.57 38.92 -1.35
C GLN A 374 7.84 37.60 -1.12
N LEU A 375 6.92 37.27 -2.02
CA LEU A 375 6.35 35.93 -2.06
C LEU A 375 7.21 35.03 -2.95
N ALA A 376 7.49 33.82 -2.48
CA ALA A 376 8.30 32.85 -3.19
C ALA A 376 7.73 31.44 -3.06
N VAL A 377 7.80 30.69 -4.15
CA VAL A 377 7.65 29.24 -4.13
C VAL A 377 9.00 28.65 -3.75
N ARG A 378 9.11 28.05 -2.56
CA ARG A 378 10.32 27.36 -2.13
C ARG A 378 10.18 25.86 -2.40
N LEU A 379 11.09 25.31 -3.20
CA LEU A 379 11.09 23.90 -3.58
C LEU A 379 12.46 23.27 -3.30
N PRO A 380 12.52 22.03 -2.81
CA PRO A 380 13.79 21.35 -2.56
C PRO A 380 14.46 20.90 -3.85
N LEU A 381 15.78 20.78 -3.84
CA LEU A 381 16.58 20.14 -4.90
C LEU A 381 17.14 18.78 -4.46
N THR A 382 16.97 18.43 -3.18
CA THR A 382 17.37 17.15 -2.58
C THR A 382 16.18 16.20 -2.53
N ALA A 383 16.33 14.98 -3.03
CA ALA A 383 15.29 13.95 -2.93
C ALA A 383 15.05 13.55 -1.46
N PRO A 384 13.80 13.33 -1.03
CA PRO A 384 13.52 12.85 0.31
C PRO A 384 14.01 11.40 0.48
N PRO A 385 14.33 10.96 1.72
CA PRO A 385 14.67 9.58 1.97
C PRO A 385 13.46 8.67 1.67
N ARG A 386 13.71 7.55 0.97
CA ARG A 386 12.67 6.54 0.72
C ARG A 386 12.24 5.90 2.04
N ARG A 387 10.93 5.72 2.23
CA ARG A 387 10.40 5.02 3.42
C ARG A 387 10.36 3.52 3.15
N GLY A 388 11.16 2.76 3.89
CA GLY A 388 11.19 1.30 3.80
C GLY A 388 10.10 0.59 4.60
N SER A 389 8.83 0.99 4.44
CA SER A 389 7.67 0.38 5.13
C SER A 389 6.49 0.21 4.17
N TYR A 390 5.83 -0.96 4.18
CA TYR A 390 4.67 -1.22 3.32
C TYR A 390 3.45 -0.35 3.66
N LEU A 391 3.41 0.23 4.88
CA LEU A 391 2.39 1.21 5.25
C LEU A 391 2.50 2.48 4.42
N HIS A 392 3.70 2.82 3.96
CA HIS A 392 3.90 3.86 2.96
C HIS A 392 3.81 3.24 1.56
N THR A 393 2.64 3.32 0.95
CA THR A 393 2.33 2.79 -0.38
C THR A 393 2.88 3.58 -1.58
N GLY A 394 3.84 4.49 -1.35
CA GLY A 394 4.47 5.21 -2.45
C GLY A 394 5.36 4.29 -3.30
N GLU A 395 5.04 4.23 -4.58
CA GLU A 395 5.85 3.54 -5.59
C GLU A 395 6.88 4.52 -6.16
N TYR A 396 8.12 4.08 -6.32
CA TYR A 396 9.24 4.83 -6.85
C TYR A 396 9.60 4.31 -8.24
N ASP A 397 9.98 5.21 -9.12
CA ASP A 397 10.51 4.84 -10.43
C ASP A 397 11.88 4.18 -10.29
N SER A 398 11.94 2.88 -10.60
CA SER A 398 13.15 2.04 -10.56
C SER A 398 14.13 2.38 -11.67
N THR A 399 13.67 3.02 -12.74
CA THR A 399 14.49 3.32 -13.93
C THR A 399 15.34 4.58 -13.76
N LEU A 400 15.08 5.36 -12.71
CA LEU A 400 15.76 6.63 -12.42
C LEU A 400 16.64 6.53 -11.16
N PRO A 401 17.74 7.33 -11.08
CA PRO A 401 18.53 7.45 -9.86
C PRO A 401 17.67 7.80 -8.65
N ALA A 402 18.00 7.25 -7.47
CA ALA A 402 17.22 7.50 -6.25
C ALA A 402 17.23 8.97 -5.79
N SER A 403 18.24 9.75 -6.20
CA SER A 403 18.38 11.19 -5.99
C SER A 403 17.65 12.05 -7.02
N MET A 404 17.10 11.45 -8.08
CA MET A 404 16.41 12.19 -9.15
C MET A 404 15.12 12.82 -8.65
N VAL A 405 14.96 14.12 -8.87
CA VAL A 405 13.74 14.89 -8.64
C VAL A 405 13.22 15.38 -9.99
N ARG A 406 11.95 15.13 -10.27
CA ARG A 406 11.25 15.65 -11.46
C ARG A 406 9.98 16.37 -11.05
N ARG A 407 9.67 17.51 -11.67
CA ARG A 407 8.45 18.28 -11.39
C ARG A 407 7.95 18.99 -12.63
N ASN A 408 6.63 18.96 -12.81
CA ASN A 408 5.93 19.75 -13.80
C ASN A 408 4.96 20.70 -13.09
N TRP A 409 5.01 21.98 -13.43
CA TRP A 409 4.13 22.98 -12.83
C TRP A 409 4.10 24.25 -13.68
N GLY A 410 3.31 25.25 -13.29
CA GLY A 410 3.28 26.50 -14.03
C GLY A 410 3.04 27.72 -13.16
N ILE A 411 3.46 28.87 -13.69
CA ILE A 411 3.14 30.20 -13.18
C ILE A 411 2.10 30.80 -14.12
N ALA A 412 0.85 30.89 -13.67
CA ALA A 412 -0.20 31.56 -14.42
C ALA A 412 0.03 33.07 -14.38
N VAL A 413 0.13 33.71 -15.55
CA VAL A 413 0.45 35.14 -15.70
C VAL A 413 -0.42 35.75 -16.79
N GLY A 414 -1.04 36.89 -16.51
CA GLY A 414 -1.98 37.52 -17.43
C GLY A 414 -2.86 38.55 -16.72
N PRO A 415 -3.91 39.06 -17.40
CA PRO A 415 -4.96 39.82 -16.72
C PRO A 415 -5.59 38.97 -15.61
N ILE A 416 -6.12 39.60 -14.57
CA ILE A 416 -6.94 38.90 -13.58
C ILE A 416 -8.12 38.26 -14.34
N PRO A 417 -8.30 36.92 -14.27
CA PRO A 417 -9.36 36.26 -15.03
C PRO A 417 -10.74 36.75 -14.57
N GLU A 418 -11.69 36.84 -15.50
CA GLU A 418 -13.07 37.27 -15.23
C GLU A 418 -13.80 36.32 -14.26
N SER A 419 -13.33 35.07 -14.16
CA SER A 419 -13.79 34.10 -13.17
C SER A 419 -12.63 33.44 -12.46
N PHE A 420 -12.76 33.27 -11.14
CA PHE A 420 -11.79 32.55 -10.31
C PHE A 420 -11.68 31.05 -10.65
N GLN A 421 -12.59 30.54 -11.48
CA GLN A 421 -12.56 29.20 -12.04
C GLN A 421 -11.38 28.99 -13.02
N ALA A 422 -10.77 30.06 -13.55
CA ALA A 422 -9.70 29.95 -14.55
C ALA A 422 -8.44 29.18 -14.08
N LEU A 423 -8.00 29.32 -12.82
CA LEU A 423 -6.89 28.50 -12.29
C LEU A 423 -7.26 27.02 -12.15
N TRP A 424 -8.53 26.75 -11.85
CA TRP A 424 -9.06 25.40 -11.81
C TRP A 424 -9.10 24.80 -13.22
N ASP A 425 -9.59 25.56 -14.19
CA ASP A 425 -9.67 25.14 -15.60
C ASP A 425 -8.27 24.95 -16.19
N LEU A 426 -7.32 25.82 -15.85
CA LEU A 426 -5.91 25.66 -16.23
C LEU A 426 -5.33 24.35 -15.68
N ARG A 427 -5.58 24.03 -14.41
CA ARG A 427 -5.17 22.75 -13.82
C ARG A 427 -5.89 21.57 -14.49
N MET A 428 -7.14 21.73 -14.90
CA MET A 428 -7.91 20.71 -15.60
C MET A 428 -7.42 20.42 -17.01
N HIS A 429 -7.03 21.47 -17.74
CA HIS A 429 -6.74 21.39 -19.17
C HIS A 429 -5.24 21.25 -19.46
N HIS A 430 -4.37 21.61 -18.51
CA HIS A 430 -2.91 21.49 -18.64
C HIS A 430 -2.25 20.65 -17.55
N GLY A 431 -2.96 20.31 -16.46
CA GLY A 431 -2.36 19.74 -15.26
C GLY A 431 -2.68 18.27 -14.97
N TYR A 432 -3.33 17.59 -15.90
CA TYR A 432 -3.81 16.21 -15.78
C TYR A 432 -3.83 15.56 -17.18
N LEU A 433 -4.62 14.50 -17.41
CA LEU A 433 -4.78 13.89 -18.73
C LEU A 433 -5.42 14.86 -19.73
N THR A 434 -4.66 15.22 -20.77
CA THR A 434 -5.02 16.17 -21.84
C THR A 434 -5.21 15.47 -23.20
N LEU A 435 -5.63 16.23 -24.22
CA LEU A 435 -5.71 15.72 -25.59
C LEU A 435 -4.32 15.32 -26.13
N ASP A 436 -3.25 15.98 -25.64
CA ASP A 436 -1.87 15.69 -26.01
C ASP A 436 -1.40 14.31 -25.51
N ASP A 437 -2.01 13.80 -24.43
CA ASP A 437 -1.78 12.43 -23.95
C ASP A 437 -2.72 11.45 -24.68
N TYR A 438 -3.98 11.83 -24.90
CA TYR A 438 -5.00 11.00 -25.54
C TYR A 438 -4.70 10.69 -27.01
N LYS A 439 -4.04 11.60 -27.72
CA LYS A 439 -3.69 11.42 -29.14
C LYS A 439 -2.76 10.24 -29.41
N ASP A 440 -1.99 9.81 -28.41
CA ASP A 440 -1.04 8.71 -28.55
C ASP A 440 -1.69 7.36 -28.25
N TRP A 441 -2.97 7.35 -27.85
CA TRP A 441 -3.69 6.13 -27.55
C TRP A 441 -4.10 5.43 -28.83
N GLN A 442 -3.57 4.23 -29.04
CA GLN A 442 -3.98 3.36 -30.14
C GLN A 442 -5.38 2.80 -29.85
N LEU A 443 -6.40 3.45 -30.39
CA LEU A 443 -7.80 3.01 -30.21
C LEU A 443 -8.28 2.13 -31.36
N GLU A 444 -7.60 2.14 -32.50
CA GLU A 444 -7.91 1.29 -33.64
C GLU A 444 -6.72 0.38 -33.96
N TRP A 445 -7.01 -0.92 -34.08
CA TRP A 445 -6.06 -1.93 -34.50
C TRP A 445 -6.81 -3.10 -35.14
N LYS A 446 -6.10 -3.88 -35.95
CA LYS A 446 -6.66 -5.07 -36.58
C LYS A 446 -6.91 -6.14 -35.52
N GLU A 447 -8.15 -6.59 -35.38
CA GLU A 447 -8.48 -7.73 -34.52
C GLU A 447 -7.81 -9.00 -35.05
N ASP A 448 -7.13 -9.73 -34.17
CA ASP A 448 -6.63 -11.06 -34.47
C ASP A 448 -7.79 -12.08 -34.37
N PRO A 449 -8.17 -12.76 -35.47
CA PRO A 449 -9.25 -13.74 -35.45
C PRO A 449 -8.99 -14.93 -34.52
N LYS A 450 -7.76 -15.12 -34.03
CA LYS A 450 -7.41 -16.14 -33.03
C LYS A 450 -7.86 -15.77 -31.62
N VAL A 451 -8.22 -14.52 -31.36
CA VAL A 451 -8.71 -14.10 -30.04
C VAL A 451 -10.04 -14.77 -29.72
N SER A 452 -10.05 -15.57 -28.67
CA SER A 452 -11.24 -16.25 -28.17
C SER A 452 -11.68 -15.71 -26.81
N TYR A 453 -12.99 -15.63 -26.61
CA TYR A 453 -13.66 -15.30 -25.35
C TYR A 453 -14.43 -16.53 -24.83
N PRO A 454 -14.70 -16.64 -23.52
CA PRO A 454 -14.31 -15.74 -22.42
C PRO A 454 -12.83 -15.89 -21.98
N ARG A 455 -12.33 -14.90 -21.24
CA ARG A 455 -10.93 -14.74 -20.81
C ARG A 455 -10.76 -14.26 -19.37
N LEU A 456 -11.76 -13.61 -18.76
CA LEU A 456 -11.62 -13.00 -17.43
C LEU A 456 -11.52 -14.07 -16.34
N PHE A 457 -12.62 -14.74 -16.02
CA PHE A 457 -12.69 -15.64 -14.87
C PHE A 457 -12.70 -17.13 -15.22
N PHE A 458 -12.97 -17.42 -16.47
CA PHE A 458 -12.97 -18.76 -17.03
C PHE A 458 -12.70 -18.64 -18.53
N THR A 459 -12.17 -19.71 -19.09
CA THR A 459 -11.87 -19.83 -20.51
C THR A 459 -13.01 -20.55 -21.25
N LYS A 460 -12.98 -20.52 -22.58
CA LYS A 460 -13.85 -21.36 -23.41
C LYS A 460 -13.74 -22.85 -23.05
N GLN A 461 -12.54 -23.31 -22.67
CA GLN A 461 -12.34 -24.70 -22.23
C GLN A 461 -12.99 -24.99 -20.87
N ASP A 462 -12.97 -24.04 -19.94
CA ASP A 462 -13.66 -24.20 -18.67
C ASP A 462 -15.18 -24.31 -18.86
N LEU A 463 -15.78 -23.58 -19.80
CA LEU A 463 -17.20 -23.73 -20.15
C LEU A 463 -17.51 -25.11 -20.74
N ILE A 464 -16.64 -25.63 -21.62
CA ILE A 464 -16.77 -26.99 -22.17
C ILE A 464 -16.71 -28.03 -21.04
N LYS A 465 -15.72 -27.92 -20.16
CA LYS A 465 -15.59 -28.78 -18.97
C LYS A 465 -16.80 -28.67 -18.05
N ALA A 466 -17.29 -27.47 -17.78
CA ALA A 466 -18.47 -27.25 -16.95
C ALA A 466 -19.70 -27.96 -17.53
N LYS A 467 -19.90 -27.90 -18.85
CA LYS A 467 -20.98 -28.61 -19.54
C LYS A 467 -20.81 -30.13 -19.47
N GLN A 468 -19.59 -30.64 -19.66
CA GLN A 468 -19.27 -32.07 -19.50
C GLN A 468 -19.54 -32.57 -18.09
N HIS A 469 -19.25 -31.76 -17.06
CA HIS A 469 -19.48 -32.06 -15.66
C HIS A 469 -20.86 -31.63 -15.13
N SER A 470 -21.76 -31.17 -16.01
CA SER A 470 -23.04 -30.57 -15.59
C SER A 470 -23.93 -31.51 -14.78
N SER A 471 -23.83 -32.83 -14.97
CA SER A 471 -24.56 -33.83 -14.17
C SER A 471 -24.15 -33.84 -12.69
N LYS A 472 -22.93 -33.41 -12.37
CA LYS A 472 -22.39 -33.28 -11.01
C LYS A 472 -22.43 -31.84 -10.51
N ASN A 473 -23.00 -30.92 -11.28
CA ASN A 473 -22.99 -29.50 -10.94
C ASN A 473 -24.34 -29.12 -10.29
N PRO A 474 -24.36 -28.72 -9.01
CA PRO A 474 -25.60 -28.30 -8.33
C PRO A 474 -26.23 -27.04 -8.94
N TYR A 475 -25.50 -26.33 -9.82
CA TYR A 475 -25.95 -25.12 -10.52
C TYR A 475 -26.12 -25.38 -12.03
N LYS A 476 -26.53 -26.59 -12.42
CA LYS A 476 -26.68 -26.99 -13.83
C LYS A 476 -27.67 -26.10 -14.59
N GLU A 477 -28.80 -25.77 -13.99
CA GLU A 477 -29.82 -24.96 -14.66
C GLU A 477 -29.31 -23.55 -14.92
N GLU A 478 -28.65 -22.94 -13.94
CA GLU A 478 -28.01 -21.64 -14.07
C GLU A 478 -26.85 -21.67 -15.08
N LEU A 479 -26.13 -22.79 -15.19
CA LEU A 479 -25.06 -22.97 -16.17
C LEU A 479 -25.62 -22.93 -17.58
N LEU A 480 -26.69 -23.67 -17.83
CA LEU A 480 -27.35 -23.71 -19.13
C LEU A 480 -28.05 -22.38 -19.47
N ALA A 481 -28.44 -21.61 -18.46
CA ALA A 481 -29.03 -20.28 -18.60
C ALA A 481 -27.99 -19.14 -18.70
N LEU A 482 -26.68 -19.42 -18.64
CA LEU A 482 -25.66 -18.37 -18.77
C LEU A 482 -25.73 -17.71 -20.14
N ASP A 483 -25.72 -16.37 -20.15
CA ASP A 483 -25.67 -15.56 -21.37
C ASP A 483 -24.47 -15.91 -22.27
N TYR A 484 -23.38 -16.45 -21.72
CA TYR A 484 -22.20 -16.93 -22.49
C TYR A 484 -22.50 -18.10 -23.43
N LEU A 485 -23.56 -18.87 -23.16
CA LEU A 485 -24.00 -19.98 -24.01
C LEU A 485 -25.09 -19.53 -24.99
N ASN A 486 -25.56 -18.29 -24.88
CA ASN A 486 -26.59 -17.73 -25.75
C ASN A 486 -25.97 -17.10 -27.01
N GLU A 487 -26.33 -17.62 -28.17
CA GLU A 487 -25.88 -17.07 -29.46
C GLU A 487 -26.83 -15.98 -30.03
N ASP A 488 -27.80 -15.50 -29.25
CA ASP A 488 -28.73 -14.44 -29.66
C ASP A 488 -28.00 -13.11 -29.92
N PRO A 489 -27.94 -12.64 -31.19
CA PRO A 489 -27.29 -11.38 -31.52
C PRO A 489 -27.99 -10.17 -30.88
N THR A 490 -29.30 -10.24 -30.59
CA THR A 490 -30.07 -9.16 -29.97
C THR A 490 -29.60 -8.89 -28.55
N LEU A 491 -29.41 -9.97 -27.77
CA LEU A 491 -28.84 -9.88 -26.43
C LEU A 491 -27.40 -9.35 -26.48
N ALA A 492 -26.58 -9.86 -27.41
CA ALA A 492 -25.20 -9.42 -27.57
C ALA A 492 -25.12 -7.90 -27.89
N GLN A 493 -25.97 -7.41 -28.80
CA GLN A 493 -26.08 -5.98 -29.10
C GLN A 493 -26.45 -5.17 -27.85
N LYS A 494 -27.51 -5.57 -27.12
CA LYS A 494 -27.93 -4.89 -25.88
C LYS A 494 -26.81 -4.83 -24.82
N LEU A 495 -26.03 -5.91 -24.67
CA LEU A 495 -24.93 -5.98 -23.71
C LEU A 495 -23.72 -5.14 -24.16
N ALA A 496 -23.39 -5.14 -25.46
CA ALA A 496 -22.38 -4.27 -26.02
C ALA A 496 -22.75 -2.79 -25.85
N GLU A 497 -23.98 -2.40 -26.19
CA GLU A 497 -24.47 -1.04 -25.98
C GLU A 497 -24.44 -0.64 -24.50
N LYS A 498 -24.80 -1.54 -23.59
CA LYS A 498 -24.64 -1.30 -22.14
C LYS A 498 -23.18 -1.07 -21.75
N ALA A 499 -22.25 -1.78 -22.39
CA ALA A 499 -20.81 -1.67 -22.22
C ALA A 499 -20.16 -0.47 -22.95
N ILE A 500 -20.91 0.38 -23.67
CA ILE A 500 -20.37 1.62 -24.26
C ILE A 500 -21.22 2.89 -24.01
N LYS A 501 -22.55 2.78 -23.79
CA LYS A 501 -23.50 3.91 -23.68
C LYS A 501 -24.09 4.11 -22.28
N GLY A 502 -24.03 3.13 -21.37
CA GLY A 502 -24.73 3.19 -20.09
C GLY A 502 -24.17 4.25 -19.12
N SER A 503 -25.02 5.18 -18.65
CA SER A 503 -24.66 6.31 -17.76
C SER A 503 -24.03 5.93 -16.41
N ARG A 504 -24.18 4.66 -15.97
CA ARG A 504 -23.56 4.12 -14.74
C ARG A 504 -22.29 3.29 -14.95
N TYR A 505 -21.96 2.90 -16.18
CA TYR A 505 -21.01 1.80 -16.44
C TYR A 505 -19.67 2.33 -16.99
N PRO A 506 -19.25 2.15 -18.27
CA PRO A 506 -17.95 2.67 -18.70
C PRO A 506 -17.95 4.19 -18.87
N ARG A 507 -19.02 4.82 -19.40
CA ARG A 507 -19.14 6.29 -19.41
C ARG A 507 -19.21 6.87 -18.00
N GLY A 508 -19.87 6.17 -17.06
CA GLY A 508 -19.88 6.58 -15.64
C GLY A 508 -18.50 6.45 -15.00
N TYR A 509 -17.75 5.39 -15.34
CA TYR A 509 -16.38 5.18 -14.90
C TYR A 509 -15.41 6.19 -15.55
N ALA A 510 -15.38 6.32 -16.87
CA ALA A 510 -14.63 7.34 -17.61
C ALA A 510 -14.98 8.76 -17.13
N SER A 511 -16.26 9.08 -16.96
CA SER A 511 -16.68 10.37 -16.39
C SER A 511 -16.19 10.57 -14.96
N HIS A 512 -16.20 9.53 -14.13
CA HIS A 512 -15.64 9.57 -12.77
C HIS A 512 -14.12 9.73 -12.77
N LEU A 513 -13.42 9.11 -13.73
CA LEU A 513 -11.96 9.18 -13.85
C LEU A 513 -11.46 10.48 -14.50
N LEU A 514 -12.24 11.07 -15.41
CA LEU A 514 -11.75 12.06 -16.37
C LEU A 514 -12.51 13.39 -16.39
N THR A 515 -13.75 13.47 -15.90
CA THR A 515 -14.59 14.68 -16.08
C THR A 515 -15.18 15.28 -14.80
N ARG A 516 -15.63 14.48 -13.83
CA ARG A 516 -16.15 14.99 -12.53
C ARG A 516 -15.13 14.93 -11.39
N GLY A 517 -14.04 14.22 -11.62
CA GLY A 517 -13.17 13.81 -10.55
C GLY A 517 -13.73 12.76 -9.65
N GLY A 518 -12.81 12.14 -8.95
CA GLY A 518 -13.16 11.18 -7.95
C GLY A 518 -13.86 11.82 -6.75
N TYR A 519 -13.76 11.07 -5.65
CA TYR A 519 -14.09 11.48 -4.29
C TYR A 519 -13.88 12.99 -4.03
N MET A 520 -14.90 13.67 -3.48
CA MET A 520 -14.89 15.11 -3.13
C MET A 520 -14.97 16.13 -4.29
N GLY A 521 -15.13 15.71 -5.54
CA GLY A 521 -15.30 16.61 -6.70
C GLY A 521 -14.00 17.20 -7.23
N LEU A 522 -12.87 16.50 -7.03
CA LEU A 522 -11.54 16.91 -7.52
C LEU A 522 -11.16 16.10 -8.78
N PRO A 523 -11.09 16.72 -9.96
CA PRO A 523 -10.95 16.04 -11.25
C PRO A 523 -9.64 15.30 -11.53
N TRP A 524 -8.55 15.69 -10.88
CA TRP A 524 -7.22 15.07 -11.00
C TRP A 524 -6.87 14.15 -9.80
N VAL A 525 -7.85 13.80 -8.96
CA VAL A 525 -7.66 12.84 -7.86
C VAL A 525 -8.51 11.61 -8.11
N SER A 526 -7.86 10.53 -8.54
CA SER A 526 -8.54 9.26 -8.79
C SER A 526 -9.06 8.59 -7.51
N GLY A 527 -10.28 8.06 -7.60
CA GLY A 527 -10.85 7.17 -6.58
C GLY A 527 -10.07 5.86 -6.47
N PHE A 528 -10.10 5.24 -5.30
CA PHE A 528 -9.42 3.96 -5.05
C PHE A 528 -10.26 2.72 -5.37
N HIS A 529 -11.56 2.87 -5.65
CA HIS A 529 -12.47 1.75 -5.90
C HIS A 529 -12.51 1.31 -7.38
N GLN A 530 -11.43 1.50 -8.14
CA GLN A 530 -11.45 1.30 -9.60
C GLN A 530 -11.79 -0.14 -9.99
N ALA A 531 -11.13 -1.13 -9.39
CA ALA A 531 -11.41 -2.55 -9.61
C ALA A 531 -12.87 -2.92 -9.29
N ASN A 532 -13.53 -2.22 -8.36
CA ASN A 532 -14.94 -2.46 -8.02
C ASN A 532 -15.89 -2.00 -9.12
N TYR A 533 -15.52 -0.94 -9.82
CA TYR A 533 -16.36 -0.35 -10.86
C TYR A 533 -16.16 -1.08 -12.18
N VAL A 534 -14.92 -1.43 -12.53
CA VAL A 534 -14.58 -2.06 -13.82
C VAL A 534 -15.28 -3.40 -14.00
N VAL A 535 -15.29 -4.24 -12.96
CA VAL A 535 -15.91 -5.57 -13.00
C VAL A 535 -17.40 -5.57 -13.36
N ARG A 536 -18.12 -4.48 -13.05
CA ARG A 536 -19.58 -4.40 -13.27
C ARG A 536 -19.96 -4.25 -14.74
N TRP A 537 -19.01 -3.88 -15.61
CA TRP A 537 -19.29 -3.61 -17.01
C TRP A 537 -18.37 -4.38 -17.97
N THR A 538 -17.20 -4.85 -17.53
CA THR A 538 -16.38 -5.77 -18.33
C THR A 538 -17.06 -7.12 -18.54
N MET A 539 -17.92 -7.56 -17.61
CA MET A 539 -18.72 -8.78 -17.79
C MET A 539 -19.71 -8.67 -18.98
N PRO A 540 -20.59 -7.65 -19.06
CA PRO A 540 -21.35 -7.38 -20.28
C PRO A 540 -20.52 -7.28 -21.56
N ALA A 541 -19.35 -6.63 -21.50
CA ALA A 541 -18.47 -6.50 -22.66
C ALA A 541 -17.96 -7.86 -23.15
N GLU A 542 -17.47 -8.72 -22.25
CA GLU A 542 -16.98 -10.04 -22.57
C GLU A 542 -18.07 -10.96 -23.15
N ILE A 543 -19.28 -10.94 -22.58
CA ILE A 543 -20.42 -11.72 -23.08
C ILE A 543 -20.74 -11.29 -24.52
N ALA A 544 -20.80 -9.98 -24.78
CA ALA A 544 -21.05 -9.47 -26.12
C ALA A 544 -19.94 -9.88 -27.11
N LEU A 545 -18.67 -9.78 -26.71
CA LEU A 545 -17.52 -10.18 -27.54
C LEU A 545 -17.45 -11.68 -27.80
N THR A 546 -18.07 -12.50 -26.94
CA THR A 546 -18.19 -13.96 -27.12
C THR A 546 -19.10 -14.32 -28.30
N ASN A 547 -20.10 -13.48 -28.62
CA ASN A 547 -20.99 -13.71 -29.74
C ASN A 547 -20.36 -13.23 -31.07
N LEU A 548 -20.04 -14.17 -31.96
CA LEU A 548 -19.44 -13.88 -33.27
C LEU A 548 -20.39 -13.18 -34.25
N LYS A 549 -21.71 -13.16 -33.96
CA LYS A 549 -22.74 -12.46 -34.74
C LYS A 549 -22.99 -11.02 -34.24
N LEU A 550 -22.20 -10.54 -33.26
CA LEU A 550 -22.24 -9.13 -32.87
C LEU A 550 -21.91 -8.25 -34.08
N GLU A 551 -22.66 -7.18 -34.26
CA GLU A 551 -22.45 -6.23 -35.35
C GLU A 551 -21.00 -5.71 -35.34
N PRO A 552 -20.28 -5.74 -36.48
CA PRO A 552 -18.84 -5.45 -36.53
C PRO A 552 -18.45 -4.07 -35.99
N GLU A 553 -19.21 -3.02 -36.27
CA GLU A 553 -18.93 -1.67 -35.79
C GLU A 553 -19.12 -1.57 -34.28
N LEU A 554 -20.17 -2.18 -33.73
CA LEU A 554 -20.40 -2.25 -32.29
C LEU A 554 -19.33 -3.08 -31.58
N ARG A 555 -18.85 -4.17 -32.21
CA ARG A 555 -17.69 -4.94 -31.73
C ARG A 555 -16.43 -4.08 -31.67
N LYS A 556 -16.15 -3.32 -32.74
CA LYS A 556 -15.06 -2.35 -32.80
C LYS A 556 -15.16 -1.31 -31.68
N GLN A 557 -16.35 -0.75 -31.45
CA GLN A 557 -16.59 0.25 -30.40
C GLN A 557 -16.37 -0.28 -28.98
N VAL A 558 -16.80 -1.52 -28.68
CA VAL A 558 -16.53 -2.16 -27.38
C VAL A 558 -15.01 -2.29 -27.15
N ARG A 559 -14.28 -2.74 -28.18
CA ARG A 559 -12.81 -2.89 -28.11
C ARG A 559 -12.10 -1.53 -27.96
N GLN A 560 -12.53 -0.50 -28.69
CA GLN A 560 -12.07 0.88 -28.54
C GLN A 560 -12.23 1.40 -27.10
N GLN A 561 -13.42 1.19 -26.53
CA GLN A 561 -13.72 1.61 -25.16
C GLN A 561 -12.84 0.88 -24.13
N LEU A 562 -12.59 -0.42 -24.31
CA LEU A 562 -11.69 -1.21 -23.48
C LEU A 562 -10.25 -0.68 -23.55
N ALA A 563 -9.73 -0.39 -24.74
CA ALA A 563 -8.40 0.16 -24.93
C ALA A 563 -8.26 1.54 -24.27
N ALA A 564 -9.19 2.46 -24.53
CA ALA A 564 -9.16 3.81 -23.95
C ALA A 564 -9.18 3.77 -22.42
N LEU A 565 -9.97 2.87 -21.82
CA LEU A 565 -10.01 2.70 -20.38
C LEU A 565 -8.76 2.00 -19.83
N ALA A 566 -8.12 1.11 -20.60
CA ALA A 566 -6.85 0.49 -20.23
C ALA A 566 -5.72 1.53 -20.20
N TYR A 567 -5.61 2.37 -21.22
CA TYR A 567 -4.69 3.52 -21.24
C TYR A 567 -4.91 4.45 -20.04
N ALA A 568 -6.17 4.81 -19.77
CA ALA A 568 -6.50 5.59 -18.58
C ALA A 568 -6.05 4.91 -17.29
N ALA A 569 -6.31 3.61 -17.13
CA ALA A 569 -5.91 2.84 -15.94
C ALA A 569 -4.39 2.68 -15.80
N SER A 570 -3.63 2.73 -16.89
CA SER A 570 -2.16 2.77 -16.86
C SER A 570 -1.58 4.17 -16.63
N GLU A 571 -2.35 5.23 -16.84
CA GLU A 571 -1.88 6.61 -16.81
C GLU A 571 -1.30 6.99 -15.42
N PRO A 572 -0.02 7.41 -15.35
CA PRO A 572 0.58 7.91 -14.12
C PRO A 572 -0.12 9.13 -13.53
N ASP A 573 -0.72 10.02 -14.31
CA ASP A 573 -1.49 11.14 -13.73
C ASP A 573 -2.73 10.65 -12.96
N LEU A 574 -3.37 9.57 -13.45
CA LEU A 574 -4.52 8.96 -12.79
C LEU A 574 -4.09 8.14 -11.56
N THR A 575 -3.15 7.21 -11.73
CA THR A 575 -2.79 6.23 -10.68
C THR A 575 -1.63 6.67 -9.79
N ARG A 576 -0.84 7.65 -10.23
CA ARG A 576 0.31 8.27 -9.54
C ARG A 576 1.38 7.26 -9.14
N ARG A 577 1.56 6.23 -9.97
CA ARG A 577 2.62 5.24 -9.80
C ARG A 577 3.98 5.87 -10.10
N GLY A 578 5.02 5.43 -9.41
CA GLY A 578 6.40 5.93 -9.58
C GLY A 578 6.73 7.27 -8.92
N CYS A 579 5.71 8.00 -8.52
CA CYS A 579 5.82 9.37 -8.02
C CYS A 579 6.48 9.48 -6.64
N GLY A 580 6.51 8.37 -5.88
CA GLY A 580 6.98 8.32 -4.50
C GLY A 580 5.95 8.80 -3.47
N VAL A 581 4.73 9.17 -3.89
CA VAL A 581 3.66 9.66 -3.02
C VAL A 581 2.84 8.53 -2.42
N HIS A 582 2.56 8.64 -1.13
CA HIS A 582 1.65 7.75 -0.42
C HIS A 582 0.25 7.70 -1.07
N GLN A 583 -0.16 6.53 -1.54
CA GLN A 583 -1.44 6.30 -2.22
C GLN A 583 -2.59 5.98 -1.25
N GLY A 584 -2.38 6.11 0.06
CA GLY A 584 -3.27 5.64 1.11
C GLY A 584 -2.90 4.24 1.60
N ASN A 585 -3.76 3.63 2.42
CA ASN A 585 -3.49 2.33 3.04
C ASN A 585 -3.24 1.21 2.00
N PRO A 586 -2.53 0.12 2.36
CA PRO A 586 -2.08 -0.91 1.44
C PRO A 586 -3.14 -1.51 0.49
N ASN A 587 -4.40 -1.64 0.91
CA ASN A 587 -5.49 -2.08 0.03
C ASN A 587 -5.77 -1.14 -1.16
N MET A 588 -5.52 0.15 -1.01
CA MET A 588 -5.96 1.18 -1.95
C MET A 588 -5.18 1.20 -3.28
N PRO A 589 -3.84 1.12 -3.31
CA PRO A 589 -3.11 0.96 -4.58
C PRO A 589 -3.49 -0.33 -5.31
N ILE A 590 -3.75 -1.43 -4.58
CA ILE A 590 -4.22 -2.71 -5.18
C ILE A 590 -5.52 -2.48 -5.95
N ARG A 591 -6.52 -1.85 -5.32
CA ARG A 591 -7.82 -1.60 -5.95
C ARG A 591 -7.79 -0.56 -7.07
N ARG A 592 -6.81 0.36 -7.07
CA ARG A 592 -6.59 1.28 -8.18
C ARG A 592 -6.02 0.54 -9.38
N PHE A 593 -4.86 -0.07 -9.19
CA PHE A 593 -4.06 -0.54 -10.31
C PHE A 593 -4.56 -1.88 -10.87
N LEU A 594 -5.07 -2.78 -10.03
CA LEU A 594 -5.62 -4.06 -10.51
C LEU A 594 -7.00 -3.94 -11.18
N ALA A 595 -7.42 -2.74 -11.57
CA ALA A 595 -8.47 -2.57 -12.57
C ALA A 595 -7.98 -2.87 -14.00
N LEU A 596 -6.69 -2.60 -14.29
CA LEU A 596 -6.08 -2.80 -15.60
C LEU A 596 -6.17 -4.24 -16.16
N PRO A 597 -5.95 -5.34 -15.39
CA PRO A 597 -6.05 -6.69 -15.96
C PRO A 597 -7.46 -7.02 -16.47
N PHE A 598 -8.52 -6.48 -15.86
CA PHE A 598 -9.90 -6.67 -16.33
C PHE A 598 -10.14 -6.07 -17.72
N LEU A 599 -9.35 -5.05 -18.09
CA LEU A 599 -9.46 -4.36 -19.37
C LEU A 599 -8.54 -5.02 -20.40
N ALA A 600 -7.25 -5.12 -20.07
CA ALA A 600 -6.22 -5.62 -20.97
C ALA A 600 -6.44 -7.09 -21.39
N ALA A 601 -6.96 -7.94 -20.49
CA ALA A 601 -7.20 -9.34 -20.82
C ALA A 601 -8.29 -9.56 -21.88
N LEU A 602 -9.19 -8.60 -22.07
CA LEU A 602 -10.24 -8.62 -23.10
C LEU A 602 -9.78 -8.11 -24.47
N ILE A 603 -8.57 -7.55 -24.58
CA ILE A 603 -7.99 -7.09 -25.84
C ILE A 603 -6.54 -7.61 -25.95
N PRO A 604 -6.31 -8.93 -25.86
CA PRO A 604 -4.97 -9.51 -25.75
C PRO A 604 -4.09 -9.28 -26.99
N ASP A 605 -4.70 -8.95 -28.12
CA ASP A 605 -4.07 -8.63 -29.41
C ASP A 605 -3.77 -7.13 -29.58
N HIS A 606 -4.15 -6.28 -28.61
CA HIS A 606 -3.73 -4.89 -28.60
C HIS A 606 -2.22 -4.78 -28.32
N PRO A 607 -1.45 -3.91 -29.01
CA PRO A 607 0.01 -3.86 -28.88
C PRO A 607 0.53 -3.66 -27.45
N SER A 608 -0.14 -2.85 -26.63
CA SER A 608 0.23 -2.62 -25.23
C SER A 608 -0.25 -3.69 -24.24
N ALA A 609 -1.11 -4.65 -24.66
CA ALA A 609 -1.72 -5.60 -23.73
C ALA A 609 -0.69 -6.47 -23.01
N LYS A 610 0.37 -6.88 -23.72
CA LYS A 610 1.47 -7.66 -23.14
C LYS A 610 2.17 -6.91 -22.01
N GLU A 611 2.49 -5.64 -22.25
CA GLU A 611 3.14 -4.78 -21.25
C GLU A 611 2.23 -4.58 -20.03
N TRP A 612 0.96 -4.20 -20.27
CA TRP A 612 -0.04 -4.01 -19.21
C TRP A 612 -0.18 -5.25 -18.30
N LEU A 613 -0.36 -6.43 -18.89
CA LEU A 613 -0.54 -7.67 -18.12
C LEU A 613 0.75 -8.09 -17.39
N THR A 614 1.92 -7.87 -18.01
CA THR A 614 3.23 -8.16 -17.38
C THR A 614 3.46 -7.29 -16.15
N VAL A 615 3.23 -5.98 -16.26
CA VAL A 615 3.40 -5.04 -15.13
C VAL A 615 2.40 -5.35 -14.01
N CYS A 616 1.16 -5.77 -14.33
CA CYS A 616 0.21 -6.23 -13.33
C CYS A 616 0.70 -7.47 -12.57
N ALA A 617 1.26 -8.46 -13.27
CA ALA A 617 1.81 -9.67 -12.63
C ALA A 617 3.00 -9.33 -11.71
N GLN A 618 3.93 -8.48 -12.18
CA GLN A 618 5.06 -8.00 -11.37
C GLN A 618 4.60 -7.21 -10.14
N PHE A 619 3.58 -6.36 -10.30
CA PHE A 619 2.99 -5.63 -9.18
C PHE A 619 2.40 -6.59 -8.14
N MET A 620 1.72 -7.66 -8.56
CA MET A 620 1.19 -8.66 -7.64
C MET A 620 2.30 -9.39 -6.90
N GLU A 621 3.35 -9.81 -7.59
CA GLU A 621 4.53 -10.42 -6.94
C GLU A 621 5.15 -9.48 -5.89
N TRP A 622 5.34 -8.20 -6.24
CA TRP A 622 5.84 -7.20 -5.30
C TRP A 622 4.92 -7.02 -4.08
N LYS A 623 3.59 -7.08 -4.27
CA LYS A 623 2.64 -7.04 -3.14
C LYS A 623 2.70 -8.27 -2.26
N LEU A 624 2.90 -9.47 -2.81
CA LEU A 624 3.13 -10.67 -2.00
C LEU A 624 4.38 -10.51 -1.12
N GLN A 625 5.47 -10.01 -1.70
CA GLN A 625 6.73 -9.77 -0.97
C GLN A 625 6.62 -8.69 0.12
N THR A 626 5.70 -7.73 -0.01
CA THR A 626 5.61 -6.58 0.90
C THR A 626 4.44 -6.63 1.87
N MET A 627 3.45 -7.48 1.62
CA MET A 627 2.21 -7.54 2.43
C MET A 627 1.87 -8.90 2.98
N VAL A 628 2.55 -9.98 2.59
CA VAL A 628 2.24 -11.33 3.05
C VAL A 628 3.36 -11.81 3.95
N ALA A 629 3.05 -12.17 5.19
CA ALA A 629 4.03 -12.78 6.07
C ALA A 629 4.35 -14.21 5.59
N PRO A 630 5.50 -14.78 5.97
CA PRO A 630 5.73 -16.21 5.84
C PRO A 630 4.51 -17.00 6.36
N LYS A 631 4.14 -18.09 5.68
CA LYS A 631 2.87 -18.82 5.92
C LYS A 631 1.58 -18.03 5.64
N GLY A 632 1.59 -17.04 4.74
CA GLY A 632 0.38 -16.55 4.06
C GLY A 632 -0.42 -15.47 4.80
N ASP A 633 0.03 -14.98 5.95
CA ASP A 633 -0.68 -13.96 6.72
C ASP A 633 -0.76 -12.61 5.98
N TRP A 634 -1.95 -12.16 5.60
CA TRP A 634 -2.16 -10.88 4.90
C TRP A 634 -1.93 -9.68 5.83
N GLY A 635 -1.28 -8.62 5.34
CA GLY A 635 -0.87 -7.47 6.14
C GLY A 635 -1.98 -6.52 6.60
N GLU A 636 -3.23 -6.76 6.20
CA GLU A 636 -4.42 -6.00 6.62
C GLU A 636 -5.48 -6.95 7.22
N PRO A 637 -5.86 -6.81 8.51
CA PRO A 637 -6.77 -7.75 9.17
C PRO A 637 -8.23 -7.55 8.82
N GLY A 638 -9.03 -8.56 9.20
CA GLY A 638 -10.46 -8.39 9.42
C GLY A 638 -11.16 -7.95 8.15
N ARG A 639 -11.99 -6.91 8.26
CA ARG A 639 -12.74 -6.38 7.11
C ARG A 639 -11.83 -5.83 6.01
N TYR A 640 -10.61 -5.39 6.31
CA TYR A 640 -9.70 -4.84 5.31
C TYR A 640 -9.02 -5.88 4.45
N LEU A 641 -8.98 -7.14 4.89
CA LEU A 641 -8.69 -8.26 4.00
C LEU A 641 -9.70 -8.29 2.84
N ASN A 642 -11.00 -8.11 3.11
CA ASN A 642 -12.02 -8.07 2.06
C ASN A 642 -11.94 -6.83 1.17
N ALA A 643 -11.30 -5.74 1.62
CA ALA A 643 -11.13 -4.54 0.82
C ALA A 643 -10.16 -4.74 -0.36
N SER A 644 -9.18 -5.64 -0.25
CA SER A 644 -8.17 -5.89 -1.29
C SER A 644 -8.11 -7.33 -1.78
N LEU A 645 -8.20 -8.33 -0.90
CA LEU A 645 -7.91 -9.72 -1.24
C LEU A 645 -8.84 -10.26 -2.34
N PRO A 646 -10.17 -10.01 -2.35
CA PRO A 646 -11.03 -10.48 -3.44
C PRO A 646 -10.57 -9.98 -4.81
N TYR A 647 -10.20 -8.70 -4.92
CA TYR A 647 -9.72 -8.10 -6.17
C TYR A 647 -8.34 -8.61 -6.56
N PHE A 648 -7.49 -8.88 -5.57
CA PHE A 648 -6.18 -9.49 -5.77
C PHE A 648 -6.31 -10.91 -6.34
N ILE A 649 -7.18 -11.74 -5.77
CA ILE A 649 -7.46 -13.10 -6.27
C ILE A 649 -8.16 -13.07 -7.63
N GLN A 650 -9.10 -12.16 -7.86
CA GLN A 650 -9.74 -11.98 -9.16
C GLN A 650 -8.73 -11.61 -10.25
N ALA A 651 -7.83 -10.67 -9.97
CA ALA A 651 -6.75 -10.33 -10.89
C ALA A 651 -5.80 -11.52 -11.12
N ALA A 652 -5.52 -12.33 -10.08
CA ALA A 652 -4.74 -13.56 -10.23
C ALA A 652 -5.38 -14.53 -11.24
N ILE A 653 -6.69 -14.79 -11.12
CA ILE A 653 -7.42 -15.67 -12.04
C ILE A 653 -7.36 -15.11 -13.47
N ILE A 654 -7.55 -13.80 -13.65
CA ILE A 654 -7.48 -13.15 -14.97
C ILE A 654 -6.08 -13.30 -15.58
N LEU A 655 -5.03 -13.08 -14.79
CA LEU A 655 -3.64 -13.21 -15.25
C LEU A 655 -3.25 -14.68 -15.51
N GLU A 656 -3.76 -15.62 -14.72
CA GLU A 656 -3.61 -17.06 -14.95
C GLU A 656 -4.22 -17.44 -16.30
N ASN A 657 -5.50 -17.08 -16.53
CA ASN A 657 -6.22 -17.36 -17.76
C ASN A 657 -5.58 -16.67 -18.98
N ALA A 658 -4.97 -15.49 -18.78
CA ALA A 658 -4.24 -14.77 -19.82
C ALA A 658 -2.82 -15.32 -20.07
N GLY A 659 -2.30 -16.22 -19.22
CA GLY A 659 -0.97 -16.82 -19.35
C GLY A 659 0.19 -15.97 -18.79
N TYR A 660 -0.09 -14.99 -17.92
CA TYR A 660 0.89 -14.08 -17.33
C TYR A 660 1.20 -14.36 -15.85
N LEU A 661 0.42 -15.22 -15.19
CA LEU A 661 0.68 -15.61 -13.79
C LEU A 661 1.46 -16.92 -13.73
N SER A 662 2.62 -16.92 -13.07
CA SER A 662 3.37 -18.16 -12.84
C SER A 662 2.71 -19.03 -11.78
N GLU A 663 2.94 -20.35 -11.85
CA GLU A 663 2.42 -21.32 -10.87
C GLU A 663 2.82 -20.95 -9.43
N LYS A 664 4.07 -20.53 -9.23
CA LYS A 664 4.59 -20.10 -7.93
C LYS A 664 3.77 -18.94 -7.35
N ILE A 665 3.50 -17.92 -8.15
CA ILE A 665 2.71 -16.75 -7.72
C ILE A 665 1.25 -17.13 -7.50
N ALA A 666 0.67 -18.00 -8.34
CA ALA A 666 -0.69 -18.53 -8.14
C ALA A 666 -0.81 -19.27 -6.79
N ARG A 667 0.14 -20.14 -6.47
CA ARG A 667 0.20 -20.87 -5.18
C ARG A 667 0.34 -19.92 -3.99
N GLN A 668 1.17 -18.89 -4.11
CA GLN A 668 1.33 -17.87 -3.05
C GLN A 668 0.05 -17.04 -2.84
N CYS A 669 -0.61 -16.60 -3.92
CA CYS A 669 -1.91 -15.93 -3.86
C CYS A 669 -2.95 -16.85 -3.19
N GLY A 670 -2.93 -18.13 -3.54
CA GLY A 670 -3.76 -19.18 -2.97
C GLY A 670 -3.58 -19.34 -1.46
N ALA A 671 -2.32 -19.40 -1.02
CA ALA A 671 -1.95 -19.59 0.37
C ALA A 671 -2.54 -18.51 1.29
N VAL A 672 -2.65 -17.26 0.84
CA VAL A 672 -3.21 -16.17 1.67
C VAL A 672 -4.61 -16.50 2.20
N ALA A 673 -5.52 -16.89 1.31
CA ALA A 673 -6.88 -17.26 1.68
C ALA A 673 -6.94 -18.54 2.51
N TYR A 674 -6.13 -19.53 2.13
CA TYR A 674 -6.08 -20.83 2.80
C TYR A 674 -5.65 -20.68 4.26
N GLU A 675 -4.57 -19.95 4.50
CA GLU A 675 -4.00 -19.75 5.84
C GLU A 675 -4.93 -18.90 6.70
N HIS A 676 -5.58 -17.89 6.11
CA HIS A 676 -6.57 -17.11 6.83
C HIS A 676 -7.82 -17.91 7.23
N SER A 677 -8.13 -19.01 6.51
CA SER A 677 -9.26 -19.89 6.85
C SER A 677 -9.02 -20.69 8.15
N ASN A 678 -7.78 -20.77 8.64
CA ASN A 678 -7.48 -21.41 9.92
C ASN A 678 -8.13 -20.69 11.12
N PHE A 679 -8.37 -19.38 10.99
CA PHE A 679 -9.04 -18.56 12.01
C PHE A 679 -10.57 -18.75 12.06
N LEU A 680 -11.14 -19.68 11.30
CA LEU A 680 -12.58 -19.95 11.39
C LEU A 680 -12.98 -20.37 12.82
N THR A 681 -13.97 -19.66 13.37
CA THR A 681 -14.60 -20.00 14.63
C THR A 681 -15.31 -21.36 14.54
N PRO A 682 -15.68 -21.93 15.69
CA PRO A 682 -16.79 -22.88 15.74
C PRO A 682 -18.07 -22.32 15.11
N PRO A 683 -19.06 -23.18 14.80
CA PRO A 683 -20.41 -22.74 14.45
C PRO A 683 -20.89 -21.68 15.44
N ASP A 684 -21.10 -20.45 14.97
CA ASP A 684 -21.42 -19.34 15.85
C ASP A 684 -22.94 -19.12 15.84
N PRO A 685 -23.62 -19.30 16.98
CA PRO A 685 -25.09 -19.18 17.05
C PRO A 685 -25.58 -17.77 16.72
N ARG A 686 -24.72 -16.75 16.84
CA ARG A 686 -25.06 -15.36 16.45
C ARG A 686 -25.15 -15.19 14.94
N PHE A 687 -24.68 -16.17 14.17
CA PHE A 687 -24.67 -16.19 12.70
C PHE A 687 -25.34 -17.44 12.16
N GLU A 688 -26.41 -17.92 12.81
CA GLU A 688 -27.20 -19.07 12.34
C GLU A 688 -26.34 -20.34 12.18
N GLY A 689 -25.34 -20.52 13.05
CA GLY A 689 -24.45 -21.68 13.03
C GLY A 689 -23.33 -21.62 11.98
N ARG A 690 -23.16 -20.49 11.29
CA ARG A 690 -22.05 -20.30 10.34
C ARG A 690 -20.72 -20.11 11.07
N ARG A 691 -19.63 -20.58 10.46
CA ARG A 691 -18.26 -20.26 10.90
C ARG A 691 -17.84 -18.92 10.34
N ILE A 692 -17.27 -18.06 11.19
CA ILE A 692 -16.76 -16.74 10.79
C ILE A 692 -15.26 -16.65 11.07
N VAL A 693 -14.56 -15.72 10.43
CA VAL A 693 -13.25 -15.30 10.94
C VAL A 693 -13.47 -14.17 11.95
N PRO A 694 -12.99 -14.30 13.21
CA PRO A 694 -13.15 -13.26 14.22
C PRO A 694 -12.38 -11.99 13.82
N SER A 695 -12.87 -10.83 14.24
CA SER A 695 -12.16 -9.57 13.96
C SER A 695 -10.99 -9.41 14.95
N LEU A 696 -9.76 -9.41 14.44
CA LEU A 696 -8.53 -9.14 15.19
C LEU A 696 -7.86 -7.82 14.75
N GLY A 697 -8.68 -6.82 14.36
CA GLY A 697 -8.27 -5.47 13.95
C GLY A 697 -9.44 -4.57 13.55
N HIS A 698 -9.18 -3.46 12.84
CA HIS A 698 -10.20 -2.53 12.36
C HIS A 698 -11.21 -3.24 11.43
N GLY A 699 -12.39 -3.54 11.95
CA GLY A 699 -13.43 -4.14 11.12
C GLY A 699 -14.51 -4.86 11.89
N SER A 700 -15.69 -4.89 11.30
CA SER A 700 -16.69 -5.91 11.59
C SER A 700 -16.25 -7.27 11.00
N GLN A 701 -17.02 -8.32 11.28
CA GLN A 701 -16.82 -9.70 10.78
C GLN A 701 -16.42 -9.77 9.30
N ILE A 702 -15.54 -10.72 8.97
CA ILE A 702 -15.12 -10.99 7.60
C ILE A 702 -16.25 -11.69 6.85
N ASP A 703 -16.69 -11.05 5.79
CA ASP A 703 -17.67 -11.57 4.84
C ASP A 703 -17.10 -12.74 4.04
N TYR A 704 -17.94 -13.74 3.87
CA TYR A 704 -17.72 -15.14 3.51
C TYR A 704 -17.08 -15.47 2.14
N PHE A 705 -16.42 -14.53 1.44
CA PHE A 705 -16.42 -14.55 -0.04
C PHE A 705 -15.07 -14.57 -0.77
N TYR A 706 -13.97 -14.92 -0.09
CA TYR A 706 -12.69 -15.14 -0.77
C TYR A 706 -12.43 -16.63 -1.09
N ALA A 707 -12.97 -17.55 -0.29
CA ALA A 707 -12.56 -18.96 -0.33
C ALA A 707 -12.86 -19.64 -1.67
N PHE A 708 -14.08 -19.47 -2.21
CA PHE A 708 -14.43 -20.10 -3.48
C PHE A 708 -13.67 -19.53 -4.68
N ALA A 709 -13.47 -18.20 -4.72
CA ALA A 709 -12.62 -17.59 -5.76
C ALA A 709 -11.19 -18.14 -5.70
N ASN A 710 -10.68 -18.37 -4.49
CA ASN A 710 -9.35 -18.94 -4.30
C ASN A 710 -9.30 -20.44 -4.66
N ALA A 711 -10.38 -21.20 -4.40
CA ALA A 711 -10.51 -22.58 -4.87
C ALA A 711 -10.45 -22.65 -6.40
N ILE A 712 -11.07 -21.68 -7.11
CA ILE A 712 -10.95 -21.56 -8.56
C ILE A 712 -9.49 -21.29 -8.95
N LEU A 713 -8.82 -20.32 -8.34
CA LEU A 713 -7.41 -20.03 -8.65
C LEU A 713 -6.50 -21.24 -8.47
N LEU A 714 -6.74 -22.07 -7.45
CA LEU A 714 -5.91 -23.25 -7.16
C LEU A 714 -6.38 -24.54 -7.85
N ARG A 715 -7.47 -24.50 -8.62
CA ARG A 715 -8.11 -25.71 -9.18
C ARG A 715 -7.16 -26.62 -9.97
N ASN A 716 -6.16 -26.03 -10.63
CA ASN A 716 -5.18 -26.76 -11.44
C ASN A 716 -3.88 -27.02 -10.67
N GLN A 717 -3.44 -26.07 -9.85
CA GLN A 717 -2.14 -26.11 -9.17
C GLN A 717 -2.20 -26.92 -7.88
N ASP A 718 -3.29 -26.83 -7.11
CA ASP A 718 -3.46 -27.52 -5.83
C ASP A 718 -4.92 -28.00 -5.62
N PRO A 719 -5.30 -29.11 -6.27
CA PRO A 719 -6.68 -29.61 -6.21
C PRO A 719 -7.15 -29.99 -4.79
N GLU A 720 -6.24 -30.40 -3.91
CA GLU A 720 -6.60 -30.72 -2.52
C GLU A 720 -6.91 -29.45 -1.73
N LYS A 721 -6.10 -28.39 -1.85
CA LYS A 721 -6.45 -27.09 -1.25
C LYS A 721 -7.71 -26.47 -1.87
N ALA A 722 -7.97 -26.70 -3.16
CA ALA A 722 -9.20 -26.26 -3.79
C ALA A 722 -10.44 -26.90 -3.13
N LYS A 723 -10.39 -28.20 -2.80
CA LYS A 723 -11.46 -28.90 -2.05
C LYS A 723 -11.61 -28.37 -0.62
N ASP A 724 -10.49 -28.14 0.07
CA ASP A 724 -10.49 -27.55 1.41
C ASP A 724 -11.18 -26.16 1.40
N LEU A 725 -10.86 -25.32 0.42
CA LEU A 725 -11.47 -23.99 0.25
C LEU A 725 -12.94 -24.04 -0.18
N ALA A 726 -13.34 -25.06 -0.93
CA ALA A 726 -14.75 -25.35 -1.20
C ALA A 726 -15.50 -25.70 0.10
N TRP A 727 -14.90 -26.50 0.98
CA TRP A 727 -15.46 -26.76 2.31
C TRP A 727 -15.56 -25.47 3.15
N VAL A 728 -14.50 -24.65 3.18
CA VAL A 728 -14.49 -23.35 3.89
C VAL A 728 -15.67 -22.50 3.46
N TRP A 729 -15.89 -22.38 2.14
CA TRP A 729 -17.01 -21.64 1.56
C TRP A 729 -18.38 -22.16 2.06
N HIS A 730 -18.57 -23.48 2.15
CA HIS A 730 -19.78 -24.07 2.71
C HIS A 730 -19.93 -23.80 4.20
N ALA A 731 -18.87 -23.96 4.99
CA ALA A 731 -18.89 -23.77 6.44
C ALA A 731 -19.15 -22.31 6.86
N MET A 732 -18.77 -21.39 5.98
CA MET A 732 -19.08 -19.97 6.03
C MET A 732 -20.56 -19.65 5.69
N GLY A 733 -21.32 -20.61 5.16
CA GLY A 733 -22.78 -20.58 5.11
C GLY A 733 -23.44 -20.15 3.82
N LYS A 734 -22.70 -19.95 2.73
CA LYS A 734 -23.14 -19.54 1.38
C LYS A 734 -24.13 -18.34 1.29
N PRO A 735 -24.07 -17.51 0.25
CA PRO A 735 -24.99 -16.40 0.14
C PRO A 735 -26.41 -16.86 -0.24
N THR A 736 -27.43 -16.37 0.47
CA THR A 736 -28.86 -16.64 0.19
C THR A 736 -29.61 -15.36 -0.15
N GLY A 737 -30.81 -15.49 -0.75
CA GLY A 737 -31.69 -14.37 -1.08
C GLY A 737 -32.02 -13.43 0.08
N ALA A 738 -32.02 -13.93 1.32
CA ALA A 738 -32.29 -13.16 2.53
C ALA A 738 -31.11 -12.25 2.97
N ASN A 739 -29.87 -12.60 2.61
CA ASN A 739 -28.65 -11.86 2.96
C ASN A 739 -28.26 -10.78 1.92
N LYS A 740 -29.13 -10.51 0.93
CA LYS A 740 -28.91 -9.62 -0.24
C LYS A 740 -28.81 -8.12 0.07
N LYS A 741 -29.20 -7.65 1.26
CA LYS A 741 -29.19 -6.20 1.59
C LYS A 741 -27.81 -5.60 1.80
N SER A 742 -26.76 -6.38 1.64
CA SER A 742 -25.40 -5.88 1.71
C SER A 742 -24.81 -5.84 0.30
N HIS A 743 -24.78 -4.67 -0.32
CA HIS A 743 -24.10 -4.41 -1.59
C HIS A 743 -22.57 -4.55 -1.40
N ARG A 744 -22.09 -5.77 -1.12
CA ARG A 744 -20.73 -6.07 -0.68
C ARG A 744 -19.83 -6.46 -1.85
N GLU A 745 -18.55 -6.18 -1.66
CA GLU A 745 -17.47 -6.20 -2.64
C GLU A 745 -17.28 -7.61 -3.25
N GLY A 746 -17.47 -7.77 -4.57
CA GLY A 746 -17.23 -9.03 -5.31
C GLY A 746 -18.42 -10.00 -5.47
N TYR A 747 -19.55 -9.78 -4.78
CA TYR A 747 -20.72 -10.69 -4.80
C TYR A 747 -21.31 -10.94 -6.19
N GLU A 748 -21.33 -9.90 -7.03
CA GLU A 748 -21.93 -9.93 -8.38
C GLU A 748 -21.29 -10.98 -9.31
N LEU A 749 -20.11 -11.51 -8.96
CA LEU A 749 -19.41 -12.53 -9.74
C LEU A 749 -19.88 -13.95 -9.48
N TYR A 750 -20.49 -14.22 -8.32
CA TYR A 750 -20.88 -15.59 -7.96
C TYR A 750 -21.95 -16.18 -8.87
N LYS A 751 -22.79 -15.34 -9.48
CA LYS A 751 -23.73 -15.77 -10.53
C LYS A 751 -23.04 -16.32 -11.78
N TYR A 752 -21.73 -16.09 -11.94
CA TYR A 752 -20.92 -16.67 -13.01
C TYR A 752 -19.99 -17.77 -12.48
N PHE A 753 -19.41 -17.60 -11.28
CA PHE A 753 -18.50 -18.61 -10.71
C PHE A 753 -19.23 -19.90 -10.36
N LEU A 754 -20.40 -19.80 -9.70
CA LEU A 754 -21.14 -20.99 -9.24
C LEU A 754 -21.60 -21.86 -10.41
N PRO A 755 -22.16 -21.32 -11.50
CA PRO A 755 -22.56 -22.17 -12.62
C PRO A 755 -21.37 -22.82 -13.34
N VAL A 756 -20.26 -22.09 -13.55
CA VAL A 756 -19.09 -22.64 -14.29
C VAL A 756 -18.29 -23.64 -13.44
N TYR A 757 -18.02 -23.28 -12.18
CA TYR A 757 -17.16 -24.06 -11.28
C TYR A 757 -17.91 -24.84 -10.21
N GLY A 758 -19.25 -24.88 -10.25
CA GLY A 758 -20.08 -25.56 -9.26
C GLY A 758 -19.83 -27.06 -9.16
N HIS A 759 -19.27 -27.68 -10.20
CA HIS A 759 -18.79 -29.07 -10.14
C HIS A 759 -17.73 -29.30 -9.05
N LEU A 760 -16.98 -28.26 -8.65
CA LEU A 760 -16.05 -28.32 -7.50
C LEU A 760 -16.78 -28.46 -6.15
N LEU A 761 -18.09 -28.18 -6.12
CA LEU A 761 -18.97 -28.28 -4.94
C LEU A 761 -19.87 -29.51 -4.97
N GLY A 762 -19.88 -30.27 -6.07
CA GLY A 762 -20.84 -31.35 -6.33
C GLY A 762 -20.62 -32.64 -5.54
N ASP A 763 -19.64 -32.67 -4.64
CA ASP A 763 -19.38 -33.80 -3.76
C ASP A 763 -20.02 -33.53 -2.39
N GLU A 764 -21.13 -34.21 -2.09
CA GLU A 764 -21.85 -34.12 -0.82
C GLU A 764 -20.93 -34.41 0.39
N LYS A 765 -19.88 -35.21 0.19
CA LYS A 765 -18.90 -35.52 1.24
C LYS A 765 -18.00 -34.34 1.59
N ILE A 766 -17.92 -33.29 0.75
CA ILE A 766 -17.15 -32.08 1.07
C ILE A 766 -17.65 -31.47 2.39
N VAL A 767 -18.97 -31.45 2.60
CA VAL A 767 -19.58 -30.88 3.82
C VAL A 767 -19.31 -31.77 5.05
N GLU A 768 -19.35 -33.09 4.87
CA GLU A 768 -19.32 -34.06 5.98
C GLU A 768 -17.92 -34.56 6.36
N SER A 769 -16.90 -34.37 5.51
CA SER A 769 -15.56 -34.93 5.70
C SER A 769 -14.79 -34.32 6.89
N ALA A 770 -14.50 -35.15 7.90
CA ALA A 770 -13.65 -34.78 9.03
C ALA A 770 -12.21 -34.43 8.60
N LYS A 771 -11.64 -35.18 7.66
CA LYS A 771 -10.29 -34.95 7.16
C LYS A 771 -10.14 -33.57 6.52
N LEU A 772 -11.17 -33.09 5.81
CA LEU A 772 -11.16 -31.74 5.22
C LEU A 772 -11.11 -30.67 6.31
N ARG A 773 -11.90 -30.84 7.38
CA ARG A 773 -11.91 -29.94 8.54
C ARG A 773 -10.54 -29.90 9.20
N ASP A 774 -9.96 -31.06 9.51
CA ASP A 774 -8.69 -31.12 10.24
C ASP A 774 -7.51 -30.50 9.50
N ARG A 775 -7.54 -30.45 8.15
CA ARG A 775 -6.50 -29.76 7.35
C ARG A 775 -6.58 -28.24 7.45
N VAL A 776 -7.78 -27.70 7.58
CA VAL A 776 -8.03 -26.25 7.63
C VAL A 776 -8.08 -25.73 9.06
N VAL A 777 -8.88 -26.34 9.93
CA VAL A 777 -9.17 -25.88 11.30
C VAL A 777 -8.41 -26.67 12.37
N ASN A 778 -7.09 -26.62 12.32
CA ASN A 778 -6.19 -27.15 13.37
C ASN A 778 -5.59 -26.03 14.23
N SER A 779 -4.97 -26.41 15.36
CA SER A 779 -4.07 -25.50 16.07
C SER A 779 -2.88 -25.16 15.16
N ARG A 780 -2.61 -23.87 14.95
CA ARG A 780 -1.52 -23.40 14.08
C ARG A 780 -0.88 -22.11 14.59
N TRP A 781 0.41 -21.96 14.33
CA TRP A 781 1.13 -20.69 14.49
C TRP A 781 1.12 -19.87 13.19
N HIS A 782 0.79 -18.59 13.35
CA HIS A 782 0.66 -17.58 12.29
C HIS A 782 1.64 -16.44 12.56
N PRO A 783 2.86 -16.45 12.00
CA PRO A 783 3.92 -15.50 12.40
C PRO A 783 3.55 -14.03 12.20
N GLY A 784 2.70 -13.70 11.22
CA GLY A 784 2.24 -12.33 10.99
C GLY A 784 1.17 -11.87 11.99
N TRP A 785 0.32 -12.78 12.49
CA TRP A 785 -0.88 -12.46 13.28
C TRP A 785 -0.85 -12.95 14.74
N GLY A 786 -0.43 -14.19 14.98
CA GLY A 786 -0.43 -14.83 16.29
C GLY A 786 -0.56 -16.36 16.21
N ALA A 787 -1.61 -16.93 16.79
CA ALA A 787 -1.84 -18.37 16.75
C ALA A 787 -3.31 -18.74 16.95
N VAL A 788 -3.66 -19.96 16.56
CA VAL A 788 -4.92 -20.63 16.86
C VAL A 788 -4.65 -21.86 17.72
N LEU A 789 -5.44 -22.05 18.77
CA LEU A 789 -5.46 -23.23 19.66
C LEU A 789 -6.85 -23.87 19.63
N ARG A 790 -6.93 -25.19 19.47
CA ARG A 790 -8.18 -25.93 19.20
C ARG A 790 -8.20 -27.32 19.83
N ALA A 791 -9.36 -27.71 20.36
CA ALA A 791 -9.67 -29.06 20.80
C ALA A 791 -10.98 -29.54 20.18
N HIS A 792 -10.97 -30.78 19.69
CA HIS A 792 -12.10 -31.42 19.03
C HIS A 792 -12.59 -30.65 17.80
N ALA A 793 -11.64 -30.26 16.94
CA ALA A 793 -11.94 -29.51 15.73
C ALA A 793 -13.05 -30.18 14.89
N GLY A 794 -13.99 -29.39 14.41
CA GLY A 794 -15.15 -29.84 13.66
C GLY A 794 -16.40 -30.11 14.49
N ASP A 795 -16.28 -30.34 15.81
CA ASP A 795 -17.44 -30.48 16.70
C ASP A 795 -18.13 -29.12 16.92
N PRO A 796 -19.47 -29.03 16.90
CA PRO A 796 -20.17 -27.78 17.24
C PRO A 796 -19.85 -27.21 18.63
N ASN A 797 -19.42 -28.07 19.56
CA ASN A 797 -19.02 -27.73 20.92
C ASN A 797 -17.50 -27.59 21.10
N GLU A 798 -16.72 -27.65 20.02
CA GLU A 798 -15.27 -27.53 20.05
C GLU A 798 -14.81 -26.30 20.87
N THR A 799 -13.64 -26.42 21.52
CA THR A 799 -13.04 -25.30 22.24
C THR A 799 -11.94 -24.69 21.39
N TYR A 800 -12.02 -23.38 21.20
CA TYR A 800 -11.22 -22.61 20.27
C TYR A 800 -10.71 -21.33 20.93
N MET A 801 -9.43 -21.01 20.69
CA MET A 801 -8.85 -19.70 20.96
C MET A 801 -8.13 -19.18 19.73
N ALA A 802 -8.48 -17.97 19.28
CA ALA A 802 -7.62 -17.16 18.41
C ALA A 802 -6.85 -16.17 19.27
N TYR A 803 -5.53 -16.15 19.15
CA TYR A 803 -4.62 -15.29 19.91
C TYR A 803 -3.88 -14.33 18.97
N ARG A 804 -3.86 -13.04 19.32
CA ARG A 804 -3.20 -11.98 18.55
C ARG A 804 -1.84 -11.63 19.18
N GLN A 805 -0.76 -11.95 18.50
CA GLN A 805 0.59 -11.47 18.83
C GLN A 805 1.54 -11.66 17.63
N GLY A 806 1.81 -10.60 16.89
CA GLY A 806 2.50 -10.71 15.59
C GLY A 806 2.72 -9.37 14.90
N PHE A 807 3.67 -9.36 13.97
CA PHE A 807 4.26 -8.13 13.44
C PHE A 807 3.39 -7.38 12.40
N MET A 808 2.34 -7.96 11.82
CA MET A 808 1.48 -7.26 10.83
C MET A 808 0.48 -6.30 11.49
N VAL A 809 0.51 -4.98 11.17
CA VAL A 809 -0.32 -3.99 11.90
C VAL A 809 -1.06 -2.92 11.11
N SER A 810 -1.18 -3.00 9.78
CA SER A 810 -1.84 -1.93 8.99
C SER A 810 -3.19 -1.47 9.55
N HIS A 811 -4.30 -2.14 9.25
CA HIS A 811 -5.59 -1.85 9.86
C HIS A 811 -5.77 -2.64 11.16
N ALA A 812 -4.71 -2.89 11.91
CA ALA A 812 -4.81 -3.62 13.17
C ALA A 812 -5.12 -2.67 14.33
N ASP A 813 -5.91 -3.17 15.28
CA ASP A 813 -5.95 -2.59 16.60
C ASP A 813 -4.60 -2.90 17.30
N PRO A 814 -4.16 -2.12 18.29
CA PRO A 814 -3.04 -2.48 19.16
C PRO A 814 -3.47 -3.45 20.24
N ASN A 815 -4.09 -4.52 19.81
CA ASN A 815 -4.59 -5.59 20.63
C ASN A 815 -3.55 -6.72 20.72
N GLN A 816 -2.26 -6.39 20.78
CA GLN A 816 -1.20 -7.37 21.04
C GLN A 816 -1.48 -8.02 22.40
N GLY A 817 -1.56 -9.34 22.43
CA GLY A 817 -1.91 -10.18 23.56
C GLY A 817 -3.42 -10.47 23.70
N ASP A 818 -4.25 -9.94 22.81
CA ASP A 818 -5.70 -10.17 22.76
C ASP A 818 -6.06 -11.59 22.34
N PHE A 819 -7.26 -12.02 22.70
CA PHE A 819 -7.77 -13.34 22.33
C PHE A 819 -9.31 -13.40 22.25
N VAL A 820 -9.78 -14.31 21.41
CA VAL A 820 -11.19 -14.69 21.25
C VAL A 820 -11.37 -16.16 21.62
N ILE A 821 -12.35 -16.46 22.47
CA ILE A 821 -12.68 -17.81 22.91
C ILE A 821 -14.11 -18.17 22.49
N HIS A 822 -14.22 -19.34 21.88
CA HIS A 822 -15.47 -20.06 21.69
C HIS A 822 -15.35 -21.44 22.35
N ALA A 823 -16.38 -21.88 23.05
CA ALA A 823 -16.42 -23.20 23.65
C ALA A 823 -17.86 -23.62 23.92
N LYS A 824 -18.15 -24.93 23.86
CA LYS A 824 -19.47 -25.49 24.23
C LYS A 824 -20.63 -24.78 23.51
N GLY A 825 -20.43 -24.50 22.22
CA GLY A 825 -21.41 -23.85 21.35
C GLY A 825 -21.64 -22.35 21.60
N ALA A 826 -20.83 -21.70 22.45
CA ALA A 826 -20.98 -20.29 22.79
C ALA A 826 -19.74 -19.43 22.44
N PRO A 827 -19.93 -18.22 21.88
CA PRO A 827 -18.90 -17.19 21.82
C PRO A 827 -18.74 -16.54 23.19
N LEU A 828 -17.68 -16.90 23.93
CA LEU A 828 -17.49 -16.46 25.31
C LEU A 828 -16.77 -15.10 25.39
N THR A 829 -15.76 -14.90 24.54
CA THR A 829 -15.05 -13.62 24.41
C THR A 829 -15.00 -13.17 22.95
N PRO A 830 -16.10 -12.70 22.36
CA PRO A 830 -16.11 -12.37 20.94
C PRO A 830 -15.37 -11.06 20.63
N SER A 831 -14.90 -10.96 19.38
CA SER A 831 -14.41 -9.72 18.80
C SER A 831 -15.51 -8.65 18.69
N SER A 832 -15.10 -7.39 18.48
CA SER A 832 -16.05 -6.29 18.26
C SER A 832 -16.93 -6.47 17.02
N LYS A 833 -18.20 -6.08 17.12
CA LYS A 833 -19.08 -5.89 15.96
C LYS A 833 -18.94 -4.51 15.33
N ALA A 834 -18.47 -3.52 16.10
CA ALA A 834 -18.34 -2.14 15.68
C ALA A 834 -17.22 -2.00 14.65
N HIS A 835 -17.66 -1.77 13.41
CA HIS A 835 -16.81 -1.20 12.39
C HIS A 835 -16.46 0.21 12.83
N TYR A 836 -15.18 0.46 13.09
CA TYR A 836 -14.71 1.78 13.49
C TYR A 836 -15.44 2.34 14.73
N LEU A 837 -15.21 1.77 15.91
CA LEU A 837 -15.47 2.49 17.18
C LEU A 837 -14.89 3.93 17.16
N LEU A 838 -13.88 4.14 16.31
CA LEU A 838 -13.11 5.35 16.07
C LEU A 838 -13.74 6.41 15.15
N HIS A 839 -14.85 6.14 14.41
CA HIS A 839 -15.37 7.06 13.38
C HIS A 839 -16.89 7.31 13.40
N ASN A 840 -17.55 7.18 14.55
CA ASN A 840 -19.00 7.43 14.61
C ASN A 840 -19.33 8.94 14.49
N LYS A 841 -20.19 9.31 13.52
CA LYS A 841 -20.49 10.69 13.09
C LYS A 841 -21.08 11.60 14.18
N GLY A 842 -21.60 11.05 15.27
CA GLY A 842 -22.10 11.83 16.41
C GLY A 842 -21.01 12.32 17.36
N ARG A 843 -19.73 12.04 17.10
CA ARG A 843 -18.63 12.28 18.05
C ARG A 843 -17.51 13.22 17.57
N GLY A 844 -17.73 14.01 16.52
CA GLY A 844 -16.77 15.02 16.06
C GLY A 844 -15.49 14.39 15.48
N ASP A 845 -15.21 14.73 14.22
CA ASP A 845 -13.97 14.45 13.50
C ASP A 845 -13.52 13.01 13.22
N TRP A 846 -12.94 12.88 12.03
CA TRP A 846 -12.26 11.68 11.56
C TRP A 846 -11.02 11.42 12.42
N GLY A 847 -11.04 10.36 13.24
CA GLY A 847 -9.81 9.79 13.81
C GLY A 847 -9.10 10.66 14.85
N GLY A 848 -9.86 11.38 15.67
CA GLY A 848 -9.29 12.04 16.85
C GLY A 848 -8.99 11.02 17.97
N PRO A 849 -7.94 11.25 18.79
CA PRO A 849 -7.66 10.50 20.00
C PRO A 849 -8.91 10.35 20.91
N GLU A 850 -9.82 11.31 20.88
CA GLU A 850 -11.06 11.33 21.67
C GLU A 850 -11.98 10.11 21.43
N GLY A 851 -12.01 9.54 20.21
CA GLY A 851 -12.73 8.30 19.93
C GLY A 851 -12.08 7.04 20.56
N LEU A 852 -10.75 7.04 20.68
CA LEU A 852 -9.95 6.00 21.36
C LEU A 852 -10.12 6.04 22.89
N TYR A 853 -10.33 7.24 23.46
CA TYR A 853 -10.45 7.46 24.91
C TYR A 853 -11.88 7.44 25.45
N ALA A 854 -12.89 7.49 24.56
CA ALA A 854 -14.29 7.64 24.96
C ALA A 854 -14.95 6.38 25.57
N THR A 855 -14.18 5.33 25.89
CA THR A 855 -14.70 4.17 26.64
C THR A 855 -13.92 3.98 27.93
N GLN A 856 -14.64 3.98 29.06
CA GLN A 856 -14.09 3.76 30.41
C GLN A 856 -13.49 2.34 30.61
N GLY A 857 -13.43 1.49 29.58
CA GLY A 857 -12.96 0.10 29.64
C GLY A 857 -12.37 -0.38 28.30
N ASP A 858 -11.62 -1.49 28.37
CA ASP A 858 -10.96 -2.08 27.20
C ASP A 858 -11.89 -2.96 26.36
N HIS A 859 -11.72 -2.88 25.05
CA HIS A 859 -12.47 -3.66 24.05
C HIS A 859 -11.77 -4.96 23.65
N PHE A 860 -10.66 -5.30 24.34
CA PHE A 860 -9.78 -6.43 24.07
C PHE A 860 -9.50 -7.22 25.35
N CYS A 861 -9.16 -8.50 25.21
CA CYS A 861 -8.75 -9.39 26.30
C CYS A 861 -7.24 -9.29 26.59
N ARG A 862 -6.77 -8.09 26.96
CA ARG A 862 -5.32 -7.78 27.12
C ARG A 862 -4.98 -7.15 28.48
N ILE A 863 -3.73 -6.72 28.63
CA ILE A 863 -3.25 -5.96 29.78
C ILE A 863 -2.96 -4.51 29.38
N ARG A 864 -3.40 -3.56 30.22
CA ARG A 864 -3.01 -2.14 30.16
C ARG A 864 -2.08 -1.78 31.31
N PHE A 865 -1.22 -0.79 31.10
CA PHE A 865 -0.21 -0.32 32.07
C PHE A 865 -0.46 1.13 32.48
N GLY A 866 -0.18 1.45 33.74
CA GLY A 866 -0.23 2.82 34.28
C GLY A 866 -1.64 3.21 34.75
N LYS A 867 -2.48 3.72 33.86
CA LYS A 867 -3.89 4.06 34.14
C LYS A 867 -4.83 3.19 33.29
N PRO A 868 -6.04 2.88 33.76
CA PRO A 868 -6.98 2.04 33.01
C PRO A 868 -7.50 2.70 31.72
N GLU A 869 -7.51 4.03 31.66
CA GLU A 869 -7.85 4.82 30.46
C GLU A 869 -6.70 4.85 29.45
N TYR A 870 -5.47 4.57 29.90
CA TYR A 870 -4.34 4.49 29.00
C TYR A 870 -4.51 3.29 28.09
N TYR A 871 -4.25 3.54 26.82
CA TYR A 871 -4.36 2.53 25.81
C TYR A 871 -3.29 1.43 25.92
N GLY A 872 -2.39 1.55 26.91
CA GLY A 872 -1.32 0.58 27.23
C GLY A 872 -0.10 0.69 26.32
N GLY A 873 0.00 1.76 25.51
CA GLY A 873 0.93 1.86 24.39
C GLY A 873 0.57 0.90 23.26
N GLN A 874 0.84 1.28 22.01
CA GLN A 874 0.90 0.27 20.95
C GLN A 874 2.31 -0.35 20.96
N PRO A 875 2.50 -1.67 21.08
CA PRO A 875 3.45 -2.33 20.20
C PRO A 875 2.76 -2.33 18.85
N GLY A 876 2.87 -1.20 18.14
CA GLY A 876 2.34 -1.05 16.80
C GLY A 876 3.19 -1.88 15.86
N GLY A 877 3.15 -3.20 15.97
CA GLY A 877 3.79 -4.09 15.01
C GLY A 877 5.29 -3.94 14.93
N GLY A 878 5.90 -3.56 16.05
CA GLY A 878 7.32 -3.76 16.21
C GLY A 878 7.61 -5.23 15.96
N SER A 879 8.66 -5.50 15.20
CA SER A 879 9.13 -6.86 14.91
C SER A 879 9.36 -7.71 16.15
N GLU A 880 9.44 -7.14 17.35
CA GLU A 880 9.70 -7.85 18.60
C GLU A 880 8.43 -8.26 19.38
N SER A 881 7.23 -8.05 18.84
CA SER A 881 5.97 -8.45 19.47
C SER A 881 5.35 -9.66 18.77
N ASN A 882 5.74 -10.89 19.15
CA ASN A 882 5.29 -12.13 18.48
C ASN A 882 5.00 -13.30 19.43
N VAL A 883 4.40 -14.36 18.88
CA VAL A 883 4.41 -15.71 19.48
C VAL A 883 5.81 -16.32 19.32
N ASN A 884 6.60 -16.30 20.39
CA ASN A 884 7.99 -16.75 20.39
C ASN A 884 8.16 -18.24 20.64
N GLU A 885 7.18 -18.86 21.30
CA GLU A 885 7.14 -20.31 21.53
C GLU A 885 5.74 -20.81 21.22
N TYR A 886 5.68 -21.96 20.56
CA TYR A 886 4.43 -22.61 20.16
C TYR A 886 4.62 -24.12 20.16
N PHE A 887 3.67 -24.84 20.72
CA PHE A 887 3.61 -26.29 20.72
C PHE A 887 2.15 -26.75 20.64
N THR A 888 1.91 -27.84 19.91
CA THR A 888 0.60 -28.48 19.86
C THR A 888 0.74 -29.98 20.03
N GLY A 889 -0.17 -30.55 20.81
CA GLY A 889 -0.24 -31.97 21.15
C GLY A 889 -1.67 -32.48 21.18
N GLU A 890 -1.83 -33.77 21.45
CA GLU A 890 -3.13 -34.43 21.55
C GLU A 890 -3.87 -33.96 22.80
N SER A 891 -3.17 -33.81 23.93
CA SER A 891 -3.79 -33.46 25.21
C SER A 891 -3.53 -32.02 25.65
N VAL A 892 -2.53 -31.34 25.07
CA VAL A 892 -2.14 -29.97 25.46
C VAL A 892 -1.64 -29.17 24.26
N ASP A 893 -2.07 -27.91 24.15
CA ASP A 893 -1.37 -26.91 23.34
C ASP A 893 -0.70 -25.86 24.23
N TYR A 894 0.32 -25.19 23.71
CA TYR A 894 1.04 -24.13 24.39
C TYR A 894 1.41 -23.00 23.42
N LEU A 895 1.30 -21.77 23.90
CA LEU A 895 1.95 -20.63 23.27
C LEU A 895 2.54 -19.67 24.30
N ARG A 896 3.54 -18.91 23.85
CA ARG A 896 4.14 -17.78 24.59
C ARG A 896 4.16 -16.55 23.70
N GLY A 897 3.27 -15.61 23.99
CA GLY A 897 3.33 -14.27 23.42
C GLY A 897 4.30 -13.40 24.22
N TRP A 898 5.17 -12.67 23.55
CA TRP A 898 6.08 -11.74 24.20
C TRP A 898 6.16 -10.45 23.39
N GLY A 899 6.31 -9.31 24.06
CA GLY A 899 6.50 -8.03 23.39
C GLY A 899 7.01 -6.93 24.32
N ALA A 900 7.61 -5.91 23.72
CA ALA A 900 8.05 -4.69 24.39
C ALA A 900 7.04 -3.56 24.17
N TYR A 901 6.57 -2.95 25.27
CA TYR A 901 5.55 -1.92 25.33
C TYR A 901 6.22 -0.62 25.81
N ASN A 902 6.28 0.38 24.93
CA ASN A 902 6.95 1.66 25.19
C ASN A 902 6.09 2.88 24.81
N ASP A 903 6.49 4.04 25.33
CA ASP A 903 5.82 5.35 25.16
C ASP A 903 6.21 6.07 23.85
N THR A 904 7.17 5.56 23.07
CA THR A 904 7.77 6.32 21.96
C THR A 904 6.97 6.34 20.66
N ASN A 905 5.88 5.56 20.56
CA ASN A 905 5.06 5.48 19.34
C ASN A 905 4.11 6.68 19.20
N LYS A 906 4.61 7.71 18.50
CA LYS A 906 4.03 9.05 18.29
C LYS A 906 2.63 9.15 17.65
N TRP A 907 1.97 8.05 17.33
CA TRP A 907 0.81 8.06 16.43
C TRP A 907 -0.58 8.02 17.11
N ALA A 908 -0.68 7.88 18.44
CA ALA A 908 -2.01 7.82 19.09
C ALA A 908 -2.11 8.29 20.56
N THR A 909 -1.01 8.53 21.27
CA THR A 909 -1.04 9.00 22.66
C THR A 909 -0.96 10.53 22.71
N PRO A 910 -1.92 11.26 23.33
CA PRO A 910 -1.74 12.65 23.67
C PRO A 910 -0.44 12.81 24.47
N LYS A 911 0.43 13.69 23.97
CA LYS A 911 1.74 14.05 24.54
C LYS A 911 1.71 14.49 26.01
N ALA A 912 0.53 14.69 26.58
CA ALA A 912 0.30 15.42 27.82
C ALA A 912 0.28 14.56 29.09
N GLU A 913 0.14 13.22 29.00
CA GLU A 913 -0.10 12.40 30.20
C GLU A 913 0.88 11.25 30.46
N TRP A 914 1.67 10.87 29.47
CA TRP A 914 2.91 10.13 29.72
C TRP A 914 4.03 11.17 29.66
N THR A 915 4.45 11.66 30.83
CA THR A 915 5.55 12.60 30.89
C THR A 915 6.80 11.91 30.32
N SER A 916 7.34 12.47 29.24
CA SER A 916 8.69 12.17 28.75
C SER A 916 9.66 12.46 29.89
N GLY A 917 9.92 11.45 30.72
CA GLY A 917 10.51 11.66 32.04
C GLY A 917 10.22 10.56 33.07
N SER A 918 9.40 9.54 32.77
CA SER A 918 9.37 8.35 33.63
C SER A 918 10.69 7.57 33.49
N GLU A 919 11.61 7.78 34.44
CA GLU A 919 12.80 6.96 34.62
C GLU A 919 12.41 5.46 34.62
N GLY A 920 12.84 4.68 33.61
CA GLY A 920 12.65 3.22 33.65
C GLY A 920 12.58 2.41 32.35
N GLY A 921 12.38 3.02 31.16
CA GLY A 921 12.35 2.27 29.88
C GLY A 921 11.05 1.50 29.59
N SER A 922 11.08 0.55 28.64
CA SER A 922 9.94 -0.26 28.20
C SER A 922 9.44 -1.23 29.27
N ILE A 923 8.15 -1.58 29.24
CA ILE A 923 7.61 -2.76 29.94
C ILE A 923 7.67 -3.92 28.97
N HIS A 924 8.25 -5.05 29.37
CA HIS A 924 8.11 -6.29 28.62
C HIS A 924 7.00 -7.11 29.23
N TRP A 925 6.11 -7.61 28.38
CA TRP A 925 5.01 -8.45 28.80
C TRP A 925 5.12 -9.81 28.13
N ASP A 926 5.13 -10.83 28.97
CA ASP A 926 5.12 -12.22 28.61
C ASP A 926 3.78 -12.85 28.99
N ARG A 927 3.06 -13.40 28.02
CA ARG A 927 1.83 -14.17 28.23
C ARG A 927 2.06 -15.60 27.80
N GLN A 928 2.06 -16.50 28.78
CA GLN A 928 2.03 -17.94 28.55
C GLN A 928 0.58 -18.42 28.60
N VAL A 929 0.18 -19.22 27.61
CA VAL A 929 -1.13 -19.89 27.57
C VAL A 929 -0.90 -21.38 27.40
N LEU A 930 -1.35 -22.16 28.38
CA LEU A 930 -1.40 -23.62 28.30
C LEU A 930 -2.87 -24.03 28.14
N PHE A 931 -3.19 -24.72 27.06
CA PHE A 931 -4.54 -25.18 26.76
C PHE A 931 -4.64 -26.68 26.99
N LEU A 932 -5.36 -27.10 28.03
CA LEU A 932 -5.55 -28.50 28.39
C LEU A 932 -6.85 -29.02 27.77
N LYS A 933 -6.75 -30.12 27.02
CA LYS A 933 -7.82 -30.68 26.19
C LYS A 933 -8.52 -31.83 26.91
N GLY A 934 -9.85 -31.79 27.01
CA GLY A 934 -10.62 -32.93 27.51
C GLY A 934 -10.57 -34.11 26.54
N LYS A 935 -11.15 -35.25 26.92
CA LYS A 935 -11.32 -36.38 25.99
C LYS A 935 -12.36 -36.12 24.92
N THR A 936 -13.32 -35.22 25.20
CA THR A 936 -14.43 -34.87 24.30
C THR A 936 -14.68 -33.37 24.32
N ALA A 937 -15.40 -32.86 23.31
CA ALA A 937 -15.79 -31.46 23.24
C ALA A 937 -16.57 -30.97 24.48
N SER A 938 -17.38 -31.87 25.07
CA SER A 938 -18.13 -31.61 26.30
C SER A 938 -17.30 -31.71 27.58
N GLY A 939 -16.09 -32.28 27.51
CA GLY A 939 -15.19 -32.48 28.65
C GLY A 939 -14.57 -31.17 29.20
N PRO A 940 -13.63 -31.30 30.16
CA PRO A 940 -12.93 -30.19 30.77
C PRO A 940 -11.82 -29.67 29.83
N ASN A 941 -12.21 -28.88 28.83
CA ASN A 941 -11.31 -28.12 27.95
C ASN A 941 -11.09 -26.73 28.54
N TYR A 942 -9.87 -26.35 28.92
CA TYR A 942 -9.64 -25.09 29.65
C TYR A 942 -8.23 -24.52 29.47
N PHE A 943 -8.09 -23.22 29.76
CA PHE A 943 -6.86 -22.48 29.57
C PHE A 943 -6.27 -22.06 30.92
N VAL A 944 -4.95 -22.20 31.04
CA VAL A 944 -4.15 -21.70 32.15
C VAL A 944 -3.25 -20.59 31.61
N LEU A 945 -3.40 -19.39 32.15
CA LEU A 945 -2.70 -18.19 31.69
C LEU A 945 -1.75 -17.68 32.77
N ARG A 946 -0.49 -17.42 32.39
CA ARG A 946 0.48 -16.70 33.24
C ARG A 946 0.97 -15.47 32.49
N ASP A 947 0.69 -14.29 33.05
CA ASP A 947 1.18 -13.01 32.56
C ASP A 947 2.31 -12.53 33.47
N THR A 948 3.54 -12.41 32.98
CA THR A 948 4.69 -11.89 33.74
C THR A 948 5.23 -10.63 33.09
N PHE A 949 5.86 -9.76 33.90
CA PHE A 949 6.36 -8.46 33.45
C PHE A 949 7.81 -8.27 33.85
N SER A 950 8.60 -7.65 32.96
CA SER A 950 9.97 -7.20 33.22
C SER A 950 10.20 -5.77 32.66
N GLY A 951 11.37 -5.19 32.92
CA GLY A 951 11.63 -3.78 32.59
C GLY A 951 10.96 -2.81 33.57
N ASN A 952 10.18 -1.85 33.08
CA ASN A 952 9.55 -0.80 33.91
C ASN A 952 8.29 -1.27 34.66
N THR A 953 8.42 -2.27 35.52
CA THR A 953 7.28 -2.94 36.16
C THR A 953 6.63 -2.16 37.31
N LYS A 954 7.07 -0.94 37.62
CA LYS A 954 6.56 -0.12 38.74
C LYS A 954 5.16 0.49 38.52
N GLN A 955 4.54 0.21 37.38
CA GLN A 955 3.22 0.73 37.03
C GLN A 955 2.10 -0.24 37.46
N ASP A 956 0.91 0.30 37.69
CA ASP A 956 -0.29 -0.53 37.84
C ASP A 956 -0.56 -1.31 36.56
N LYS A 957 -1.13 -2.50 36.69
CA LYS A 957 -1.54 -3.35 35.57
C LYS A 957 -3.03 -3.60 35.64
N PHE A 958 -3.67 -3.61 34.49
CA PHE A 958 -5.11 -3.82 34.36
C PHE A 958 -5.35 -4.95 33.39
N TRP A 959 -5.73 -6.11 33.91
CA TRP A 959 -6.12 -7.26 33.12
C TRP A 959 -7.58 -7.12 32.70
N HIS A 960 -7.86 -7.31 31.42
CA HIS A 960 -9.19 -7.16 30.83
C HIS A 960 -9.69 -8.46 30.20
N LEU A 961 -10.98 -8.73 30.36
CA LEU A 961 -11.71 -9.74 29.60
C LEU A 961 -12.99 -9.14 29.04
N ARG A 962 -13.11 -9.19 27.71
CA ARG A 962 -14.30 -8.76 27.01
C ARG A 962 -15.35 -9.87 26.94
N THR A 963 -16.62 -9.47 27.03
CA THR A 963 -17.79 -10.34 26.86
C THR A 963 -18.86 -9.66 26.00
N ALA A 964 -19.79 -10.45 25.44
CA ALA A 964 -20.97 -9.96 24.73
C ALA A 964 -22.27 -10.22 25.51
N VAL A 965 -22.19 -10.10 26.84
CA VAL A 965 -23.35 -10.29 27.73
C VAL A 965 -23.59 -9.03 28.55
N HIS A 966 -24.81 -8.88 29.03
CA HIS A 966 -25.20 -7.76 29.86
C HIS A 966 -24.57 -7.86 31.27
N PRO A 967 -24.24 -6.73 31.95
CA PRO A 967 -23.56 -6.75 33.25
C PRO A 967 -24.17 -7.66 34.33
N ASP A 968 -25.49 -7.86 34.34
CA ASP A 968 -26.22 -8.73 35.27
C ASP A 968 -25.90 -10.23 35.09
N LYS A 969 -25.42 -10.61 33.89
CA LYS A 969 -24.92 -11.93 33.53
C LYS A 969 -23.47 -12.18 33.98
N ILE A 970 -22.87 -11.23 34.70
CA ILE A 970 -21.52 -11.35 35.25
C ILE A 970 -21.61 -11.46 36.78
N LYS A 971 -21.23 -12.63 37.32
CA LYS A 971 -21.22 -12.89 38.76
C LYS A 971 -19.81 -12.76 39.30
N LYS A 972 -19.60 -11.82 40.22
CA LYS A 972 -18.30 -11.55 40.84
C LYS A 972 -18.02 -12.50 42.00
N SER A 973 -16.76 -12.77 42.25
CA SER A 973 -16.27 -13.49 43.44
C SER A 973 -14.97 -12.87 43.93
N HIS A 974 -14.54 -13.22 45.14
CA HIS A 974 -13.27 -12.74 45.71
C HIS A 974 -12.03 -13.27 44.96
N ARG A 975 -12.18 -14.35 44.16
CA ARG A 975 -11.10 -14.94 43.34
C ARG A 975 -11.29 -14.71 41.83
N GLY A 976 -12.27 -13.93 41.40
CA GLY A 976 -12.50 -13.67 39.97
C GLY A 976 -13.96 -13.43 39.64
N PHE A 977 -14.44 -13.98 38.54
CA PHE A 977 -15.82 -13.79 38.08
C PHE A 977 -16.28 -14.89 37.13
N THR A 978 -17.59 -14.98 36.91
CA THR A 978 -18.23 -15.90 35.96
C THR A 978 -19.09 -15.12 34.97
N VAL A 979 -18.93 -15.40 33.69
CA VAL A 979 -19.72 -14.85 32.58
C VAL A 979 -20.76 -15.89 32.17
N HIS A 980 -22.04 -15.54 32.12
CA HIS A 980 -23.13 -16.43 31.72
C HIS A 980 -23.60 -16.08 30.30
N ALA A 981 -23.32 -16.95 29.33
CA ALA A 981 -23.79 -16.83 27.95
C ALA A 981 -25.28 -17.19 27.82
N GLU A 982 -25.92 -16.74 26.73
CA GLU A 982 -27.36 -16.93 26.51
C GLU A 982 -27.77 -18.40 26.37
N ASN A 983 -26.90 -19.26 25.82
CA ASN A 983 -27.18 -20.69 25.70
C ASN A 983 -26.98 -21.48 27.02
N GLY A 984 -26.73 -20.80 28.14
CA GLY A 984 -26.46 -21.42 29.45
C GLY A 984 -24.99 -21.76 29.70
N THR A 985 -24.11 -21.67 28.70
CA THR A 985 -22.67 -21.86 28.89
C THR A 985 -22.11 -20.77 29.80
N ARG A 986 -21.13 -21.12 30.64
CA ARG A 986 -20.47 -20.22 31.56
C ARG A 986 -18.97 -20.17 31.26
N LEU A 987 -18.35 -19.00 31.42
CA LEU A 987 -16.90 -18.87 31.47
C LEU A 987 -16.49 -18.45 32.88
N HIS A 988 -15.79 -19.33 33.58
CA HIS A 988 -15.21 -19.03 34.88
C HIS A 988 -13.80 -18.47 34.69
N ALA A 989 -13.57 -17.24 35.15
CA ALA A 989 -12.24 -16.64 35.23
C ALA A 989 -11.79 -16.63 36.70
N THR A 990 -10.86 -17.51 37.05
CA THR A 990 -10.35 -17.66 38.42
C THR A 990 -8.89 -17.27 38.51
N PHE A 991 -8.55 -16.40 39.46
CA PHE A 991 -7.19 -15.92 39.71
C PHE A 991 -6.56 -16.70 40.86
N LEU A 992 -5.36 -17.23 40.61
CA LEU A 992 -4.42 -17.74 41.61
C LEU A 992 -3.54 -16.59 42.11
N LEU A 993 -3.19 -15.68 41.21
CA LEU A 993 -2.55 -14.41 41.51
C LEU A 993 -3.20 -13.26 40.71
N PRO A 994 -3.53 -12.14 41.37
CA PRO A 994 -3.53 -11.93 42.83
C PRO A 994 -4.50 -12.90 43.56
N LYS A 995 -4.18 -13.29 44.80
CA LYS A 995 -5.02 -14.23 45.60
C LYS A 995 -6.44 -13.73 45.84
N LYS A 996 -6.61 -12.41 45.91
CA LYS A 996 -7.89 -11.72 46.01
C LYS A 996 -7.96 -10.67 44.91
N VAL A 997 -9.08 -10.63 44.20
CA VAL A 997 -9.29 -9.70 43.10
C VAL A 997 -10.64 -9.00 43.24
N GLN A 998 -10.72 -7.77 42.73
CA GLN A 998 -11.97 -7.04 42.63
C GLN A 998 -12.31 -6.86 41.15
N ALA A 999 -13.40 -7.51 40.73
CA ALA A 999 -13.90 -7.38 39.37
C ALA A 999 -14.70 -6.08 39.19
N LYS A 1000 -14.13 -5.15 38.42
CA LYS A 1000 -14.85 -3.97 37.93
C LYS A 1000 -15.51 -4.32 36.60
N VAL A 1001 -16.84 -4.24 36.56
CA VAL A 1001 -17.61 -4.45 35.33
C VAL A 1001 -17.81 -3.10 34.67
N ILE A 1002 -17.43 -3.00 33.42
CA ILE A 1002 -17.46 -1.77 32.65
C ILE A 1002 -18.37 -2.00 31.45
N THR A 1003 -19.47 -1.26 31.41
CA THR A 1003 -20.44 -1.33 30.32
C THR A 1003 -19.98 -0.43 29.19
N GLY A 1004 -19.88 -0.98 27.99
CA GLY A 1004 -19.66 -0.23 26.76
C GLY A 1004 -20.87 -0.35 25.82
N ARG A 1005 -20.88 0.44 24.74
CA ARG A 1005 -21.77 0.20 23.60
C ARG A 1005 -20.93 -0.29 22.43
N ASP A 1006 -21.31 -1.44 21.87
CA ASP A 1006 -20.82 -1.93 20.59
C ASP A 1006 -22.01 -2.02 19.62
N LEU A 1007 -22.27 -0.93 18.88
CA LEU A 1007 -23.44 -0.76 18.00
C LEU A 1007 -24.73 -1.38 18.58
N ASP A 1008 -25.28 -2.38 17.90
CA ASP A 1008 -26.55 -3.06 18.19
C ASP A 1008 -26.40 -4.23 19.21
N THR A 1009 -25.23 -4.36 19.85
CA THR A 1009 -24.95 -5.43 20.83
C THR A 1009 -24.46 -4.89 22.16
N VAL A 1010 -24.89 -5.56 23.24
CA VAL A 1010 -24.36 -5.32 24.57
C VAL A 1010 -22.90 -5.78 24.61
N SER A 1011 -21.98 -4.87 24.93
CA SER A 1011 -20.56 -5.19 25.11
C SER A 1011 -20.12 -4.80 26.51
N THR A 1012 -19.63 -5.77 27.25
CA THR A 1012 -19.18 -5.57 28.63
C THR A 1012 -17.73 -6.00 28.75
N SER A 1013 -16.95 -5.27 29.53
CA SER A 1013 -15.56 -5.57 29.84
C SER A 1013 -15.41 -5.77 31.34
N VAL A 1014 -14.70 -6.82 31.75
CA VAL A 1014 -14.34 -7.04 33.16
C VAL A 1014 -12.88 -6.69 33.34
N GLN A 1015 -12.60 -5.78 34.26
CA GLN A 1015 -11.26 -5.33 34.60
C GLN A 1015 -10.85 -5.85 35.98
N ILE A 1016 -9.64 -6.39 36.06
CA ILE A 1016 -8.94 -6.73 37.30
C ILE A 1016 -7.68 -5.86 37.41
N LYS A 1017 -7.63 -4.99 38.42
CA LYS A 1017 -6.44 -4.22 38.75
C LYS A 1017 -5.47 -5.06 39.58
N ALA A 1018 -4.20 -5.00 39.22
CA ALA A 1018 -3.09 -5.39 40.07
C ALA A 1018 -2.23 -4.15 40.36
N GLY A 1019 -1.89 -3.93 41.63
CA GLY A 1019 -1.05 -2.79 42.03
C GLY A 1019 0.38 -2.91 41.50
N SER A 1020 1.12 -1.81 41.55
CA SER A 1020 2.53 -1.72 41.13
C SER A 1020 3.45 -2.81 41.71
N SER A 1021 3.20 -3.30 42.93
CA SER A 1021 3.97 -4.35 43.60
C SER A 1021 3.68 -5.77 43.09
N GLN A 1022 2.58 -5.99 42.37
CA GLN A 1022 2.26 -7.28 41.79
C GLN A 1022 3.03 -7.45 40.47
N THR A 1023 3.82 -8.52 40.37
CA THR A 1023 4.71 -8.78 39.23
C THR A 1023 4.11 -9.70 38.18
N GLU A 1024 2.92 -10.25 38.43
CA GLU A 1024 2.28 -11.21 37.52
C GLU A 1024 0.77 -11.36 37.74
N TYR A 1025 0.08 -11.90 36.72
CA TYR A 1025 -1.21 -12.56 36.88
C TYR A 1025 -1.05 -14.05 36.62
N PHE A 1026 -1.77 -14.87 37.39
CA PHE A 1026 -1.86 -16.31 37.15
C PHE A 1026 -3.33 -16.70 37.26
N SER A 1027 -3.94 -17.11 36.16
CA SER A 1027 -5.38 -17.34 36.07
C SER A 1027 -5.77 -18.58 35.27
N VAL A 1028 -6.98 -19.05 35.50
CA VAL A 1028 -7.61 -20.17 34.79
C VAL A 1028 -8.91 -19.68 34.18
N LEU A 1029 -9.08 -19.95 32.88
CA LEU A 1029 -10.30 -19.72 32.12
C LEU A 1029 -10.96 -21.06 31.82
N TYR A 1030 -12.07 -21.35 32.50
CA TYR A 1030 -12.78 -22.63 32.41
C TYR A 1030 -14.20 -22.44 31.86
N PRO A 1031 -14.45 -22.81 30.59
CA PRO A 1031 -15.80 -22.97 30.05
C PRO A 1031 -16.55 -24.12 30.72
N SER A 1032 -17.83 -23.94 31.06
CA SER A 1032 -18.68 -25.00 31.65
C SER A 1032 -20.13 -24.92 31.17
N VAL A 1033 -20.85 -26.05 31.19
CA VAL A 1033 -22.32 -26.05 31.12
C VAL A 1033 -22.94 -25.93 32.53
N PRO A 1034 -24.24 -25.58 32.70
CA PRO A 1034 -24.84 -25.26 34.01
C PRO A 1034 -24.61 -26.28 35.14
N ASN A 1035 -24.58 -27.58 34.81
CA ASN A 1035 -24.46 -28.68 35.78
C ASN A 1035 -23.04 -29.27 35.88
N GLU A 1036 -22.08 -28.70 35.16
CA GLU A 1036 -20.70 -29.15 35.20
C GLU A 1036 -19.99 -28.59 36.44
N LYS A 1037 -19.34 -29.47 37.21
CA LYS A 1037 -18.55 -29.08 38.38
C LYS A 1037 -17.29 -28.34 37.92
N GLN A 1038 -17.02 -27.20 38.54
CA GLN A 1038 -15.76 -26.49 38.34
C GLN A 1038 -14.59 -27.32 38.86
N PRO A 1039 -13.40 -27.19 38.24
CA PRO A 1039 -12.22 -27.85 38.76
C PRO A 1039 -11.83 -27.28 40.13
N LYS A 1040 -11.27 -28.13 40.99
CA LYS A 1040 -10.59 -27.65 42.19
C LYS A 1040 -9.20 -27.15 41.81
N LEU A 1041 -8.93 -25.88 42.07
CA LEU A 1041 -7.70 -25.20 41.64
C LEU A 1041 -6.83 -24.81 42.83
N ASP A 1042 -5.67 -25.45 42.94
CA ASP A 1042 -4.68 -25.24 43.99
C ASP A 1042 -3.37 -24.69 43.36
N LYS A 1043 -2.96 -23.46 43.74
CA LYS A 1043 -1.60 -22.97 43.44
C LYS A 1043 -0.66 -23.66 44.41
N VAL A 1044 0.14 -24.60 43.93
CA VAL A 1044 1.02 -25.41 44.78
C VAL A 1044 2.26 -24.60 45.15
N THR A 1045 2.94 -24.05 44.14
CA THR A 1045 4.06 -23.13 44.30
C THR A 1045 4.08 -22.14 43.13
N ASP A 1046 5.14 -21.34 43.02
CA ASP A 1046 5.26 -20.41 41.92
C ASP A 1046 5.30 -21.10 40.55
N GLY A 1047 4.49 -20.61 39.60
CA GLY A 1047 4.35 -21.21 38.27
C GLY A 1047 3.73 -22.61 38.20
N VAL A 1048 3.26 -23.19 39.32
CA VAL A 1048 2.68 -24.55 39.35
C VAL A 1048 1.23 -24.54 39.81
N LEU A 1049 0.33 -25.03 38.97
CA LEU A 1049 -1.09 -25.23 39.27
C LEU A 1049 -1.41 -26.73 39.32
N LYS A 1050 -2.09 -27.15 40.39
CA LYS A 1050 -2.79 -28.43 40.46
C LYS A 1050 -4.29 -28.20 40.25
N SER A 1051 -4.85 -28.86 39.24
CA SER A 1051 -6.25 -28.77 38.86
C SER A 1051 -6.89 -30.15 38.94
N GLN A 1052 -7.97 -30.31 39.70
CA GLN A 1052 -8.74 -31.56 39.75
C GLN A 1052 -10.04 -31.37 38.98
N THR A 1053 -10.15 -32.05 37.84
CA THR A 1053 -11.32 -32.02 36.94
C THR A 1053 -12.17 -33.28 37.09
N SER A 1054 -13.25 -33.39 36.34
CA SER A 1054 -14.03 -34.63 36.22
C SER A 1054 -13.27 -35.77 35.54
N GLU A 1055 -12.22 -35.48 34.77
CA GLU A 1055 -11.45 -36.49 34.02
C GLU A 1055 -10.15 -36.92 34.71
N GLY A 1056 -9.69 -36.20 35.74
CA GLY A 1056 -8.44 -36.51 36.41
C GLY A 1056 -7.82 -35.32 37.16
N THR A 1057 -6.54 -35.45 37.46
CA THR A 1057 -5.71 -34.38 38.06
C THR A 1057 -4.67 -33.92 37.06
N ASP A 1058 -4.67 -32.62 36.76
CA ASP A 1058 -3.68 -31.98 35.91
C ASP A 1058 -2.70 -31.17 36.77
N TYR A 1059 -1.41 -31.32 36.51
CA TYR A 1059 -0.36 -30.42 36.99
C TYR A 1059 0.12 -29.60 35.81
N ALA A 1060 -0.08 -28.28 35.86
CA ALA A 1060 0.34 -27.34 34.83
C ALA A 1060 1.55 -26.53 35.31
N PHE A 1061 2.58 -26.45 34.47
CA PHE A 1061 3.85 -25.78 34.75
C PHE A 1061 4.04 -24.62 33.77
N LEU A 1062 4.18 -23.41 34.29
CA LEU A 1062 4.39 -22.18 33.51
C LEU A 1062 5.46 -21.34 34.20
N GLY A 1063 6.72 -21.41 33.76
CA GLY A 1063 7.88 -20.77 34.39
C GLY A 1063 8.17 -19.32 34.00
N GLY A 1064 7.37 -18.71 33.11
CA GLY A 1064 7.67 -17.42 32.50
C GLY A 1064 8.91 -17.49 31.60
N GLU A 1065 9.84 -16.54 31.75
CA GLU A 1065 11.10 -16.52 31.00
C GLU A 1065 12.10 -17.59 31.47
N ASN A 1066 11.94 -18.09 32.69
CA ASN A 1066 12.90 -18.96 33.37
C ASN A 1066 12.54 -20.45 33.25
N THR A 1067 13.56 -21.30 33.42
CA THR A 1067 13.34 -22.73 33.68
C THR A 1067 12.77 -22.92 35.09
N LEU A 1068 11.66 -23.65 35.17
CA LEU A 1068 10.99 -24.05 36.40
C LEU A 1068 11.44 -25.45 36.80
N VAL A 1069 11.83 -25.59 38.07
CA VAL A 1069 12.16 -26.87 38.71
C VAL A 1069 11.16 -27.09 39.83
N TYR A 1070 10.46 -28.21 39.79
CA TYR A 1070 9.48 -28.61 40.77
C TYR A 1070 9.73 -30.05 41.18
N GLN A 1071 9.66 -30.32 42.49
CA GLN A 1071 9.83 -31.64 43.07
C GLN A 1071 8.83 -31.79 44.22
N ASP A 1072 8.14 -32.92 44.25
CA ASP A 1072 7.18 -33.34 45.26
C ASP A 1072 7.24 -34.88 45.40
N GLU A 1073 6.53 -35.46 46.37
CA GLU A 1073 6.53 -36.90 46.61
C GLU A 1073 6.03 -37.66 45.37
N GLY A 1074 6.96 -38.27 44.64
CA GLY A 1074 6.68 -39.01 43.41
C GLY A 1074 6.32 -38.14 42.20
N LEU A 1075 6.46 -36.81 42.23
CA LEU A 1075 6.24 -35.95 41.06
C LEU A 1075 7.40 -34.97 40.88
N ALA A 1076 7.91 -34.83 39.66
CA ALA A 1076 8.95 -33.84 39.36
C ALA A 1076 8.78 -33.23 37.98
N PHE A 1077 9.21 -31.98 37.83
CA PHE A 1077 9.25 -31.29 36.55
C PHE A 1077 10.49 -30.40 36.47
N LYS A 1078 11.19 -30.45 35.34
CA LYS A 1078 12.23 -29.50 34.94
C LYS A 1078 11.94 -29.06 33.50
N GLY A 1079 11.74 -27.78 33.30
CA GLY A 1079 11.47 -27.19 31.99
C GLY A 1079 10.91 -25.78 32.13
N ARG A 1080 10.66 -25.08 31.02
CA ARG A 1080 10.00 -23.76 31.07
C ARG A 1080 8.49 -23.90 31.15
N SER A 1081 7.91 -24.84 30.40
CA SER A 1081 6.48 -25.06 30.39
C SER A 1081 6.11 -26.50 30.06
N GLY A 1082 4.97 -26.96 30.56
CA GLY A 1082 4.49 -28.32 30.32
C GLY A 1082 3.30 -28.70 31.19
N ALA A 1083 2.90 -29.96 31.11
CA ALA A 1083 1.88 -30.55 31.96
C ALA A 1083 2.16 -32.02 32.29
N ILE A 1084 1.71 -32.46 33.47
CA ILE A 1084 1.52 -33.87 33.79
C ILE A 1084 0.04 -34.07 34.07
N ARG A 1085 -0.65 -34.84 33.22
CA ARG A 1085 -2.09 -35.07 33.32
C ARG A 1085 -2.36 -36.51 33.71
N ILE A 1086 -3.02 -36.72 34.84
CA ILE A 1086 -3.25 -38.03 35.44
C ILE A 1086 -4.74 -38.33 35.35
N THR A 1087 -5.11 -39.26 34.47
CA THR A 1087 -6.49 -39.74 34.32
C THR A 1087 -6.61 -41.16 34.88
N PRO A 1088 -7.83 -41.70 35.09
CA PRO A 1088 -8.00 -43.08 35.55
C PRO A 1088 -7.41 -44.15 34.62
N LYS A 1089 -7.12 -43.83 33.35
CA LYS A 1089 -6.62 -44.79 32.35
C LYS A 1089 -5.18 -44.53 31.92
N ALA A 1090 -4.71 -43.29 32.01
CA ALA A 1090 -3.44 -42.91 31.42
C ALA A 1090 -2.85 -41.65 32.07
N ILE A 1091 -1.55 -41.51 31.94
CA ILE A 1091 -0.76 -40.33 32.30
C ILE A 1091 -0.20 -39.70 31.04
N HIS A 1092 -0.41 -38.40 30.88
CA HIS A 1092 0.15 -37.62 29.79
C HIS A 1092 1.30 -36.79 30.34
N PHE A 1093 2.51 -37.07 29.88
CA PHE A 1093 3.70 -36.27 30.12
C PHE A 1093 3.91 -35.33 28.94
N VAL A 1094 3.76 -34.02 29.17
CA VAL A 1094 3.89 -33.00 28.13
C VAL A 1094 5.00 -32.04 28.52
N LEU A 1095 6.11 -32.06 27.77
CA LEU A 1095 7.08 -30.99 27.78
C LEU A 1095 6.74 -30.01 26.67
N SER A 1096 6.27 -28.81 27.00
CA SER A 1096 5.94 -27.80 26.00
C SER A 1096 7.17 -27.00 25.58
N THR A 1097 8.01 -26.57 26.53
CA THR A 1097 9.33 -25.94 26.26
C THR A 1097 10.32 -26.14 27.41
N ALA A 1098 11.63 -26.13 27.11
CA ALA A 1098 12.73 -26.20 28.07
C ALA A 1098 13.95 -25.40 27.59
N ASP A 1099 14.81 -24.97 28.52
CA ASP A 1099 16.17 -24.51 28.20
C ASP A 1099 17.14 -25.68 28.36
N GLY A 1100 17.36 -26.42 27.27
CA GLY A 1100 18.12 -27.67 27.30
C GLY A 1100 17.31 -28.89 27.68
N GLU A 1101 17.91 -29.76 28.49
CA GLU A 1101 17.27 -31.03 28.87
C GLU A 1101 16.19 -30.79 29.93
N GLY A 1102 14.94 -31.04 29.53
CA GLY A 1102 13.77 -31.05 30.40
C GLY A 1102 13.40 -32.47 30.84
N SER A 1103 12.75 -32.58 31.99
CA SER A 1103 12.34 -33.88 32.55
C SER A 1103 11.00 -33.80 33.25
N LEU A 1104 10.16 -34.82 33.11
CA LEU A 1104 8.88 -34.97 33.80
C LEU A 1104 8.83 -36.33 34.48
N THR A 1105 8.50 -36.36 35.77
CA THR A 1105 8.46 -37.58 36.58
C THR A 1105 7.11 -37.75 37.24
N TYR A 1106 6.57 -38.96 37.22
CA TYR A 1106 5.45 -39.36 38.06
C TYR A 1106 5.61 -40.81 38.55
N LYS A 1107 5.55 -41.00 39.87
CA LYS A 1107 5.73 -42.26 40.60
C LYS A 1107 6.90 -43.12 40.08
N GLY A 1108 8.07 -42.49 39.91
CA GLY A 1108 9.31 -43.15 39.47
C GLY A 1108 9.48 -43.27 37.96
N LEU A 1109 8.42 -43.10 37.16
CA LEU A 1109 8.55 -43.04 35.70
C LEU A 1109 8.93 -41.62 35.27
N THR A 1110 10.09 -41.49 34.64
CA THR A 1110 10.65 -40.21 34.19
C THR A 1110 10.79 -40.19 32.68
N TYR A 1111 10.26 -39.16 32.02
CA TYR A 1111 10.58 -38.84 30.63
C TYR A 1111 11.53 -37.66 30.57
N VAL A 1112 12.60 -37.80 29.82
CA VAL A 1112 13.62 -36.77 29.62
C VAL A 1112 13.69 -36.42 28.14
N GLY A 1113 13.83 -35.13 27.81
CA GLY A 1113 13.92 -34.71 26.42
C GLY A 1113 14.47 -33.29 26.28
N VAL A 1114 15.13 -33.04 25.14
CA VAL A 1114 15.78 -31.76 24.80
C VAL A 1114 14.92 -30.84 23.91
N ALA A 1115 13.69 -31.27 23.61
CA ALA A 1115 12.75 -30.58 22.75
C ALA A 1115 11.31 -30.87 23.21
N PRO A 1116 10.32 -30.09 22.76
CA PRO A 1116 8.93 -30.33 23.12
C PRO A 1116 8.45 -31.72 22.73
N PHE A 1117 7.70 -32.39 23.61
CA PHE A 1117 7.14 -33.72 23.36
C PHE A 1117 5.87 -33.96 24.17
N GLU A 1118 5.09 -34.93 23.71
CA GLU A 1118 4.00 -35.54 24.47
C GLU A 1118 4.17 -37.06 24.50
N LYS A 1119 4.00 -37.66 25.67
CA LYS A 1119 3.94 -39.11 25.87
C LYS A 1119 2.74 -39.49 26.71
N VAL A 1120 1.91 -40.38 26.18
CA VAL A 1120 0.75 -40.93 26.86
C VAL A 1120 1.08 -42.35 27.28
N VAL A 1121 0.92 -42.64 28.58
CA VAL A 1121 1.28 -43.92 29.18
C VAL A 1121 0.08 -44.49 29.92
N PRO A 1122 -0.33 -45.76 29.70
CA PRO A 1122 -1.37 -46.39 30.49
C PRO A 1122 -0.99 -46.44 31.98
N ILE A 1123 -1.97 -46.20 32.86
CA ILE A 1123 -1.67 -45.98 34.28
C ILE A 1123 -1.10 -47.23 34.97
N GLU A 1124 -1.43 -48.42 34.47
CA GLU A 1124 -0.92 -49.71 34.91
C GLU A 1124 0.58 -49.92 34.65
N MET A 1125 1.20 -49.12 33.77
CA MET A 1125 2.64 -49.19 33.48
C MET A 1125 3.51 -48.41 34.47
N VAL A 1126 2.91 -47.68 35.41
CA VAL A 1126 3.59 -46.77 36.36
C VAL A 1126 4.01 -47.53 37.63
N ASN A 1127 4.72 -48.65 37.46
CA ASN A 1127 5.06 -49.57 38.56
C ASN A 1127 6.58 -49.77 38.74
N LYS A 1128 7.43 -49.04 38.00
CA LYS A 1128 8.90 -49.17 38.05
C LYS A 1128 9.56 -47.80 37.98
N THR A 1129 10.63 -47.60 38.76
CA THR A 1129 11.54 -46.46 38.60
C THR A 1129 12.31 -46.63 37.30
N VAL A 1130 11.93 -45.91 36.26
CA VAL A 1130 12.53 -45.99 34.92
C VAL A 1130 12.66 -44.59 34.36
N THR A 1131 13.83 -44.26 33.85
CA THR A 1131 14.05 -43.05 33.06
C THR A 1131 14.06 -43.41 31.59
N VAL A 1132 13.13 -42.83 30.83
CA VAL A 1132 13.00 -42.99 29.40
C VAL A 1132 13.46 -41.71 28.71
N GLN A 1133 14.53 -41.82 27.94
CA GLN A 1133 14.96 -40.75 27.06
C GLN A 1133 14.01 -40.69 25.86
N VAL A 1134 13.35 -39.55 25.69
CA VAL A 1134 12.53 -39.27 24.51
C VAL A 1134 13.48 -38.86 23.39
N PRO A 1135 13.54 -39.62 22.29
CA PRO A 1135 14.36 -39.24 21.16
C PRO A 1135 13.97 -37.84 20.69
N ALA A 1136 14.98 -37.00 20.48
CA ALA A 1136 14.76 -35.67 19.96
C ALA A 1136 14.08 -35.78 18.58
N PRO A 1137 12.99 -35.05 18.31
CA PRO A 1137 12.46 -34.88 16.96
C PRO A 1137 13.58 -34.56 15.96
N LYS A 1138 13.40 -34.96 14.69
CA LYS A 1138 14.40 -34.84 13.61
C LYS A 1138 15.07 -33.45 13.51
N TYR A 1139 14.36 -32.38 13.86
CA TYR A 1139 14.83 -31.00 13.75
C TYR A 1139 14.94 -30.29 15.12
N SER A 1140 15.29 -31.04 16.17
CA SER A 1140 15.47 -30.50 17.53
C SER A 1140 16.78 -29.76 17.69
N ILE A 1141 16.81 -28.84 18.66
CA ILE A 1141 17.99 -28.04 18.99
C ILE A 1141 18.47 -28.50 20.36
N GLN A 1142 19.68 -29.05 20.45
CA GLN A 1142 20.31 -29.42 21.71
C GLN A 1142 20.93 -28.19 22.37
N TYR A 1143 20.82 -28.04 23.69
CA TYR A 1143 21.42 -26.90 24.40
C TYR A 1143 22.58 -27.37 25.28
N TYR A 1144 23.49 -26.43 25.54
CA TYR A 1144 24.55 -26.57 26.51
C TYR A 1144 24.50 -25.39 27.49
N ASP A 1145 24.73 -25.64 28.78
CA ASP A 1145 24.52 -24.64 29.85
C ASP A 1145 25.57 -23.51 29.88
N ARG A 1146 26.63 -23.60 29.07
CA ARG A 1146 27.71 -22.60 29.05
C ARG A 1146 27.46 -21.53 27.99
N LYS A 1147 27.32 -20.26 28.42
CA LYS A 1147 27.34 -19.09 27.52
C LYS A 1147 28.73 -18.48 27.44
N LEU A 1148 29.24 -18.31 26.22
CA LEU A 1148 30.40 -17.51 25.88
C LEU A 1148 29.94 -16.07 25.55
N LYS A 1149 30.74 -15.08 25.94
CA LYS A 1149 30.52 -13.66 25.63
C LYS A 1149 31.82 -13.05 25.12
N GLN A 1150 31.75 -12.37 23.98
CA GLN A 1150 32.85 -11.59 23.41
C GLN A 1150 32.30 -10.28 22.82
N SER A 1151 32.93 -9.17 23.16
CA SER A 1151 32.61 -7.85 22.61
C SER A 1151 33.89 -7.04 22.42
N GLY A 1152 34.09 -6.47 21.24
CA GLY A 1152 35.30 -5.71 20.86
C GLY A 1152 35.49 -5.70 19.35
N GLU A 1153 36.24 -4.73 18.81
CA GLU A 1153 36.58 -4.64 17.37
C GLU A 1153 35.36 -4.71 16.41
N GLY A 1154 34.22 -4.15 16.84
CA GLY A 1154 32.96 -4.19 16.09
C GLY A 1154 32.20 -5.52 16.15
N ILE A 1155 32.77 -6.55 16.77
CA ILE A 1155 32.18 -7.88 16.95
C ILE A 1155 31.31 -7.93 18.20
N VAL A 1156 30.17 -8.61 18.10
CA VAL A 1156 29.30 -8.99 19.23
C VAL A 1156 29.03 -10.48 19.13
N PHE A 1157 29.35 -11.24 20.18
CA PHE A 1157 28.95 -12.63 20.32
C PHE A 1157 28.50 -12.93 21.75
N GLU A 1158 27.31 -13.48 21.88
CA GLU A 1158 26.77 -14.09 23.09
C GLU A 1158 26.08 -15.38 22.69
N GLY A 1159 26.54 -16.53 23.16
CA GLY A 1159 25.97 -17.82 22.74
C GLY A 1159 26.74 -18.99 23.32
N THR A 1160 26.25 -20.20 23.08
CA THR A 1160 26.90 -21.45 23.54
C THR A 1160 28.06 -21.86 22.63
N SER A 1161 27.89 -21.66 21.32
CA SER A 1161 28.82 -22.00 20.25
C SER A 1161 28.53 -21.13 19.02
N GLY A 1162 29.52 -20.91 18.16
CA GLY A 1162 29.40 -20.06 16.97
C GLY A 1162 30.65 -19.22 16.74
N GLY A 1163 30.55 -18.23 15.87
CA GLY A 1163 31.69 -17.36 15.53
C GLY A 1163 31.34 -16.25 14.55
N VAL A 1164 32.26 -15.32 14.39
CA VAL A 1164 32.22 -14.24 13.39
C VAL A 1164 33.47 -14.36 12.53
N GLU A 1165 33.27 -14.58 11.24
CA GLU A 1165 34.34 -14.61 10.23
C GLU A 1165 34.24 -13.32 9.41
N VAL A 1166 35.20 -12.41 9.58
CA VAL A 1166 35.23 -11.12 8.89
C VAL A 1166 35.78 -11.32 7.48
N ALA A 1167 34.96 -11.09 6.47
CA ALA A 1167 35.32 -11.23 5.05
C ALA A 1167 35.75 -9.90 4.40
N GLY A 1168 35.43 -8.77 5.03
CA GLY A 1168 35.82 -7.43 4.55
C GLY A 1168 35.34 -6.32 5.48
N LYS A 1169 35.53 -5.05 5.05
CA LYS A 1169 35.23 -3.87 5.88
C LYS A 1169 33.78 -3.82 6.42
N ASN A 1170 32.82 -4.27 5.62
CA ASN A 1170 31.39 -4.32 5.96
C ASN A 1170 30.75 -5.70 5.72
N SER A 1171 31.57 -6.74 5.50
CA SER A 1171 31.10 -8.10 5.20
C SER A 1171 31.64 -9.06 6.25
N ALA A 1172 30.74 -9.88 6.78
CA ALA A 1172 31.07 -10.93 7.74
C ALA A 1172 30.09 -12.08 7.62
N ARG A 1173 30.57 -13.28 7.95
CA ARG A 1173 29.76 -14.47 8.17
C ARG A 1173 29.57 -14.65 9.68
N LEU A 1174 28.32 -14.70 10.10
CA LEU A 1174 27.85 -14.75 11.48
C LEU A 1174 27.23 -16.12 11.72
N VAL A 1175 27.80 -16.89 12.64
CA VAL A 1175 27.31 -18.23 12.98
C VAL A 1175 26.90 -18.23 14.44
N LEU A 1176 25.67 -18.63 14.71
CA LEU A 1176 25.23 -19.01 16.06
C LEU A 1176 24.87 -20.49 16.03
N GLY A 1177 25.51 -21.28 16.89
CA GLY A 1177 25.17 -22.68 17.10
C GLY A 1177 23.91 -22.86 17.95
N PRO A 1178 23.59 -24.10 18.34
CA PRO A 1178 22.39 -24.42 19.11
C PRO A 1178 22.27 -23.65 20.45
N GLY A 1179 21.16 -22.94 20.64
CA GLY A 1179 20.88 -22.20 21.87
C GLY A 1179 20.55 -20.72 21.65
N ARG A 1180 20.10 -20.04 22.71
CA ARG A 1180 19.76 -18.61 22.65
C ARG A 1180 21.00 -17.73 22.74
N GLY A 1181 21.09 -16.80 21.82
CA GLY A 1181 22.24 -15.92 21.72
C GLY A 1181 22.04 -14.75 20.78
N LYS A 1182 23.13 -14.03 20.56
CA LYS A 1182 23.25 -12.87 19.69
C LYS A 1182 24.62 -12.86 19.04
N VAL A 1183 24.67 -12.62 17.75
CA VAL A 1183 25.90 -12.50 16.97
C VAL A 1183 25.82 -11.27 16.06
N GLY A 1184 26.92 -10.56 15.84
CA GLY A 1184 26.92 -9.32 15.08
C GLY A 1184 28.29 -8.78 14.74
N PHE A 1185 28.32 -7.87 13.78
CA PHE A 1185 29.51 -7.19 13.28
C PHE A 1185 29.14 -5.75 12.85
N ASN A 1186 29.98 -4.77 13.20
CA ASN A 1186 29.86 -3.34 12.82
C ASN A 1186 28.44 -2.77 13.00
N GLY A 1187 27.82 -3.07 14.15
CA GLY A 1187 26.49 -2.56 14.52
C GLY A 1187 25.30 -3.36 13.97
N PHE A 1188 25.50 -4.21 12.95
CA PHE A 1188 24.52 -5.20 12.50
C PHE A 1188 24.51 -6.39 13.46
N GLN A 1189 23.33 -6.89 13.82
CA GLN A 1189 23.15 -7.91 14.85
C GLN A 1189 21.99 -8.83 14.48
N VAL A 1190 22.15 -10.11 14.78
CA VAL A 1190 21.12 -11.16 14.70
C VAL A 1190 21.05 -11.83 16.08
N TRP A 1191 19.84 -12.05 16.60
CA TRP A 1191 19.64 -12.70 17.90
C TRP A 1191 18.39 -13.60 17.88
N GLY A 1192 18.31 -14.48 18.85
CA GLY A 1192 17.27 -15.50 18.93
C GLY A 1192 17.90 -16.84 19.24
N GLU A 1193 17.22 -17.91 18.83
CA GLU A 1193 17.68 -19.28 19.03
C GLU A 1193 18.36 -19.79 17.75
N GLY A 1194 19.64 -20.17 17.86
CA GLY A 1194 20.36 -20.88 16.81
C GLY A 1194 20.00 -22.38 16.78
N PRO A 1195 20.38 -23.13 15.73
CA PRO A 1195 21.44 -22.77 14.80
C PRO A 1195 20.98 -21.90 13.63
N PHE A 1196 21.84 -20.94 13.26
CA PHE A 1196 21.75 -20.20 12.00
C PHE A 1196 23.12 -19.71 11.55
N GLU A 1197 23.27 -19.53 10.23
CA GLU A 1197 24.41 -18.89 9.58
C GLU A 1197 23.90 -17.73 8.73
N ILE A 1198 24.44 -16.53 8.92
CA ILE A 1198 24.05 -15.31 8.19
C ILE A 1198 25.30 -14.63 7.64
N LYS A 1199 25.30 -14.30 6.36
CA LYS A 1199 26.33 -13.54 5.66
C LYS A 1199 25.81 -12.14 5.35
N ILE A 1200 26.61 -11.13 5.67
CA ILE A 1200 26.35 -9.74 5.27
C ILE A 1200 26.88 -9.55 3.85
N VAL A 1201 25.98 -9.23 2.94
CA VAL A 1201 26.26 -8.98 1.51
C VAL A 1201 25.92 -7.53 1.16
N ASP A 1202 26.38 -7.06 0.00
CA ASP A 1202 26.27 -5.64 -0.38
C ASP A 1202 24.82 -5.13 -0.44
N ASP A 1203 23.87 -6.00 -0.82
CA ASP A 1203 22.45 -5.67 -1.00
C ASP A 1203 21.53 -6.23 0.11
N GLY A 1204 22.08 -6.72 1.22
CA GLY A 1204 21.28 -7.26 2.33
C GLY A 1204 21.99 -8.35 3.12
N VAL A 1205 21.28 -9.46 3.38
CA VAL A 1205 21.84 -10.64 4.03
C VAL A 1205 21.35 -11.93 3.38
N GLU A 1206 22.20 -12.95 3.40
CA GLU A 1206 21.90 -14.30 2.92
C GLU A 1206 22.33 -15.31 3.98
N GLY A 1207 21.69 -16.47 4.05
CA GLY A 1207 22.02 -17.41 5.09
C GLY A 1207 21.22 -18.69 5.09
N VAL A 1208 21.42 -19.48 6.13
CA VAL A 1208 20.74 -20.74 6.36
C VAL A 1208 20.26 -20.77 7.79
N THR A 1209 19.03 -21.24 7.96
CA THR A 1209 18.45 -21.52 9.27
C THR A 1209 18.17 -23.01 9.37
N GLU A 1210 18.34 -23.58 10.56
CA GLU A 1210 18.05 -24.99 10.81
C GLU A 1210 17.35 -25.19 12.15
N GLY A 1211 16.59 -26.26 12.29
CA GLY A 1211 15.99 -26.70 13.55
C GLY A 1211 14.47 -26.54 13.56
N ARG A 1212 13.89 -26.27 14.73
CA ARG A 1212 12.44 -26.14 14.92
C ARG A 1212 11.91 -24.77 14.52
N GLU A 1213 10.59 -24.70 14.39
CA GLU A 1213 9.88 -23.43 14.21
C GLU A 1213 10.11 -22.47 15.38
N ARG A 1214 10.46 -21.23 15.05
CA ARG A 1214 10.78 -20.15 16.00
C ARG A 1214 10.97 -18.83 15.26
N PHE A 1215 11.22 -17.75 16.00
CA PHE A 1215 11.75 -16.51 15.45
C PHE A 1215 13.25 -16.39 15.69
N ILE A 1216 13.94 -15.86 14.70
CA ILE A 1216 15.16 -15.07 14.91
C ILE A 1216 14.88 -13.63 14.53
N TYR A 1217 15.63 -12.73 15.13
CA TYR A 1217 15.49 -11.31 14.95
C TYR A 1217 16.80 -10.74 14.43
N MET A 1218 16.72 -9.72 13.60
CA MET A 1218 17.91 -9.03 13.13
C MET A 1218 17.68 -7.52 13.05
N LYS A 1219 18.72 -6.74 13.29
CA LYS A 1219 18.66 -5.31 12.96
C LYS A 1219 18.49 -5.19 11.47
N ARG A 1220 17.69 -4.22 11.02
CA ARG A 1220 17.60 -3.92 9.59
C ARG A 1220 19.01 -3.61 9.04
N PRO A 1221 19.49 -4.32 8.00
CA PRO A 1221 20.77 -3.99 7.37
C PRO A 1221 20.77 -2.53 6.88
N SER A 1222 21.86 -1.80 7.15
CA SER A 1222 21.99 -0.39 6.75
C SER A 1222 22.10 -0.21 5.22
N THR A 1223 22.42 -1.29 4.51
CA THR A 1223 22.44 -1.40 3.05
C THR A 1223 21.03 -1.31 2.44
N LEU A 1224 19.99 -1.77 3.15
CA LEU A 1224 18.60 -1.72 2.66
C LEU A 1224 18.01 -0.31 2.81
N LYS A 1225 17.88 0.40 1.68
CA LYS A 1225 17.22 1.71 1.55
C LYS A 1225 15.73 1.61 1.20
N GLY A 1226 15.30 0.50 0.60
CA GLY A 1226 13.93 0.20 0.17
C GLY A 1226 13.05 -0.53 1.20
N ILE A 1227 11.97 -1.15 0.73
CA ILE A 1227 11.11 -1.99 1.58
C ILE A 1227 11.78 -3.37 1.70
N PRO A 1228 12.03 -3.91 2.91
CA PRO A 1228 12.64 -5.22 3.06
C PRO A 1228 11.67 -6.32 2.63
N ALA A 1229 12.20 -7.36 1.99
CA ALA A 1229 11.54 -8.63 1.75
C ALA A 1229 12.44 -9.77 2.23
N LEU A 1230 11.80 -10.86 2.65
CA LEU A 1230 12.40 -12.10 3.10
C LEU A 1230 12.03 -13.21 2.14
N TRP A 1231 13.03 -13.90 1.60
CA TRP A 1231 12.88 -15.11 0.84
C TRP A 1231 13.26 -16.30 1.72
N ILE A 1232 12.38 -17.29 1.83
CA ILE A 1232 12.66 -18.61 2.42
C ILE A 1232 12.54 -19.61 1.29
N ASP A 1233 13.61 -20.32 0.95
CA ASP A 1233 13.67 -21.25 -0.20
C ASP A 1233 13.14 -20.61 -1.51
N GLY A 1234 13.52 -19.35 -1.73
CA GLY A 1234 13.10 -18.57 -2.90
C GLY A 1234 11.66 -18.02 -2.85
N VAL A 1235 10.87 -18.28 -1.80
CA VAL A 1235 9.50 -17.76 -1.64
C VAL A 1235 9.56 -16.42 -0.90
N GLY A 1236 9.33 -15.33 -1.63
CA GLY A 1236 9.37 -13.96 -1.08
C GLY A 1236 8.14 -13.59 -0.25
N SER A 1237 8.36 -12.85 0.84
CA SER A 1237 7.38 -12.47 1.87
C SER A 1237 7.88 -11.27 2.69
N ALA A 1238 7.05 -10.73 3.58
CA ALA A 1238 7.37 -9.58 4.41
C ALA A 1238 7.91 -10.00 5.81
N PRO A 1239 9.11 -9.54 6.23
CA PRO A 1239 9.73 -9.84 7.53
C PRO A 1239 9.37 -8.83 8.65
N GLY A 1240 8.25 -8.11 8.52
CA GLY A 1240 7.96 -6.92 9.34
C GLY A 1240 8.59 -5.65 8.78
N TYR A 1241 8.21 -4.48 9.34
CA TYR A 1241 8.39 -3.18 8.68
C TYR A 1241 8.76 -2.02 9.61
N GLN A 1242 8.87 -2.24 10.93
CA GLN A 1242 9.30 -1.22 11.88
C GLN A 1242 10.41 -1.78 12.78
N GLY A 1243 11.50 -1.02 12.87
CA GLY A 1243 12.64 -1.34 13.70
C GLY A 1243 13.43 -2.54 13.17
N ASN A 1244 13.58 -3.54 14.02
CA ASN A 1244 14.26 -4.79 13.69
C ASN A 1244 13.40 -5.62 12.71
N LEU A 1245 13.93 -6.68 12.14
CA LEU A 1245 13.20 -7.62 11.28
C LEU A 1245 12.92 -8.89 12.07
N ALA A 1246 11.70 -9.42 11.92
CA ALA A 1246 11.28 -10.69 12.48
C ALA A 1246 11.37 -11.76 11.40
N ILE A 1247 12.29 -12.71 11.58
CA ILE A 1247 12.52 -13.78 10.61
C ILE A 1247 11.95 -15.07 11.22
N PRO A 1248 10.78 -15.52 10.77
CA PRO A 1248 10.29 -16.83 11.17
C PRO A 1248 11.17 -17.89 10.51
N VAL A 1249 11.59 -18.84 11.31
CA VAL A 1249 12.34 -20.02 10.90
C VAL A 1249 11.35 -21.18 10.80
N PHE A 1250 11.43 -21.94 9.71
CA PHE A 1250 10.61 -23.12 9.50
C PHE A 1250 11.33 -24.38 9.98
N ALA A 1251 10.57 -25.44 10.23
CA ALA A 1251 11.12 -26.69 10.70
C ALA A 1251 11.96 -27.37 9.60
N GLY A 1252 13.23 -27.64 9.90
CA GLY A 1252 14.18 -28.18 8.93
C GLY A 1252 15.26 -27.17 8.58
N LYS A 1253 16.01 -27.46 7.51
CA LYS A 1253 17.07 -26.58 6.99
C LYS A 1253 16.52 -25.78 5.82
N HIS A 1254 16.62 -24.45 5.91
CA HIS A 1254 16.05 -23.52 4.94
C HIS A 1254 17.06 -22.44 4.56
N GLU A 1255 17.10 -22.12 3.28
CA GLU A 1255 17.85 -20.95 2.80
C GLU A 1255 17.03 -19.69 3.02
N ILE A 1256 17.70 -18.65 3.53
CA ILE A 1256 17.07 -17.35 3.73
C ILE A 1256 17.85 -16.25 3.03
N LYS A 1257 17.11 -15.30 2.45
CA LYS A 1257 17.66 -14.04 1.94
C LYS A 1257 16.80 -12.88 2.42
N VAL A 1258 17.42 -11.81 2.87
CA VAL A 1258 16.74 -10.54 3.13
C VAL A 1258 17.36 -9.48 2.22
N GLY A 1259 16.52 -8.83 1.44
CA GLY A 1259 16.89 -7.86 0.41
C GLY A 1259 15.79 -6.83 0.21
N GLU A 1260 15.94 -5.94 -0.76
CA GLU A 1260 14.88 -5.00 -1.14
C GLU A 1260 13.83 -5.68 -2.02
N ALA A 1261 12.55 -5.49 -1.69
CA ALA A 1261 11.44 -5.89 -2.55
C ALA A 1261 11.50 -5.08 -3.86
N LYS A 1262 11.66 -5.77 -4.99
CA LYS A 1262 11.76 -5.13 -6.30
C LYS A 1262 10.40 -4.59 -6.72
N GLN A 1263 10.32 -3.28 -6.94
CA GLN A 1263 9.12 -2.66 -7.50
C GLN A 1263 9.02 -3.00 -9.00
N PRO A 1264 7.81 -3.16 -9.53
CA PRO A 1264 7.61 -3.30 -10.97
C PRO A 1264 8.10 -2.06 -11.70
N ASP A 1265 8.67 -2.26 -12.89
CA ASP A 1265 8.95 -1.14 -13.78
C ASP A 1265 7.61 -0.46 -14.15
N LEU A 1266 7.63 0.86 -14.21
CA LEU A 1266 6.47 1.64 -14.59
C LEU A 1266 6.29 1.58 -16.10
N PHE A 1267 5.07 1.85 -16.57
CA PHE A 1267 4.83 2.11 -17.98
C PHE A 1267 5.76 3.24 -18.44
N ARG A 1268 6.44 3.01 -19.57
CA ARG A 1268 7.39 3.97 -20.13
C ARG A 1268 6.68 5.09 -20.87
#